data_AF-A0A2N8HAP6-F1
#
_entry.id   AF-A0A2N8HAP6-F1
#
_cell.length_a   1.000
_cell.length_b   1.000
_cell.length_c   1.000
_cell.angle_alpha   90.00
_cell.angle_beta   90.00
_cell.angle_gamma   90.00
#
_symmetry.space_group_name_H-M   'P 1'
#
loop_
_entity.id
_entity.type
_entity.pdbx_description
1 polymer ?
#
loop_
_entity_poly.entity_id
_entity_poly.type
_entity_poly.pdbx_seq_one_letter_code
_entity_poly.pdbx_strand_id
1 'polypeptide(L)'
;MIIREPFITNSLPRPFSYARKKGIGKTCFFLSPPNPTPPMMKLLCSFCLCILACCVSAAQTVSMRSTVLPPPFMKVECRQGERPVSISRAEIKSRVMDFLAETEVTLVFHNPNTRVMEGELTCPLPSGATVQGYALDINGRMVDGVPVPRQKARVAFEEEVRKQVDPGLVEWSGGNMFRTRVYPIPAGGTRTVRLRYSTVLPVDAAGVPSLQLPMNFKEKLDSLKLRVEVFSGRKPVVVSSPLDNVEFKDWHSAFLAEKEWNGLSLTEDLFISLPRAQGKEAVEARVFTESFDGRDYAAVVIPRPVREDNKNAVEAAPVIELVWDTSGSMKGADVGKFLDFLKRYLACGRIPGQQIHINLTVFRDRIMPSKTFAVTPDNMDELARELLALDYDGATCDWSSVLERLPARSRAWDCLVVSDGFVNFSPVPEKQAPNSAKTFALMVTPRKDANTFARIGIPVIDLTSQTAEQAMERVTRGETAIRYADGGNMPWGAFIKYEAPGMPSDSILLLAELEPGSYCGTVEMAGVEIPVEVEASGAAAGTLLKALYAQARLRELLCRAPSAVRDEAVGKLGMEYGIVTPGTSLLVLDSLDQYLKYGVRPPASAPELRVEYDRRMLKRERREDMAEETARLNRLKACLASWKEMQKWYEKEFFNPEEMESVLKDDRLKQALIHTCRGNDREALDIYRKVLKEEGNNRTALKGVTAMEKRLREREAKDKKAAEEKAARAKELAEARANLNRELDREPADIAENLRVAYGFYDLGDYDKALSLFNRILEKAPENVSARRGAETVARRKTAYYSAAYDESRSAMLAEVDSLWERPVQGSPERGNQDESAVGSAPVPLAGHGNIGAASSVSSFSSASPDLVGNANPAPTSRGIDGSLFLGGGETLNGLKARERDSGSSPVMNVKAWDSKAPYLAALDAADRPFAVYMKLKEEYGESPGFYMDCADWFAGKGDKALAVQILSNLAELELENRSLLRMLGYKLRYMGELRQARFIFETVKTLFPEEPQSYRDLALVLDELGEAQKAFGMYREVLERRMSSRFTGVDQIALVELNRLVSRSRAAGVKLDTGGLDPAFLQPVEADLRVVINWDTDASDMDLWVTDITGEKCYYGHRRTTHGGHLSRDVTQGYGPEEYLVRRALPGPYLVQTHYFGTRSQKMLAPVTLYAEIYTDYARPQEKRKTLVFRLNDRKQVVDVGNVEYGQALPRNSVRDYQVKAGETRESIAGSQLKDGKRAGEIIRLNPALKDREPKTGEIIKLPE
;
A
#
# COMPACT_ATOMS: atom_id res chain seq x y z
N MET A 1 62.10 -1.50 33.49
CA MET A 1 63.38 -1.63 32.75
C MET A 1 63.21 -0.88 31.43
N ILE A 2 63.99 0.16 31.09
CA ILE A 2 65.44 0.18 30.76
C ILE A 2 65.62 -0.47 29.37
N ILE A 3 65.95 0.20 28.24
CA ILE A 3 66.58 1.51 27.89
C ILE A 3 65.90 2.05 26.57
N ARG A 4 65.77 3.32 26.11
CA ARG A 4 66.33 4.69 26.39
C ARG A 4 65.30 5.82 26.06
N GLU A 5 65.72 7.07 26.29
CA GLU A 5 65.26 8.35 25.67
C GLU A 5 66.54 9.08 25.11
N PRO A 6 66.67 10.43 24.91
CA PRO A 6 65.72 11.57 24.89
C PRO A 6 65.91 12.49 23.64
N PHE A 7 65.32 13.70 23.46
CA PHE A 7 64.64 14.73 24.28
C PHE A 7 63.54 15.42 23.38
N ILE A 8 62.73 16.44 23.75
CA ILE A 8 62.71 17.39 24.88
C ILE A 8 61.26 17.80 25.30
N THR A 9 61.15 18.70 26.28
CA THR A 9 59.96 19.32 26.92
C THR A 9 59.25 20.39 26.04
N ASN A 10 58.02 20.91 26.28
CA ASN A 10 57.04 20.94 27.39
C ASN A 10 55.66 21.42 26.81
N SER A 11 54.51 21.66 27.47
CA SER A 11 54.00 21.60 28.86
C SER A 11 52.44 21.47 28.90
N LEU A 12 51.80 21.72 30.06
CA LEU A 12 50.35 21.64 30.38
C LEU A 12 49.99 22.82 31.36
N PRO A 13 48.76 22.99 31.92
CA PRO A 13 47.41 22.99 31.32
C PRO A 13 46.37 24.00 31.95
N ARG A 14 45.15 24.05 31.35
CA ARG A 14 43.82 24.22 32.02
C ARG A 14 43.38 25.64 32.53
N PRO A 15 42.08 25.86 32.90
CA PRO A 15 41.30 27.02 32.40
C PRO A 15 40.66 27.92 33.48
N PHE A 16 39.92 28.96 33.06
CA PHE A 16 38.68 29.40 33.74
C PHE A 16 37.78 30.27 32.83
N SER A 17 36.53 30.51 33.24
CA SER A 17 35.56 31.43 32.62
C SER A 17 35.17 32.57 33.57
N TYR A 18 34.73 33.72 33.04
CA TYR A 18 33.45 34.37 33.40
C TYR A 18 33.16 35.60 32.52
N ALA A 19 31.94 36.15 32.60
CA ALA A 19 31.49 37.32 31.84
C ALA A 19 30.98 38.45 32.75
N ARG A 20 30.94 39.71 32.25
CA ARG A 20 29.71 40.57 32.23
C ARG A 20 29.89 42.05 31.82
N LYS A 21 28.92 42.51 30.99
CA LYS A 21 28.15 43.80 31.04
C LYS A 21 28.79 45.18 30.75
N LYS A 22 28.12 45.86 29.78
CA LYS A 22 27.71 47.29 29.70
C LYS A 22 28.82 48.38 29.67
N GLY A 23 28.63 49.51 28.97
CA GLY A 23 27.54 49.98 28.09
C GLY A 23 27.42 51.52 28.05
N ILE A 24 26.48 52.07 27.26
CA ILE A 24 26.17 53.52 27.08
C ILE A 24 27.24 54.28 26.23
N GLY A 25 26.92 55.25 25.35
CA GLY A 25 25.63 55.64 24.76
C GLY A 25 25.41 57.16 24.53
N LYS A 26 25.32 57.60 23.25
CA LYS A 26 25.02 58.99 22.76
C LYS A 26 26.19 60.00 23.00
N THR A 27 26.31 61.15 22.32
CA THR A 27 25.35 61.98 21.52
C THR A 27 26.05 62.68 20.32
N CYS A 28 25.28 63.27 19.39
CA CYS A 28 25.77 63.91 18.14
C CYS A 28 25.98 65.44 18.26
N PHE A 29 26.84 66.06 17.42
CA PHE A 29 26.42 66.93 16.28
C PHE A 29 27.61 67.46 15.41
N PHE A 30 27.27 68.10 14.28
CA PHE A 30 28.10 68.45 13.11
C PHE A 30 29.12 69.60 13.28
N LEU A 31 30.22 69.57 12.52
CA LEU A 31 30.59 70.57 11.48
C LEU A 31 31.88 70.17 10.70
N SER A 32 32.02 70.69 9.46
CA SER A 32 33.13 70.47 8.49
C SER A 32 33.52 71.82 7.85
N PRO A 33 34.53 71.98 6.95
CA PRO A 33 35.65 71.12 6.48
C PRO A 33 37.03 71.83 6.81
N PRO A 34 38.22 71.64 6.15
CA PRO A 34 38.59 70.80 5.00
C PRO A 34 39.92 69.97 5.09
N ASN A 35 40.17 69.29 3.97
CA ASN A 35 41.31 68.45 3.52
C ASN A 35 42.74 69.06 3.69
N PRO A 36 43.86 68.27 3.59
CA PRO A 36 44.06 67.16 2.63
C PRO A 36 44.64 65.83 3.17
N THR A 37 44.77 64.86 2.25
CA THR A 37 45.05 63.43 2.48
C THR A 37 46.48 62.98 2.14
N PRO A 38 46.99 61.91 2.79
CA PRO A 38 48.05 61.05 2.28
C PRO A 38 47.50 59.74 1.64
N PRO A 39 48.27 59.03 0.79
CA PRO A 39 47.70 58.11 -0.21
C PRO A 39 47.28 56.70 0.27
N MET A 40 47.58 56.28 1.50
CA MET A 40 47.28 54.90 1.98
C MET A 40 45.79 54.53 1.90
N MET A 41 44.89 55.50 2.10
CA MET A 41 43.46 55.20 2.20
C MET A 41 42.84 54.74 0.87
N LYS A 42 43.45 55.05 -0.29
CA LYS A 42 42.98 54.51 -1.58
C LYS A 42 43.19 53.00 -1.70
N LEU A 43 44.32 52.47 -1.19
CA LEU A 43 44.59 51.04 -1.26
C LEU A 43 43.68 50.26 -0.29
N LEU A 44 43.50 50.78 0.94
CA LEU A 44 42.58 50.18 1.91
C LEU A 44 41.13 50.25 1.45
N CYS A 45 40.65 51.40 0.96
CA CYS A 45 39.29 51.51 0.41
C CYS A 45 39.10 50.66 -0.85
N SER A 46 40.10 50.48 -1.72
CA SER A 46 39.99 49.56 -2.85
C SER A 46 39.90 48.10 -2.40
N PHE A 47 40.70 47.69 -1.41
CA PHE A 47 40.64 46.32 -0.88
C PHE A 47 39.31 46.05 -0.15
N CYS A 48 38.82 47.02 0.62
CA CYS A 48 37.51 46.96 1.24
C CYS A 48 36.36 47.02 0.21
N LEU A 49 36.48 47.78 -0.89
CA LEU A 49 35.49 47.74 -1.99
C LEU A 49 35.51 46.41 -2.72
N CYS A 50 36.68 45.80 -2.96
CA CYS A 50 36.76 44.46 -3.53
C CYS A 50 36.15 43.41 -2.60
N ILE A 51 36.41 43.48 -1.29
CA ILE A 51 35.76 42.59 -0.30
C ILE A 51 34.25 42.85 -0.26
N LEU A 52 33.79 44.11 -0.24
CA LEU A 52 32.35 44.40 -0.29
C LEU A 52 31.72 43.92 -1.61
N ALA A 53 32.38 44.09 -2.75
CA ALA A 53 31.89 43.64 -4.04
C ALA A 53 31.86 42.10 -4.13
N CYS A 54 32.86 41.40 -3.58
CA CYS A 54 32.83 39.94 -3.47
C CYS A 54 31.74 39.45 -2.51
N CYS A 55 31.54 40.11 -1.36
CA CYS A 55 30.46 39.78 -0.42
C CYS A 55 29.07 40.10 -0.97
N VAL A 56 28.90 41.21 -1.70
CA VAL A 56 27.64 41.58 -2.38
C VAL A 56 27.39 40.65 -3.56
N SER A 57 28.40 40.30 -4.35
CA SER A 57 28.26 39.34 -5.45
C SER A 57 27.93 37.94 -4.93
N ALA A 58 28.58 37.48 -3.86
CA ALA A 58 28.23 36.22 -3.19
C ALA A 58 26.81 36.24 -2.60
N ALA A 59 26.40 37.35 -1.96
CA ALA A 59 25.03 37.50 -1.48
C ALA A 59 24.02 37.52 -2.63
N GLN A 60 24.34 38.16 -3.75
CA GLN A 60 23.51 38.19 -4.96
C GLN A 60 23.40 36.81 -5.63
N THR A 61 24.48 36.03 -5.72
CA THR A 61 24.41 34.66 -6.28
C THR A 61 23.67 33.69 -5.37
N VAL A 62 23.75 33.84 -4.04
CA VAL A 62 22.88 33.12 -3.10
C VAL A 62 21.42 33.56 -3.27
N SER A 63 21.18 34.86 -3.50
CA SER A 63 19.86 35.44 -3.76
C SER A 63 19.24 35.06 -5.12
N MET A 64 19.97 34.40 -6.04
CA MET A 64 19.47 33.98 -7.36
C MET A 64 19.15 32.48 -7.45
N ARG A 65 19.21 31.72 -6.35
CA ARG A 65 18.89 30.29 -6.35
C ARG A 65 17.40 30.05 -6.08
N SER A 66 16.75 29.22 -6.89
CA SER A 66 15.50 28.56 -6.51
C SER A 66 15.79 27.42 -5.51
N THR A 67 14.76 26.79 -4.94
CA THR A 67 14.95 25.77 -3.89
C THR A 67 15.57 24.48 -4.43
N VAL A 68 16.74 24.13 -3.88
CA VAL A 68 17.48 22.90 -4.18
C VAL A 68 16.62 21.66 -3.89
N LEU A 69 16.65 20.68 -4.79
CA LEU A 69 15.97 19.40 -4.63
C LEU A 69 16.94 18.40 -3.97
N PRO A 70 16.45 17.41 -3.20
CA PRO A 70 17.31 16.29 -2.82
C PRO A 70 17.77 15.52 -4.07
N PRO A 71 18.97 14.93 -4.09
CA PRO A 71 19.43 14.15 -5.24
C PRO A 71 18.62 12.84 -5.38
N PRO A 72 18.49 12.29 -6.60
CA PRO A 72 17.88 10.97 -6.79
C PRO A 72 18.73 9.89 -6.12
N PHE A 73 18.10 8.92 -5.46
CA PHE A 73 18.80 7.88 -4.69
C PHE A 73 18.13 6.51 -4.81
N MET A 74 18.95 5.46 -4.73
CA MET A 74 18.51 4.07 -4.79
C MET A 74 18.43 3.47 -3.37
N LYS A 75 17.21 3.24 -2.85
CA LYS A 75 16.99 2.53 -1.59
C LYS A 75 17.15 1.02 -1.83
N VAL A 76 18.17 0.40 -1.22
CA VAL A 76 18.44 -1.04 -1.29
C VAL A 76 18.54 -1.65 0.11
N GLU A 77 17.94 -2.81 0.33
CA GLU A 77 18.11 -3.58 1.58
C GLU A 77 19.53 -4.17 1.59
N CYS A 78 20.39 -3.70 2.50
CA CYS A 78 21.77 -4.17 2.67
C CYS A 78 21.91 -4.97 3.98
N ARG A 79 22.52 -6.16 3.90
CA ARG A 79 22.86 -6.97 5.06
C ARG A 79 24.14 -6.47 5.72
N GLN A 80 24.42 -6.93 6.94
CA GLN A 80 25.62 -6.56 7.69
C GLN A 80 26.90 -6.92 6.88
N GLY A 81 27.64 -5.89 6.44
CA GLY A 81 28.85 -6.03 5.61
C GLY A 81 28.64 -5.84 4.11
N GLU A 82 27.40 -5.78 3.62
CA GLU A 82 27.07 -5.37 2.25
C GLU A 82 27.18 -3.83 2.09
N ARG A 83 27.31 -3.36 0.86
CA ARG A 83 27.41 -1.92 0.51
C ARG A 83 26.21 -1.48 -0.33
N PRO A 84 25.78 -0.20 -0.24
CA PRO A 84 24.71 0.31 -1.10
C PRO A 84 25.10 0.29 -2.58
N VAL A 85 24.07 0.26 -3.44
CA VAL A 85 24.20 0.42 -4.90
C VAL A 85 24.51 1.89 -5.21
N SER A 86 25.56 2.14 -5.99
CA SER A 86 26.05 3.49 -6.32
C SER A 86 25.71 3.89 -7.75
N ILE A 87 25.45 5.17 -8.00
CA ILE A 87 25.42 5.71 -9.37
C ILE A 87 26.87 5.77 -9.87
N SER A 88 27.14 5.18 -11.04
CA SER A 88 28.47 5.19 -11.68
C SER A 88 28.54 6.15 -12.86
N ARG A 89 27.46 6.34 -13.63
CA ARG A 89 27.42 7.25 -14.79
C ARG A 89 26.07 7.94 -14.91
N ALA A 90 26.08 9.13 -15.51
CA ALA A 90 24.85 9.85 -15.84
C ALA A 90 24.91 10.48 -17.25
N GLU A 91 23.78 10.47 -17.96
CA GLU A 91 23.55 11.33 -19.14
C GLU A 91 22.29 12.16 -18.89
N ILE A 92 22.40 13.49 -19.00
CA ILE A 92 21.30 14.44 -18.81
C ILE A 92 21.09 15.20 -20.11
N LYS A 93 19.89 15.11 -20.68
CA LYS A 93 19.45 15.91 -21.84
C LYS A 93 18.28 16.79 -21.43
N SER A 94 18.27 18.06 -21.82
CA SER A 94 17.16 18.97 -21.54
C SER A 94 16.87 19.86 -22.74
N ARG A 95 15.58 20.01 -23.09
CA ARG A 95 15.09 20.84 -24.21
C ARG A 95 14.03 21.80 -23.66
N VAL A 96 14.22 23.10 -23.89
CA VAL A 96 13.45 24.18 -23.26
C VAL A 96 12.83 25.10 -24.31
N MET A 97 11.57 25.48 -24.13
CA MET A 97 10.81 26.45 -24.93
C MET A 97 10.24 27.55 -24.02
N ASP A 98 10.80 28.76 -24.07
CA ASP A 98 10.59 29.82 -23.05
C ASP A 98 10.82 29.33 -21.61
N PHE A 99 9.75 28.94 -20.89
CA PHE A 99 9.81 28.33 -19.54
C PHE A 99 9.21 26.92 -19.48
N LEU A 100 8.92 26.29 -20.62
CA LEU A 100 8.49 24.89 -20.71
C LEU A 100 9.73 24.02 -20.93
N ALA A 101 9.93 22.93 -20.18
CA ALA A 101 11.12 22.11 -20.31
C ALA A 101 10.80 20.60 -20.31
N GLU A 102 11.37 19.88 -21.28
CA GLU A 102 11.50 18.42 -21.25
C GLU A 102 12.91 18.08 -20.76
N THR A 103 13.04 17.10 -19.87
CA THR A 103 14.34 16.61 -19.39
C THR A 103 14.35 15.08 -19.33
N GLU A 104 15.41 14.50 -19.90
CA GLU A 104 15.71 13.07 -19.91
C GLU A 104 16.98 12.82 -19.09
N VAL A 105 16.85 12.03 -18.01
CA VAL A 105 17.96 11.65 -17.12
C VAL A 105 18.17 10.15 -17.23
N THR A 106 19.36 9.73 -17.63
CA THR A 106 19.77 8.33 -17.69
C THR A 106 20.86 8.08 -16.65
N LEU A 107 20.65 7.13 -15.74
CA LEU A 107 21.55 6.79 -14.64
C LEU A 107 21.99 5.33 -14.76
N VAL A 108 23.29 5.07 -14.66
CA VAL A 108 23.84 3.71 -14.57
C VAL A 108 24.16 3.41 -13.10
N PHE A 109 23.47 2.43 -12.53
CA PHE A 109 23.69 1.95 -11.18
C PHE A 109 24.62 0.75 -11.19
N HIS A 110 25.52 0.66 -10.20
CA HIS A 110 26.44 -0.47 -10.01
C HIS A 110 26.23 -1.12 -8.65
N ASN A 111 26.12 -2.45 -8.63
CA ASN A 111 25.97 -3.25 -7.42
C ASN A 111 27.31 -3.92 -7.05
N PRO A 112 28.03 -3.43 -6.03
CA PRO A 112 29.33 -3.97 -5.63
C PRO A 112 29.26 -5.30 -4.87
N ASN A 113 28.06 -5.89 -4.69
CA ASN A 113 27.85 -7.05 -3.83
C ASN A 113 27.76 -8.36 -4.64
N THR A 114 28.08 -9.48 -3.99
CA THR A 114 28.07 -10.83 -4.59
C THR A 114 26.67 -11.44 -4.73
N ARG A 115 25.59 -10.66 -4.54
CA ARG A 115 24.20 -11.11 -4.74
C ARG A 115 23.42 -10.11 -5.58
N VAL A 116 22.37 -10.61 -6.22
CA VAL A 116 21.33 -9.76 -6.82
C VAL A 116 20.63 -8.94 -5.74
N MET A 117 20.27 -7.71 -6.08
CA MET A 117 19.49 -6.79 -5.25
C MET A 117 18.21 -6.32 -5.98
N GLU A 118 17.13 -6.08 -5.23
CA GLU A 118 16.06 -5.17 -5.64
C GLU A 118 16.43 -3.76 -5.16
N GLY A 119 16.23 -2.75 -6.00
CA GLY A 119 16.38 -1.35 -5.62
C GLY A 119 15.10 -0.54 -5.88
N GLU A 120 14.80 0.39 -4.97
CA GLU A 120 13.73 1.38 -5.12
C GLU A 120 14.36 2.75 -5.35
N LEU A 121 14.41 3.17 -6.62
CA LEU A 121 14.90 4.48 -7.02
C LEU A 121 13.82 5.53 -6.76
N THR A 122 14.17 6.52 -5.94
CA THR A 122 13.33 7.67 -5.63
C THR A 122 13.87 8.90 -6.36
N CYS A 123 13.06 9.46 -7.25
CA CYS A 123 13.37 10.63 -8.06
C CYS A 123 12.46 11.81 -7.64
N PRO A 124 12.95 12.75 -6.83
CA PRO A 124 12.26 14.02 -6.58
C PRO A 124 12.35 14.88 -7.85
N LEU A 125 11.20 15.32 -8.37
CA LEU A 125 11.15 16.19 -9.55
C LEU A 125 10.73 17.63 -9.17
N PRO A 126 10.93 18.63 -10.05
CA PRO A 126 10.43 19.99 -9.84
C PRO A 126 8.91 20.04 -9.54
N SER A 127 8.47 21.09 -8.85
CA SER A 127 7.05 21.30 -8.55
C SER A 127 6.25 21.38 -9.86
N GLY A 128 5.23 20.53 -10.01
CA GLY A 128 4.45 20.46 -11.25
C GLY A 128 5.14 19.75 -12.43
N ALA A 129 6.15 18.90 -12.21
CA ALA A 129 6.69 18.01 -13.24
C ALA A 129 5.82 16.75 -13.45
N THR A 130 5.78 16.23 -14.70
CA THR A 130 5.08 15.00 -15.10
C THR A 130 6.04 14.01 -15.75
N VAL A 131 6.09 12.77 -15.25
CA VAL A 131 6.80 11.68 -15.92
C VAL A 131 6.00 11.19 -17.14
N GLN A 132 6.65 11.23 -18.29
CA GLN A 132 6.09 10.89 -19.61
C GLN A 132 6.93 9.84 -20.37
N GLY A 133 8.03 9.38 -19.78
CA GLY A 133 8.83 8.28 -20.33
C GLY A 133 9.70 7.61 -19.28
N TYR A 134 9.92 6.31 -19.47
CA TYR A 134 10.78 5.48 -18.64
C TYR A 134 11.38 4.37 -19.50
N ALA A 135 12.61 3.95 -19.24
CA ALA A 135 13.20 2.77 -19.86
C ALA A 135 14.22 2.07 -18.93
N LEU A 136 14.37 0.76 -19.12
CA LEU A 136 15.45 -0.05 -18.55
C LEU A 136 16.33 -0.64 -19.65
N ASP A 137 17.56 -1.01 -19.29
CA ASP A 137 18.38 -1.90 -20.10
C ASP A 137 17.94 -3.36 -19.96
N ILE A 138 17.51 -3.95 -21.08
CA ILE A 138 17.22 -5.36 -21.25
C ILE A 138 18.17 -5.91 -22.32
N ASN A 139 18.97 -6.91 -21.95
CA ASN A 139 19.95 -7.54 -22.85
C ASN A 139 20.86 -6.54 -23.60
N GLY A 140 21.21 -5.42 -22.95
CA GLY A 140 22.05 -4.35 -23.50
C GLY A 140 21.33 -3.34 -24.42
N ARG A 141 20.00 -3.44 -24.59
CA ARG A 141 19.18 -2.46 -25.32
C ARG A 141 18.26 -1.72 -24.34
N MET A 142 18.05 -0.42 -24.53
CA MET A 142 17.04 0.32 -23.76
C MET A 142 15.63 -0.01 -24.28
N VAL A 143 14.75 -0.48 -23.41
CA VAL A 143 13.35 -0.83 -23.70
C VAL A 143 12.44 0.10 -22.89
N ASP A 144 11.54 0.80 -23.58
CA ASP A 144 10.65 1.77 -22.93
C ASP A 144 9.48 1.11 -22.19
N GLY A 145 9.06 1.72 -21.10
CA GLY A 145 7.89 1.30 -20.33
C GLY A 145 6.59 1.57 -21.11
N VAL A 146 5.73 0.56 -21.17
CA VAL A 146 4.40 0.66 -21.79
C VAL A 146 3.42 1.20 -20.75
N PRO A 147 2.60 2.22 -21.06
CA PRO A 147 1.58 2.70 -20.13
C PRO A 147 0.46 1.67 -19.99
N VAL A 148 0.20 1.26 -18.74
CA VAL A 148 -0.81 0.25 -18.38
C VAL A 148 -1.61 0.69 -17.16
N PRO A 149 -2.81 0.15 -16.93
CA PRO A 149 -3.56 0.37 -15.68
C PRO A 149 -2.71 -0.04 -14.47
N ARG A 150 -2.65 0.81 -13.45
CA ARG A 150 -1.75 0.67 -12.29
C ARG A 150 -1.82 -0.70 -11.60
N GLN A 151 -3.03 -1.21 -11.40
CA GLN A 151 -3.30 -2.53 -10.82
C GLN A 151 -2.72 -3.68 -11.69
N LYS A 152 -2.89 -3.60 -13.01
CA LYS A 152 -2.33 -4.54 -13.98
C LYS A 152 -0.79 -4.50 -13.98
N ALA A 153 -0.22 -3.32 -13.81
CA ALA A 153 1.23 -3.11 -13.68
C ALA A 153 1.79 -3.78 -12.41
N ARG A 154 1.14 -3.55 -11.26
CA ARG A 154 1.49 -4.17 -9.97
C ARG A 154 1.44 -5.70 -10.05
N VAL A 155 0.34 -6.26 -10.55
CA VAL A 155 0.19 -7.73 -10.73
C VAL A 155 1.29 -8.30 -11.61
N ALA A 156 1.58 -7.67 -12.76
CA ALA A 156 2.62 -8.14 -13.65
C ALA A 156 4.02 -8.08 -13.04
N PHE A 157 4.35 -6.97 -12.36
CA PHE A 157 5.62 -6.80 -11.67
C PHE A 157 5.80 -7.83 -10.53
N GLU A 158 4.82 -7.97 -9.63
CA GLU A 158 4.94 -8.90 -8.50
C GLU A 158 5.02 -10.37 -8.95
N GLU A 159 4.29 -10.78 -9.99
CA GLU A 159 4.34 -12.15 -10.49
C GLU A 159 5.66 -12.50 -11.22
N GLU A 160 6.29 -11.57 -11.93
CA GLU A 160 7.58 -11.86 -12.60
C GLU A 160 8.80 -11.67 -11.68
N VAL A 161 8.78 -10.74 -10.71
CA VAL A 161 9.81 -10.68 -9.65
C VAL A 161 9.81 -11.97 -8.81
N ARG A 162 8.64 -12.56 -8.53
CA ARG A 162 8.52 -13.87 -7.86
C ARG A 162 9.23 -15.01 -8.62
N LYS A 163 9.43 -14.89 -9.93
CA LYS A 163 10.18 -15.85 -10.77
C LYS A 163 11.66 -15.51 -10.91
N GLN A 164 12.14 -14.42 -10.30
CA GLN A 164 13.49 -13.87 -10.48
C GLN A 164 13.78 -13.36 -11.91
N VAL A 165 12.77 -12.79 -12.59
CA VAL A 165 12.86 -12.23 -13.95
C VAL A 165 12.87 -10.69 -13.90
N ASP A 166 12.98 -10.01 -15.04
CA ASP A 166 13.34 -8.59 -15.22
C ASP A 166 12.17 -7.62 -15.54
N PRO A 167 11.23 -7.31 -14.63
CA PRO A 167 10.26 -6.24 -14.85
C PRO A 167 10.76 -4.88 -14.29
N GLY A 168 10.36 -3.79 -14.95
CA GLY A 168 10.51 -2.43 -14.44
C GLY A 168 9.16 -1.78 -14.21
N LEU A 169 8.97 -1.08 -13.08
CA LEU A 169 7.71 -0.40 -12.77
C LEU A 169 7.94 1.02 -12.26
N VAL A 170 7.32 2.02 -12.89
CA VAL A 170 7.23 3.40 -12.37
C VAL A 170 5.83 3.68 -11.87
N GLU A 171 5.72 4.19 -10.65
CA GLU A 171 4.47 4.69 -10.09
C GLU A 171 4.59 6.16 -9.64
N TRP A 172 3.46 6.86 -9.66
CA TRP A 172 3.31 8.11 -8.90
C TRP A 172 3.26 7.79 -7.40
N SER A 173 3.98 8.54 -6.57
CA SER A 173 4.08 8.27 -5.11
C SER A 173 3.61 9.43 -4.23
N GLY A 174 2.75 10.29 -4.78
CA GLY A 174 2.26 11.50 -4.14
C GLY A 174 3.07 12.74 -4.54
N GLY A 175 2.35 13.82 -4.87
CA GLY A 175 2.96 15.11 -5.21
C GLY A 175 3.91 15.08 -6.41
N ASN A 176 5.10 15.66 -6.25
CA ASN A 176 6.21 15.69 -7.20
C ASN A 176 7.22 14.55 -7.01
N MET A 177 6.89 13.53 -6.20
CA MET A 177 7.79 12.40 -5.92
C MET A 177 7.45 11.21 -6.81
N PHE A 178 8.42 10.77 -7.62
CA PHE A 178 8.28 9.60 -8.48
C PHE A 178 9.18 8.47 -8.00
N ARG A 179 8.62 7.25 -8.01
CA ARG A 179 9.25 6.05 -7.47
C ARG A 179 9.28 4.98 -8.54
N THR A 180 10.41 4.32 -8.69
CA THR A 180 10.52 3.14 -9.56
C THR A 180 11.21 1.98 -8.87
N ARG A 181 10.66 0.78 -9.05
CA ARG A 181 11.25 -0.47 -8.55
C ARG A 181 12.03 -1.10 -9.69
N VAL A 182 13.29 -1.39 -9.41
CA VAL A 182 14.28 -1.90 -10.35
C VAL A 182 14.76 -3.25 -9.84
N TYR A 183 14.40 -4.30 -10.58
CA TYR A 183 14.84 -5.67 -10.33
C TYR A 183 15.08 -6.39 -11.68
N PRO A 184 16.09 -7.26 -11.77
CA PRO A 184 17.22 -7.41 -10.86
C PRO A 184 18.26 -6.29 -11.04
N ILE A 185 19.01 -5.98 -9.98
CA ILE A 185 20.31 -5.31 -10.09
C ILE A 185 21.38 -6.41 -9.95
N PRO A 186 22.08 -6.83 -11.03
CA PRO A 186 22.93 -8.02 -11.03
C PRO A 186 24.10 -7.98 -10.02
N ALA A 187 24.52 -9.14 -9.53
CA ALA A 187 25.67 -9.26 -8.62
C ALA A 187 26.97 -8.83 -9.32
N GLY A 188 27.71 -7.88 -8.75
CA GLY A 188 28.92 -7.32 -9.37
C GLY A 188 28.70 -6.65 -10.73
N GLY A 189 27.46 -6.29 -11.05
CA GLY A 189 27.05 -5.78 -12.36
C GLY A 189 26.31 -4.44 -12.29
N THR A 190 25.77 -4.02 -13.43
CA THR A 190 25.09 -2.73 -13.60
C THR A 190 23.64 -2.86 -14.03
N ARG A 191 22.86 -1.80 -13.80
CA ARG A 191 21.52 -1.60 -14.37
C ARG A 191 21.36 -0.13 -14.77
N THR A 192 20.79 0.12 -15.93
CA THR A 192 20.61 1.45 -16.53
C THR A 192 19.15 1.84 -16.49
N VAL A 193 18.86 3.00 -15.91
CA VAL A 193 17.51 3.54 -15.76
C VAL A 193 17.43 4.88 -16.48
N ARG A 194 16.47 5.03 -17.39
CA ARG A 194 16.17 6.30 -18.06
C ARG A 194 14.81 6.81 -17.61
N LEU A 195 14.73 8.08 -17.23
CA LEU A 195 13.50 8.78 -16.85
C LEU A 195 13.35 10.03 -17.73
N ARG A 196 12.17 10.25 -18.31
CA ARG A 196 11.83 11.50 -19.03
C ARG A 196 10.64 12.17 -18.37
N TYR A 197 10.78 13.46 -18.10
CA TYR A 197 9.73 14.28 -17.52
C TYR A 197 9.62 15.64 -18.23
N SER A 198 8.40 16.19 -18.23
CA SER A 198 8.12 17.57 -18.64
C SER A 198 7.80 18.42 -17.42
N THR A 199 8.13 19.70 -17.45
CA THR A 199 7.87 20.64 -16.36
C THR A 199 7.65 22.06 -16.88
N VAL A 200 6.91 22.85 -16.11
CA VAL A 200 6.84 24.31 -16.25
C VAL A 200 7.84 24.87 -15.24
N LEU A 201 8.84 25.61 -15.71
CA LEU A 201 9.98 26.00 -14.91
C LEU A 201 9.60 27.01 -13.82
N PRO A 202 10.08 26.83 -12.58
CA PRO A 202 9.91 27.80 -11.52
C PRO A 202 10.77 29.04 -11.77
N VAL A 203 10.39 30.16 -11.15
CA VAL A 203 11.23 31.36 -11.12
C VAL A 203 12.32 31.29 -10.06
N ASP A 204 13.44 31.97 -10.30
CA ASP A 204 14.39 32.39 -9.26
C ASP A 204 13.79 33.54 -8.41
N ALA A 205 14.48 34.00 -7.37
CA ALA A 205 13.97 35.09 -6.52
C ALA A 205 13.90 36.45 -7.23
N ALA A 206 14.55 36.62 -8.40
CA ALA A 206 14.42 37.81 -9.24
C ALA A 206 13.19 37.74 -10.17
N GLY A 207 12.44 36.62 -10.16
CA GLY A 207 11.25 36.42 -11.00
C GLY A 207 11.56 35.88 -12.40
N VAL A 208 12.80 35.44 -12.65
CA VAL A 208 13.23 34.93 -13.97
C VAL A 208 13.12 33.40 -13.98
N PRO A 209 12.59 32.76 -15.05
CA PRO A 209 12.52 31.30 -15.12
C PRO A 209 13.91 30.65 -14.99
N SER A 210 14.01 29.59 -14.18
CA SER A 210 15.28 28.90 -13.90
C SER A 210 15.14 27.40 -14.10
N LEU A 211 15.93 26.85 -15.03
CA LEU A 211 16.12 25.41 -15.18
C LEU A 211 17.08 24.91 -14.09
N GLN A 212 16.62 23.94 -13.31
CA GLN A 212 17.44 23.18 -12.36
C GLN A 212 17.61 21.76 -12.90
N LEU A 213 18.85 21.27 -12.96
CA LEU A 213 19.18 19.90 -13.32
C LEU A 213 19.79 19.18 -12.10
N PRO A 214 19.19 18.08 -11.61
CA PRO A 214 19.67 17.39 -10.42
C PRO A 214 21.02 16.72 -10.70
N MET A 215 22.07 17.23 -10.06
CA MET A 215 23.46 16.81 -10.27
C MET A 215 24.23 16.54 -8.97
N ASN A 216 23.64 16.82 -7.80
CA ASN A 216 24.26 16.63 -6.48
C ASN A 216 24.37 15.15 -6.04
N PHE A 217 24.90 14.28 -6.91
CA PHE A 217 25.15 12.86 -6.62
C PHE A 217 26.24 12.75 -5.55
N LYS A 218 25.98 11.99 -4.48
CA LYS A 218 26.88 11.87 -3.32
C LYS A 218 28.13 11.03 -3.64
N GLU A 219 27.99 10.14 -4.61
CA GLU A 219 29.02 9.22 -5.06
C GLU A 219 29.91 9.86 -6.16
N LYS A 220 31.12 9.33 -6.34
CA LYS A 220 31.98 9.72 -7.46
C LYS A 220 31.50 9.04 -8.75
N LEU A 221 31.29 9.82 -9.81
CA LEU A 221 30.94 9.32 -11.14
C LEU A 221 32.18 8.95 -11.96
N ASP A 222 32.10 7.86 -12.71
CA ASP A 222 33.01 7.52 -13.80
C ASP A 222 32.90 8.55 -14.93
N SER A 223 31.67 8.87 -15.37
CA SER A 223 31.40 9.91 -16.37
C SER A 223 30.03 10.60 -16.20
N LEU A 224 29.96 11.85 -16.66
CA LEU A 224 28.74 12.63 -16.83
C LEU A 224 28.72 13.22 -18.24
N LYS A 225 27.61 13.06 -18.96
CA LYS A 225 27.34 13.73 -20.23
C LYS A 225 26.13 14.66 -20.11
N LEU A 226 26.26 15.88 -20.63
CA LEU A 226 25.22 16.92 -20.59
C LEU A 226 24.91 17.41 -22.01
N ARG A 227 23.62 17.60 -22.31
CA ARG A 227 23.13 18.37 -23.45
C ARG A 227 21.95 19.25 -23.03
N VAL A 228 22.06 20.57 -23.12
CA VAL A 228 20.97 21.51 -22.84
C VAL A 228 20.73 22.38 -24.06
N GLU A 229 19.49 22.41 -24.54
CA GLU A 229 19.05 23.06 -25.78
C GLU A 229 17.87 24.00 -25.46
N VAL A 230 18.03 25.30 -25.70
CA VAL A 230 17.06 26.32 -25.27
C VAL A 230 16.57 27.17 -26.43
N PHE A 231 15.28 27.09 -26.72
CA PHE A 231 14.53 27.95 -27.63
C PHE A 231 13.99 29.15 -26.83
N SER A 232 14.80 30.20 -26.72
CA SER A 232 14.50 31.44 -26.01
C SER A 232 14.97 32.66 -26.79
N GLY A 233 14.27 33.80 -26.69
CA GLY A 233 14.65 35.05 -27.36
C GLY A 233 15.96 35.69 -26.83
N ARG A 234 16.53 35.14 -25.76
CA ARG A 234 17.80 35.58 -25.16
C ARG A 234 18.64 34.39 -24.68
N LYS A 235 19.95 34.62 -24.63
CA LYS A 235 20.95 33.62 -24.25
C LYS A 235 20.80 33.19 -22.78
N PRO A 236 20.76 31.88 -22.47
CA PRO A 236 20.75 31.38 -21.09
C PRO A 236 22.00 31.76 -20.31
N VAL A 237 21.86 31.89 -18.98
CA VAL A 237 22.94 32.24 -18.07
C VAL A 237 23.07 31.16 -16.99
N VAL A 238 24.25 30.55 -16.88
CA VAL A 238 24.57 29.63 -15.79
C VAL A 238 24.71 30.43 -14.49
N VAL A 239 23.85 30.17 -13.51
CA VAL A 239 23.82 30.85 -12.20
C VAL A 239 24.69 30.12 -11.19
N SER A 240 24.68 28.78 -11.25
CA SER A 240 25.54 27.92 -10.43
C SER A 240 25.77 26.58 -11.13
N SER A 241 26.93 25.97 -10.91
CA SER A 241 27.35 24.76 -11.62
C SER A 241 28.38 23.99 -10.80
N PRO A 242 28.20 22.68 -10.58
CA PRO A 242 29.26 21.81 -10.06
C PRO A 242 30.24 21.37 -11.17
N LEU A 243 30.09 21.89 -12.40
CA LEU A 243 30.82 21.50 -13.61
C LEU A 243 31.63 22.67 -14.18
N ASP A 244 32.90 22.42 -14.48
CA ASP A 244 33.76 23.40 -15.16
C ASP A 244 33.31 23.65 -16.61
N ASN A 245 33.28 24.93 -17.00
CA ASN A 245 33.10 25.42 -18.37
C ASN A 245 31.86 24.83 -19.07
N VAL A 246 30.66 25.15 -18.54
CA VAL A 246 29.37 24.97 -19.20
C VAL A 246 29.06 26.26 -19.96
N GLU A 247 29.12 26.22 -21.30
CA GLU A 247 28.91 27.39 -22.17
C GLU A 247 27.80 27.15 -23.19
N PHE A 248 26.91 28.11 -23.32
CA PHE A 248 25.89 28.14 -24.38
C PHE A 248 26.42 28.77 -25.66
N LYS A 249 26.13 28.15 -26.81
CA LYS A 249 26.49 28.59 -28.16
C LYS A 249 25.26 28.60 -29.07
N ASP A 250 25.23 29.50 -30.03
CA ASP A 250 24.13 29.69 -30.96
C ASP A 250 24.04 28.50 -31.94
N TRP A 251 22.87 27.87 -32.06
CA TRP A 251 22.68 26.64 -32.84
C TRP A 251 21.22 26.51 -33.31
N HIS A 252 20.99 26.67 -34.63
CA HIS A 252 19.69 26.42 -35.29
C HIS A 252 18.47 27.05 -34.57
N SER A 253 18.52 28.37 -34.34
CA SER A 253 17.49 29.15 -33.63
C SER A 253 17.29 28.78 -32.15
N ALA A 254 18.22 28.03 -31.56
CA ALA A 254 18.31 27.74 -30.14
C ALA A 254 19.72 28.06 -29.59
N PHE A 255 19.88 27.95 -28.27
CA PHE A 255 21.17 27.95 -27.59
C PHE A 255 21.50 26.54 -27.11
N LEU A 256 22.65 26.01 -27.51
CA LEU A 256 23.13 24.67 -27.16
C LEU A 256 24.34 24.72 -26.22
N ALA A 257 24.30 23.94 -25.15
CA ALA A 257 25.45 23.58 -24.31
C ALA A 257 25.57 22.06 -24.26
N GLU A 258 26.66 21.50 -24.79
CA GLU A 258 26.87 20.05 -24.87
C GLU A 258 28.33 19.68 -24.55
N LYS A 259 28.53 18.73 -23.62
CA LYS A 259 29.86 18.31 -23.14
C LYS A 259 29.80 17.00 -22.35
N GLU A 260 30.94 16.31 -22.25
CA GLU A 260 31.16 15.15 -21.39
C GLU A 260 32.38 15.38 -20.47
N TRP A 261 32.31 14.84 -19.25
CA TRP A 261 33.34 14.91 -18.21
C TRP A 261 33.54 13.51 -17.60
N ASN A 262 34.73 13.24 -17.06
CA ASN A 262 35.08 11.95 -16.46
C ASN A 262 35.63 12.12 -15.03
N GLY A 263 35.36 11.17 -14.14
CA GLY A 263 35.94 11.09 -12.80
C GLY A 263 35.47 12.17 -11.82
N LEU A 264 34.22 12.63 -11.92
CA LEU A 264 33.66 13.76 -11.17
C LEU A 264 33.16 13.39 -9.76
N SER A 265 33.21 14.36 -8.85
CA SER A 265 32.42 14.39 -7.61
C SER A 265 31.67 15.72 -7.57
N LEU A 266 30.35 15.68 -7.41
CA LEU A 266 29.47 16.85 -7.57
C LEU A 266 28.81 17.20 -6.24
N THR A 267 28.72 18.49 -5.92
CA THR A 267 28.33 18.98 -4.58
C THR A 267 27.14 19.92 -4.58
N GLU A 268 26.61 20.26 -5.75
CA GLU A 268 25.38 21.04 -5.93
C GLU A 268 24.71 20.69 -7.28
N ASP A 269 23.56 21.29 -7.56
CA ASP A 269 22.86 21.16 -8.84
C ASP A 269 23.31 22.24 -9.84
N LEU A 270 23.07 21.99 -11.14
CA LEU A 270 23.26 22.99 -12.19
C LEU A 270 22.00 23.86 -12.32
N PHE A 271 22.16 25.17 -12.13
CA PHE A 271 21.11 26.18 -12.25
C PHE A 271 21.36 27.10 -13.45
N ILE A 272 20.38 27.21 -14.34
CA ILE A 272 20.44 27.99 -15.59
C ILE A 272 19.23 28.93 -15.64
N SER A 273 19.49 30.24 -15.52
CA SER A 273 18.50 31.30 -15.66
C SER A 273 18.22 31.59 -17.14
N LEU A 274 16.96 31.94 -17.44
CA LEU A 274 16.42 32.12 -18.79
C LEU A 274 15.89 33.57 -18.93
N PRO A 275 16.74 34.54 -19.30
CA PRO A 275 16.39 35.95 -19.26
C PRO A 275 15.19 36.32 -20.15
N ARG A 276 14.20 36.99 -19.56
CA ARG A 276 13.02 37.49 -20.29
C ARG A 276 13.39 38.48 -21.41
N ALA A 277 12.60 38.43 -22.48
CA ALA A 277 12.56 39.46 -23.52
C ALA A 277 12.17 40.83 -22.95
N GLN A 278 12.44 41.92 -23.68
CA GLN A 278 12.21 43.30 -23.23
C GLN A 278 11.75 44.18 -24.39
N GLY A 279 11.02 45.25 -24.11
CA GLY A 279 10.41 46.10 -25.15
C GLY A 279 9.19 45.41 -25.76
N LYS A 280 9.02 45.50 -27.09
CA LYS A 280 7.83 44.97 -27.79
C LYS A 280 7.65 43.46 -27.61
N GLU A 281 8.74 42.70 -27.71
CA GLU A 281 8.77 41.24 -27.52
C GLU A 281 8.26 40.76 -26.15
N ALA A 282 8.17 41.65 -25.16
CA ALA A 282 7.62 41.34 -23.84
C ALA A 282 6.09 41.50 -23.73
N VAL A 283 5.44 42.04 -24.77
CA VAL A 283 3.99 42.34 -24.82
C VAL A 283 3.27 41.49 -25.88
N GLU A 284 4.02 40.84 -26.77
CA GLU A 284 3.50 39.93 -27.80
C GLU A 284 3.29 38.51 -27.25
N ALA A 285 2.25 37.82 -27.72
CA ALA A 285 2.04 36.41 -27.41
C ALA A 285 3.09 35.53 -28.11
N ARG A 286 3.57 34.50 -27.42
CA ARG A 286 4.62 33.60 -27.93
C ARG A 286 4.06 32.19 -28.06
N VAL A 287 4.24 31.60 -29.23
CA VAL A 287 3.56 30.36 -29.63
C VAL A 287 4.58 29.28 -29.98
N PHE A 288 4.32 28.06 -29.53
CA PHE A 288 5.10 26.87 -29.83
C PHE A 288 4.15 25.76 -30.29
N THR A 289 4.55 24.99 -31.30
CA THR A 289 3.80 23.81 -31.78
C THR A 289 4.71 22.58 -31.89
N GLU A 290 4.17 21.41 -31.53
CA GLU A 290 4.84 20.11 -31.67
C GLU A 290 3.88 19.04 -32.19
N SER A 291 4.36 18.14 -33.03
CA SER A 291 3.60 17.01 -33.56
C SER A 291 3.98 15.69 -32.86
N PHE A 292 2.99 14.84 -32.57
CA PHE A 292 3.19 13.49 -32.04
C PHE A 292 2.09 12.52 -32.49
N ASP A 293 2.49 11.36 -33.04
CA ASP A 293 1.59 10.25 -33.44
C ASP A 293 0.40 10.68 -34.31
N GLY A 294 0.63 11.66 -35.19
CA GLY A 294 -0.37 12.21 -36.12
C GLY A 294 -1.28 13.30 -35.54
N ARG A 295 -0.99 13.83 -34.34
CA ARG A 295 -1.70 14.95 -33.71
C ARG A 295 -0.77 16.13 -33.44
N ASP A 296 -1.30 17.34 -33.57
CA ASP A 296 -0.55 18.57 -33.34
C ASP A 296 -0.97 19.22 -32.00
N TYR A 297 0.02 19.68 -31.23
CA TYR A 297 -0.15 20.30 -29.92
C TYR A 297 0.39 21.72 -29.94
N ALA A 298 -0.35 22.65 -29.33
CA ALA A 298 0.01 24.07 -29.27
C ALA A 298 0.12 24.58 -27.83
N ALA A 299 1.13 25.41 -27.59
CA ALA A 299 1.31 26.18 -26.36
C ALA A 299 1.36 27.66 -26.70
N VAL A 300 0.44 28.45 -26.12
CA VAL A 300 0.39 29.90 -26.24
C VAL A 300 0.74 30.52 -24.90
N VAL A 301 1.86 31.24 -24.85
CA VAL A 301 2.31 32.02 -23.71
C VAL A 301 1.88 33.47 -23.91
N ILE A 302 0.91 33.91 -23.12
CA ILE A 302 0.35 35.26 -23.17
C ILE A 302 0.97 36.10 -22.04
N PRO A 303 1.65 37.23 -22.34
CA PRO A 303 2.15 38.13 -21.30
C PRO A 303 0.99 38.85 -20.61
N ARG A 304 1.06 38.99 -19.27
CA ARG A 304 0.11 39.77 -18.47
C ARG A 304 0.50 41.25 -18.53
N PRO A 305 -0.36 42.14 -19.07
CA PRO A 305 -0.10 43.57 -19.05
C PRO A 305 -0.07 44.09 -17.60
N VAL A 306 0.86 44.98 -17.30
CA VAL A 306 0.98 45.61 -15.98
C VAL A 306 -0.18 46.60 -15.80
N ARG A 307 -0.99 46.41 -14.76
CA ARG A 307 -1.96 47.43 -14.32
C ARG A 307 -1.25 48.53 -13.56
N GLU A 308 -1.40 49.77 -14.02
CA GLU A 308 -0.98 50.96 -13.27
C GLU A 308 -1.87 51.24 -12.04
N ASP A 309 -3.07 50.64 -12.00
CA ASP A 309 -4.10 50.77 -10.97
C ASP A 309 -3.75 50.08 -9.63
N ASN A 310 -2.65 50.50 -9.01
CA ASN A 310 -2.12 49.97 -7.75
C ASN A 310 -2.94 50.39 -6.50
N LYS A 311 -4.27 50.47 -6.63
CA LYS A 311 -5.21 51.04 -5.65
C LYS A 311 -6.14 50.05 -4.95
N ASN A 312 -6.32 48.83 -5.50
CA ASN A 312 -7.03 47.77 -4.80
C ASN A 312 -6.07 46.98 -3.90
N ALA A 313 -5.58 47.65 -2.84
CA ALA A 313 -4.73 47.00 -1.85
C ALA A 313 -5.49 45.87 -1.15
N VAL A 314 -4.89 44.68 -1.06
CA VAL A 314 -5.45 43.55 -0.31
C VAL A 314 -5.25 43.78 1.18
N GLU A 315 -6.18 44.52 1.79
CA GLU A 315 -6.19 44.78 3.24
C GLU A 315 -6.43 43.47 4.01
N ALA A 316 -5.50 43.07 4.88
CA ALA A 316 -5.68 41.90 5.74
C ALA A 316 -6.73 42.16 6.84
N ALA A 317 -7.66 41.23 7.04
CA ALA A 317 -8.77 41.33 7.98
C ALA A 317 -8.34 41.53 9.46
N PRO A 318 -9.18 42.13 10.33
CA PRO A 318 -8.87 42.34 11.75
C PRO A 318 -8.74 41.06 12.58
N VAL A 319 -9.35 39.95 12.14
CA VAL A 319 -9.11 38.61 12.69
C VAL A 319 -8.74 37.66 11.55
N ILE A 320 -7.80 36.75 11.81
CA ILE A 320 -7.38 35.70 10.87
C ILE A 320 -7.53 34.35 11.57
N GLU A 321 -8.25 33.42 10.94
CA GLU A 321 -8.26 32.01 11.35
C GLU A 321 -7.07 31.31 10.68
N LEU A 322 -6.05 30.98 11.47
CA LEU A 322 -4.84 30.26 11.07
C LEU A 322 -4.98 28.79 11.43
N VAL A 323 -5.31 27.96 10.44
CA VAL A 323 -5.41 26.52 10.63
C VAL A 323 -4.07 25.88 10.29
N TRP A 324 -3.48 25.11 11.21
CA TRP A 324 -2.11 24.58 11.07
C TRP A 324 -2.03 23.07 11.26
N ASP A 325 -1.48 22.37 10.26
CA ASP A 325 -1.29 20.92 10.27
C ASP A 325 -0.01 20.51 11.00
N THR A 326 -0.13 19.54 11.91
CA THR A 326 0.95 18.99 12.73
C THR A 326 1.06 17.47 12.61
N SER A 327 0.63 16.92 11.48
CA SER A 327 0.93 15.56 11.04
C SER A 327 2.45 15.28 10.98
N GLY A 328 2.80 14.01 10.82
CA GLY A 328 4.17 13.56 10.59
C GLY A 328 4.72 13.96 9.23
N SER A 329 3.88 14.11 8.20
CA SER A 329 4.30 14.62 6.87
C SER A 329 4.75 16.07 6.91
N MET A 330 4.18 16.87 7.82
CA MET A 330 4.53 18.27 8.06
C MET A 330 5.87 18.46 8.80
N LYS A 331 6.56 17.38 9.21
CA LYS A 331 7.90 17.44 9.82
C LYS A 331 8.91 18.04 8.83
N GLY A 332 9.37 19.26 9.12
CA GLY A 332 10.25 20.04 8.23
C GLY A 332 9.56 21.23 7.54
N ALA A 333 8.35 21.59 7.97
CA ALA A 333 7.67 22.83 7.56
C ALA A 333 8.53 24.09 7.82
N ASP A 334 8.68 24.94 6.80
CA ASP A 334 9.41 26.20 6.89
C ASP A 334 8.57 27.30 7.58
N VAL A 335 8.55 27.25 8.91
CA VAL A 335 7.91 28.26 9.77
C VAL A 335 8.50 29.66 9.53
N GLY A 336 9.78 29.75 9.15
CA GLY A 336 10.45 31.00 8.83
C GLY A 336 9.81 31.71 7.64
N LYS A 337 9.69 31.02 6.50
CA LYS A 337 8.99 31.53 5.31
C LYS A 337 7.53 31.83 5.57
N PHE A 338 6.83 31.02 6.37
CA PHE A 338 5.45 31.33 6.75
C PHE A 338 5.36 32.67 7.49
N LEU A 339 6.21 32.90 8.49
CA LEU A 339 6.22 34.16 9.25
C LEU A 339 6.63 35.35 8.37
N ASP A 340 7.52 35.13 7.40
CA ASP A 340 7.97 36.16 6.46
C ASP A 340 6.86 36.56 5.45
N PHE A 341 6.11 35.59 4.93
CA PHE A 341 4.88 35.82 4.17
C PHE A 341 3.82 36.53 5.02
N LEU A 342 3.55 36.01 6.23
CA LEU A 342 2.58 36.59 7.16
C LEU A 342 2.92 38.05 7.46
N LYS A 343 4.17 38.40 7.77
CA LYS A 343 4.59 39.79 8.02
C LYS A 343 4.18 40.73 6.89
N ARG A 344 4.38 40.32 5.62
CA ARG A 344 4.00 41.13 4.45
C ARG A 344 2.49 41.19 4.27
N TYR A 345 1.77 40.08 4.47
CA TYR A 345 0.31 40.03 4.42
C TYR A 345 -0.32 40.97 5.45
N LEU A 346 0.12 40.93 6.71
CA LEU A 346 -0.37 41.81 7.79
C LEU A 346 -0.02 43.30 7.56
N ALA A 347 0.97 43.61 6.71
CA ALA A 347 1.36 44.97 6.38
C ALA A 347 0.53 45.60 5.24
N CYS A 348 -0.19 44.80 4.46
CA CYS A 348 -0.97 45.31 3.33
C CYS A 348 -2.19 46.14 3.76
N GLY A 349 -2.30 47.36 3.22
CA GLY A 349 -3.50 48.22 3.29
C GLY A 349 -3.76 48.95 4.61
N ARG A 350 -2.82 48.96 5.58
CA ARG A 350 -3.14 49.24 6.99
C ARG A 350 -2.58 50.51 7.60
N ILE A 351 -3.25 50.95 8.68
CA ILE A 351 -2.85 52.03 9.57
C ILE A 351 -1.83 51.50 10.62
N PRO A 352 -0.73 52.21 10.90
CA PRO A 352 0.24 51.77 11.91
C PRO A 352 -0.37 51.58 13.30
N GLY A 353 0.00 50.47 13.97
CA GLY A 353 -0.35 50.19 15.36
C GLY A 353 -1.67 49.42 15.59
N GLN A 354 -2.48 49.17 14.55
CA GLN A 354 -3.69 48.36 14.68
C GLN A 354 -3.34 46.88 14.90
N GLN A 355 -3.74 46.33 16.05
CA GLN A 355 -3.58 44.90 16.36
C GLN A 355 -4.46 44.02 15.47
N ILE A 356 -4.03 42.77 15.31
CA ILE A 356 -4.71 41.70 14.58
C ILE A 356 -4.85 40.51 15.52
N HIS A 357 -6.02 39.89 15.56
CA HIS A 357 -6.23 38.67 16.33
C HIS A 357 -6.02 37.46 15.41
N ILE A 358 -5.02 36.63 15.71
CA ILE A 358 -4.80 35.37 15.01
C ILE A 358 -5.29 34.23 15.90
N ASN A 359 -6.33 33.53 15.44
CA ASN A 359 -6.76 32.27 16.04
C ASN A 359 -5.95 31.14 15.42
N LEU A 360 -5.03 30.54 16.18
CA LEU A 360 -4.32 29.34 15.77
C LEU A 360 -5.14 28.10 16.14
N THR A 361 -5.65 27.40 15.12
CA THR A 361 -6.34 26.11 15.25
C THR A 361 -5.43 25.01 14.71
N VAL A 362 -4.82 24.22 15.61
CA VAL A 362 -3.92 23.12 15.23
C VAL A 362 -4.71 21.84 14.93
N PHE A 363 -4.30 21.07 13.92
CA PHE A 363 -4.83 19.74 13.63
C PHE A 363 -3.73 18.70 13.35
N ARG A 364 -4.11 17.42 13.43
CA ARG A 364 -3.32 16.20 13.18
C ARG A 364 -4.31 15.08 12.92
N ASP A 365 -4.31 13.96 13.67
CA ASP A 365 -5.37 12.93 13.66
C ASP A 365 -6.74 13.47 14.13
N ARG A 366 -6.73 14.64 14.79
CA ARG A 366 -7.85 15.37 15.36
C ARG A 366 -7.59 16.88 15.32
N ILE A 367 -8.64 17.68 15.55
CA ILE A 367 -8.54 19.14 15.73
C ILE A 367 -8.37 19.46 17.22
N MET A 368 -7.42 20.34 17.54
CA MET A 368 -7.11 20.80 18.89
C MET A 368 -7.90 22.08 19.25
N PRO A 369 -8.02 22.43 20.55
CA PRO A 369 -8.58 23.72 20.96
C PRO A 369 -7.76 24.90 20.42
N SER A 370 -8.46 25.92 19.91
CA SER A 370 -7.85 27.11 19.29
C SER A 370 -7.20 28.03 20.32
N LYS A 371 -6.07 28.66 19.96
CA LYS A 371 -5.38 29.69 20.77
C LYS A 371 -5.42 31.05 20.05
N THR A 372 -5.84 32.12 20.73
CA THR A 372 -5.86 33.47 20.13
C THR A 372 -4.63 34.29 20.54
N PHE A 373 -3.93 34.85 19.55
CA PHE A 373 -2.78 35.74 19.72
C PHE A 373 -3.12 37.14 19.22
N ALA A 374 -2.59 38.18 19.87
CA ALA A 374 -2.67 39.56 19.40
C ALA A 374 -1.33 39.97 18.78
N VAL A 375 -1.30 40.27 17.48
CA VAL A 375 -0.07 40.51 16.72
C VAL A 375 -0.09 41.85 15.97
N THR A 376 1.09 42.28 15.54
CA THR A 376 1.28 43.36 14.55
C THR A 376 2.37 42.94 13.55
N PRO A 377 2.54 43.61 12.39
CA PRO A 377 3.60 43.26 11.44
C PRO A 377 5.02 43.27 12.04
N ASP A 378 5.25 44.05 13.11
CA ASP A 378 6.55 44.17 13.79
C ASP A 378 6.64 43.43 15.13
N ASN A 379 5.56 42.76 15.56
CA ASN A 379 5.58 41.90 16.75
C ASN A 379 4.69 40.67 16.54
N MET A 380 5.34 39.53 16.35
CA MET A 380 4.72 38.20 16.26
C MET A 380 5.41 37.19 17.18
N ASP A 381 6.22 37.65 18.14
CA ASP A 381 7.18 36.83 18.91
C ASP A 381 6.52 35.71 19.72
N GLU A 382 5.25 35.88 20.11
CA GLU A 382 4.48 34.86 20.83
C GLU A 382 3.95 33.77 19.90
N LEU A 383 3.34 34.16 18.78
CA LEU A 383 2.90 33.22 17.74
C LEU A 383 4.09 32.44 17.15
N ALA A 384 5.22 33.12 16.89
CA ALA A 384 6.44 32.49 16.41
C ALA A 384 6.99 31.44 17.39
N ARG A 385 6.97 31.72 18.70
CA ARG A 385 7.39 30.77 19.73
C ARG A 385 6.44 29.58 19.86
N GLU A 386 5.13 29.79 19.70
CA GLU A 386 4.15 28.68 19.68
C GLU A 386 4.37 27.79 18.45
N LEU A 387 4.44 28.36 17.23
CA LEU A 387 4.62 27.61 15.99
C LEU A 387 5.94 26.81 15.95
N LEU A 388 7.03 27.37 16.50
CA LEU A 388 8.33 26.69 16.63
C LEU A 388 8.36 25.62 17.74
N ALA A 389 7.32 25.52 18.57
CA ALA A 389 7.19 24.55 19.66
C ALA A 389 6.16 23.44 19.38
N LEU A 390 5.63 23.33 18.14
CA LEU A 390 4.66 22.32 17.76
C LEU A 390 5.32 20.93 17.55
N ASP A 391 4.85 19.92 18.29
CA ASP A 391 5.25 18.52 18.14
C ASP A 391 4.60 17.87 16.90
N TYR A 392 5.36 17.61 15.83
CA TYR A 392 4.85 16.98 14.59
C TYR A 392 4.70 15.45 14.75
N ASP A 393 3.46 14.98 14.94
CA ASP A 393 3.14 13.58 15.25
C ASP A 393 1.66 13.22 14.97
N GLY A 394 1.47 12.09 14.30
CA GLY A 394 0.17 11.58 13.82
C GLY A 394 0.00 11.76 12.31
N ALA A 395 -1.15 11.37 11.77
CA ALA A 395 -1.54 11.57 10.37
C ALA A 395 -2.51 12.74 10.20
N THR A 396 -2.99 13.05 9.00
CA THR A 396 -3.89 14.19 8.73
C THR A 396 -5.38 13.78 8.80
N CYS A 397 -6.20 14.49 9.60
CA CYS A 397 -7.61 14.16 9.88
C CYS A 397 -8.59 14.49 8.75
N ASP A 398 -9.88 14.25 9.03
CA ASP A 398 -10.99 14.63 8.18
C ASP A 398 -11.01 16.14 7.92
N TRP A 399 -10.75 16.50 6.67
CA TRP A 399 -10.83 17.86 6.15
C TRP A 399 -12.24 18.47 6.28
N SER A 400 -13.28 17.64 6.46
CA SER A 400 -14.66 18.11 6.72
C SER A 400 -14.73 18.87 8.05
N SER A 401 -14.11 18.35 9.11
CA SER A 401 -14.05 19.03 10.41
C SER A 401 -13.20 20.29 10.35
N VAL A 402 -12.21 20.36 9.45
CA VAL A 402 -11.45 21.59 9.19
C VAL A 402 -12.32 22.62 8.47
N LEU A 403 -13.06 22.22 7.43
CA LEU A 403 -14.02 23.09 6.73
C LEU A 403 -15.13 23.62 7.67
N GLU A 404 -15.57 22.83 8.65
CA GLU A 404 -16.55 23.26 9.67
C GLU A 404 -15.99 24.28 10.68
N ARG A 405 -14.66 24.43 10.78
CA ARG A 405 -14.04 25.54 11.51
C ARG A 405 -13.81 26.79 10.65
N LEU A 406 -13.93 26.68 9.33
CA LEU A 406 -13.74 27.86 8.47
C LEU A 406 -14.92 28.83 8.59
N PRO A 407 -14.66 30.14 8.71
CA PRO A 407 -15.70 31.14 8.96
C PRO A 407 -16.73 31.23 7.82
N ALA A 408 -18.01 31.12 8.18
CA ALA A 408 -19.11 31.36 7.24
C ALA A 408 -19.36 32.86 7.04
N ARG A 409 -19.09 33.37 5.82
CA ARG A 409 -19.55 34.67 5.29
C ARG A 409 -19.32 35.90 6.18
N SER A 410 -18.07 36.38 6.27
CA SER A 410 -17.78 37.70 6.83
C SER A 410 -16.59 38.39 6.15
N ARG A 411 -16.71 39.70 5.88
CA ARG A 411 -15.57 40.56 5.47
C ARG A 411 -14.63 40.92 6.63
N ALA A 412 -15.00 40.59 7.88
CA ALA A 412 -14.17 40.85 9.05
C ALA A 412 -13.09 39.79 9.29
N TRP A 413 -13.11 38.68 8.52
CA TRP A 413 -12.34 37.46 8.76
C TRP A 413 -11.65 36.97 7.47
N ASP A 414 -10.32 36.81 7.52
CA ASP A 414 -9.54 36.11 6.50
C ASP A 414 -9.10 34.72 7.06
N CYS A 415 -8.69 33.79 6.20
CA CYS A 415 -8.26 32.46 6.62
C CYS A 415 -6.99 31.99 5.90
N LEU A 416 -6.04 31.45 6.69
CA LEU A 416 -4.80 30.85 6.21
C LEU A 416 -4.74 29.39 6.67
N VAL A 417 -4.65 28.45 5.73
CA VAL A 417 -4.56 27.02 5.98
C VAL A 417 -3.14 26.55 5.66
N VAL A 418 -2.36 26.18 6.67
CA VAL A 418 -0.97 25.72 6.52
C VAL A 418 -0.94 24.21 6.63
N SER A 419 -0.78 23.53 5.48
CA SER A 419 -0.73 22.07 5.36
C SER A 419 -0.11 21.69 4.01
N ASP A 420 0.37 20.46 3.91
CA ASP A 420 0.89 19.88 2.68
C ASP A 420 -0.20 19.30 1.76
N GLY A 421 -1.43 19.12 2.27
CA GLY A 421 -2.57 18.61 1.51
C GLY A 421 -2.65 17.10 1.35
N PHE A 422 -1.80 16.32 2.04
CA PHE A 422 -1.95 14.87 2.09
C PHE A 422 -3.20 14.42 2.86
N VAL A 423 -3.65 13.22 2.54
CA VAL A 423 -4.92 12.63 2.99
C VAL A 423 -4.71 11.13 3.13
N ASN A 424 -4.48 10.67 4.36
CA ASN A 424 -4.02 9.31 4.63
C ASN A 424 -4.70 8.64 5.85
N PHE A 425 -5.54 9.35 6.60
CA PHE A 425 -6.25 8.82 7.78
C PHE A 425 -7.77 9.03 7.77
N SER A 426 -8.29 9.85 6.87
CA SER A 426 -9.72 10.17 6.74
C SER A 426 -10.06 10.66 5.33
N PRO A 427 -11.32 10.60 4.88
CA PRO A 427 -11.72 11.10 3.56
C PRO A 427 -11.61 12.63 3.45
N VAL A 428 -11.71 13.15 2.22
CA VAL A 428 -11.90 14.59 1.96
C VAL A 428 -13.38 14.86 1.69
N PRO A 429 -13.96 15.96 2.22
CA PRO A 429 -15.32 16.37 1.91
C PRO A 429 -15.55 16.60 0.41
N GLU A 430 -16.76 16.30 -0.03
CA GLU A 430 -17.29 16.72 -1.34
C GLU A 430 -17.72 18.20 -1.34
N LYS A 431 -17.89 18.80 -0.16
CA LYS A 431 -18.25 20.21 0.00
C LYS A 431 -17.05 21.11 -0.35
N GLN A 432 -17.28 22.09 -1.21
CA GLN A 432 -16.35 23.22 -1.39
C GLN A 432 -16.32 24.12 -0.15
N ALA A 433 -15.21 24.83 0.04
CA ALA A 433 -15.05 25.84 1.09
C ALA A 433 -16.09 26.98 0.96
N PRO A 434 -16.49 27.63 2.08
CA PRO A 434 -17.49 28.69 2.07
C PRO A 434 -17.02 29.92 1.28
N ASN A 435 -17.51 30.04 0.05
CA ASN A 435 -17.09 30.95 -1.02
C ASN A 435 -17.32 32.45 -0.71
N SER A 436 -16.59 33.00 0.29
CA SER A 436 -16.96 34.26 0.95
C SER A 436 -15.96 34.92 1.93
N ALA A 437 -14.87 34.25 2.29
CA ALA A 437 -13.73 34.83 3.03
C ALA A 437 -12.47 34.70 2.15
N LYS A 438 -11.42 35.49 2.39
CA LYS A 438 -10.14 35.27 1.68
C LYS A 438 -9.44 34.08 2.32
N THR A 439 -9.60 32.92 1.70
CA THR A 439 -9.05 31.65 2.18
C THR A 439 -7.90 31.22 1.27
N PHE A 440 -6.71 31.02 1.84
CA PHE A 440 -5.54 30.55 1.09
C PHE A 440 -4.92 29.30 1.75
N ALA A 441 -4.52 28.34 0.94
CA ALA A 441 -3.69 27.21 1.36
C ALA A 441 -2.21 27.54 1.16
N LEU A 442 -1.40 27.43 2.22
CA LEU A 442 0.01 27.79 2.26
C LEU A 442 0.86 26.51 2.40
N MET A 443 1.58 26.14 1.35
CA MET A 443 2.46 24.98 1.36
C MET A 443 3.87 25.36 1.81
N VAL A 444 4.30 24.76 2.91
CA VAL A 444 5.54 25.05 3.64
C VAL A 444 6.51 23.86 3.69
N THR A 445 6.15 22.72 3.11
CA THR A 445 6.96 21.50 3.00
C THR A 445 7.24 21.15 1.52
N PRO A 446 8.40 20.55 1.19
CA PRO A 446 8.68 20.14 -0.19
C PRO A 446 7.79 19.00 -0.70
N ARG A 447 7.36 18.10 0.21
CA ARG A 447 6.48 16.96 -0.04
C ARG A 447 5.03 17.44 0.18
N LYS A 448 4.18 17.43 -0.86
CA LYS A 448 2.84 18.08 -0.87
C LYS A 448 1.91 17.55 -1.96
N ASP A 449 0.59 17.67 -1.78
CA ASP A 449 -0.44 17.44 -2.80
C ASP A 449 -1.44 18.62 -2.90
N ALA A 450 -1.23 19.48 -3.91
CA ALA A 450 -2.08 20.65 -4.16
C ALA A 450 -3.49 20.31 -4.68
N ASN A 451 -3.73 19.07 -5.14
CA ASN A 451 -5.02 18.68 -5.71
C ASN A 451 -6.13 18.61 -4.65
N THR A 452 -5.78 18.37 -3.37
CA THR A 452 -6.73 18.39 -2.26
C THR A 452 -7.38 19.76 -2.08
N PHE A 453 -6.58 20.83 -2.09
CA PHE A 453 -7.08 22.21 -1.98
C PHE A 453 -7.85 22.66 -3.22
N ALA A 454 -7.37 22.29 -4.41
CA ALA A 454 -8.06 22.59 -5.66
C ALA A 454 -9.47 21.97 -5.72
N ARG A 455 -9.63 20.72 -5.24
CA ARG A 455 -10.92 20.02 -5.15
C ARG A 455 -11.93 20.72 -4.23
N ILE A 456 -11.47 21.24 -3.09
CA ILE A 456 -12.33 22.00 -2.15
C ILE A 456 -12.43 23.50 -2.48
N GLY A 457 -11.84 23.97 -3.58
CA GLY A 457 -11.95 25.35 -4.05
C GLY A 457 -11.09 26.37 -3.30
N ILE A 458 -10.01 25.94 -2.64
CA ILE A 458 -9.07 26.85 -1.94
C ILE A 458 -7.85 27.14 -2.83
N PRO A 459 -7.55 28.40 -3.17
CA PRO A 459 -6.33 28.79 -3.87
C PRO A 459 -5.05 28.41 -3.12
N VAL A 460 -4.06 27.87 -3.84
CA VAL A 460 -2.79 27.38 -3.29
C VAL A 460 -1.64 28.37 -3.56
N ILE A 461 -0.90 28.67 -2.50
CA ILE A 461 0.33 29.45 -2.49
C ILE A 461 1.46 28.53 -2.01
N ASP A 462 2.52 28.42 -2.79
CA ASP A 462 3.60 27.45 -2.56
C ASP A 462 4.90 28.13 -2.13
N LEU A 463 5.01 28.42 -0.83
CA LEU A 463 6.18 29.07 -0.23
C LEU A 463 7.44 28.19 -0.34
N THR A 464 7.31 26.90 -0.69
CA THR A 464 8.49 26.08 -0.99
C THR A 464 9.01 26.26 -2.40
N SER A 465 8.22 26.77 -3.36
CA SER A 465 8.70 27.09 -4.72
C SER A 465 8.86 28.60 -4.98
N GLN A 466 8.42 29.47 -4.06
CA GLN A 466 8.36 30.93 -4.24
C GLN A 466 8.91 31.67 -3.01
N THR A 467 9.35 32.93 -3.18
CA THR A 467 9.63 33.83 -2.04
C THR A 467 8.35 34.41 -1.45
N ALA A 468 8.45 35.03 -0.26
CA ALA A 468 7.34 35.74 0.36
C ALA A 468 6.82 36.90 -0.49
N GLU A 469 7.70 37.61 -1.22
CA GLU A 469 7.36 38.67 -2.16
C GLU A 469 6.56 38.13 -3.34
N GLN A 470 6.99 37.02 -3.95
CA GLN A 470 6.35 36.41 -5.12
C GLN A 470 4.97 35.83 -4.78
N ALA A 471 4.87 35.19 -3.61
CA ALA A 471 3.60 34.75 -3.05
C ALA A 471 2.64 35.93 -2.81
N MET A 472 3.13 37.02 -2.23
CA MET A 472 2.35 38.24 -2.01
C MET A 472 1.96 38.95 -3.30
N GLU A 473 2.80 38.93 -4.33
CA GLU A 473 2.45 39.46 -5.65
C GLU A 473 1.28 38.70 -6.28
N ARG A 474 1.24 37.37 -6.15
CA ARG A 474 0.08 36.58 -6.59
C ARG A 474 -1.20 36.95 -5.82
N VAL A 475 -1.07 37.20 -4.51
CA VAL A 475 -2.19 37.65 -3.66
C VAL A 475 -2.69 39.04 -4.06
N THR A 476 -1.79 40.00 -4.32
CA THR A 476 -2.18 41.40 -4.61
C THR A 476 -2.68 41.61 -6.04
N ARG A 477 -2.10 40.92 -7.04
CA ARG A 477 -2.56 41.01 -8.44
C ARG A 477 -3.91 40.32 -8.68
N GLY A 478 -4.23 39.28 -7.88
CA GLY A 478 -5.48 38.52 -7.97
C GLY A 478 -5.61 37.70 -9.26
N GLU A 479 -6.78 37.09 -9.46
CA GLU A 479 -7.06 36.35 -10.70
C GLU A 479 -7.33 37.32 -11.87
N THR A 480 -6.50 37.23 -12.91
CA THR A 480 -6.79 37.91 -14.19
C THR A 480 -7.80 37.09 -14.97
N ALA A 481 -8.99 37.65 -15.17
CA ALA A 481 -9.95 37.13 -16.15
C ALA A 481 -9.40 37.32 -17.58
N ILE A 482 -9.60 36.29 -18.40
CA ILE A 482 -9.27 36.28 -19.82
C ILE A 482 -10.60 36.31 -20.58
N ARG A 483 -10.68 37.08 -21.66
CA ARG A 483 -11.75 36.98 -22.65
C ARG A 483 -11.14 36.64 -24.00
N TYR A 484 -11.91 35.90 -24.79
CA TYR A 484 -11.56 35.56 -26.16
C TYR A 484 -12.47 36.37 -27.10
N ALA A 485 -11.89 36.90 -28.17
CA ALA A 485 -12.65 37.60 -29.20
C ALA A 485 -12.85 36.68 -30.41
N ASP A 486 -14.11 36.45 -30.78
CA ASP A 486 -14.53 35.52 -31.84
C ASP A 486 -14.30 36.07 -33.27
N GLY A 487 -13.31 36.95 -33.45
CA GLY A 487 -12.99 37.64 -34.71
C GLY A 487 -12.11 36.85 -35.68
N GLY A 488 -11.79 35.59 -35.37
CA GLY A 488 -10.91 34.72 -36.15
C GLY A 488 -11.30 33.24 -36.03
N ASN A 489 -10.51 32.34 -36.61
CA ASN A 489 -10.80 30.90 -36.64
C ASN A 489 -10.23 30.10 -35.46
N MET A 490 -9.59 30.75 -34.48
CA MET A 490 -9.00 30.10 -33.31
C MET A 490 -10.03 29.30 -32.48
N PRO A 491 -9.86 27.99 -32.25
CA PRO A 491 -10.79 27.17 -31.48
C PRO A 491 -10.57 27.35 -29.98
N TRP A 492 -10.89 28.54 -29.43
CA TRP A 492 -10.62 28.88 -28.02
C TRP A 492 -11.18 27.89 -26.99
N GLY A 493 -12.28 27.19 -27.30
CA GLY A 493 -12.84 26.14 -26.46
C GLY A 493 -11.99 24.86 -26.32
N ALA A 494 -10.96 24.69 -27.15
CA ALA A 494 -9.98 23.59 -27.03
C ALA A 494 -8.81 23.94 -26.09
N PHE A 495 -8.57 25.22 -25.82
CA PHE A 495 -7.44 25.70 -25.02
C PHE A 495 -7.70 25.60 -23.51
N ILE A 496 -6.87 24.83 -22.82
CA ILE A 496 -6.88 24.71 -21.36
C ILE A 496 -5.92 25.75 -20.77
N LYS A 497 -6.43 26.63 -19.89
CA LYS A 497 -5.60 27.54 -19.10
C LYS A 497 -4.83 26.76 -18.03
N TYR A 498 -3.51 26.81 -18.07
CA TYR A 498 -2.63 26.12 -17.13
C TYR A 498 -1.86 27.09 -16.22
N GLU A 499 -1.91 26.88 -14.90
CA GLU A 499 -1.14 27.64 -13.89
C GLU A 499 -0.48 26.69 -12.87
N ALA A 500 0.82 26.44 -12.98
CA ALA A 500 1.58 25.68 -11.97
C ALA A 500 2.03 26.57 -10.79
N PRO A 501 2.27 26.00 -9.58
CA PRO A 501 3.07 26.66 -8.56
C PRO A 501 4.48 26.97 -9.08
N GLY A 502 5.08 28.09 -8.66
CA GLY A 502 6.40 28.53 -9.14
C GLY A 502 6.42 29.15 -10.55
N MET A 503 5.39 28.93 -11.38
CA MET A 503 5.27 29.52 -12.72
C MET A 503 5.33 31.07 -12.69
N PRO A 504 5.94 31.73 -13.70
CA PRO A 504 6.03 33.19 -13.76
C PRO A 504 4.69 33.92 -13.61
N SER A 505 4.63 34.89 -12.69
CA SER A 505 3.44 35.69 -12.40
C SER A 505 3.04 36.63 -13.55
N ASP A 506 4.00 36.94 -14.43
CA ASP A 506 3.91 37.80 -15.61
C ASP A 506 3.27 37.13 -16.84
N SER A 507 2.89 35.84 -16.76
CA SER A 507 2.47 35.05 -17.90
C SER A 507 1.21 34.22 -17.63
N ILE A 508 0.51 33.87 -18.70
CA ILE A 508 -0.50 32.82 -18.73
C ILE A 508 -0.11 31.81 -19.82
N LEU A 509 -0.24 30.52 -19.52
CA LEU A 509 -0.04 29.44 -20.47
C LEU A 509 -1.41 28.87 -20.87
N LEU A 510 -1.70 28.83 -22.16
CA LEU A 510 -2.81 28.08 -22.74
C LEU A 510 -2.24 26.88 -23.51
N LEU A 511 -2.86 25.71 -23.36
CA LEU A 511 -2.44 24.45 -23.99
C LEU A 511 -3.61 23.83 -24.77
N ALA A 512 -3.39 23.44 -26.02
CA ALA A 512 -4.39 22.78 -26.85
C ALA A 512 -3.81 21.60 -27.64
N GLU A 513 -4.72 20.71 -28.02
CA GLU A 513 -4.61 19.74 -29.09
C GLU A 513 -5.41 20.31 -30.27
N LEU A 514 -4.82 20.39 -31.45
CA LEU A 514 -5.37 21.05 -32.63
C LEU A 514 -5.37 20.11 -33.85
N GLU A 515 -6.27 20.38 -34.78
CA GLU A 515 -6.21 19.79 -36.12
C GLU A 515 -5.11 20.50 -36.96
N PRO A 516 -4.56 19.87 -38.00
CA PRO A 516 -3.54 20.49 -38.84
C PRO A 516 -4.08 21.72 -39.60
N GLY A 517 -3.54 22.90 -39.30
CA GLY A 517 -3.92 24.14 -39.97
C GLY A 517 -3.35 25.41 -39.35
N SER A 518 -3.72 26.55 -39.93
CA SER A 518 -3.32 27.89 -39.50
C SER A 518 -4.49 28.59 -38.79
N TYR A 519 -4.25 29.08 -37.58
CA TYR A 519 -5.28 29.66 -36.71
C TYR A 519 -4.91 31.07 -36.24
N CYS A 520 -5.86 32.00 -36.32
CA CYS A 520 -5.74 33.36 -35.80
C CYS A 520 -6.90 33.74 -34.89
N GLY A 521 -6.63 34.57 -33.87
CA GLY A 521 -7.63 35.11 -32.95
C GLY A 521 -7.02 36.13 -31.99
N THR A 522 -7.86 36.78 -31.20
CA THR A 522 -7.42 37.82 -30.24
C THR A 522 -7.88 37.50 -28.83
N VAL A 523 -7.01 37.78 -27.86
CA VAL A 523 -7.27 37.63 -26.42
C VAL A 523 -7.34 39.00 -25.78
N GLU A 524 -8.45 39.32 -25.12
CA GLU A 524 -8.57 40.53 -24.29
C GLU A 524 -8.21 40.16 -22.84
N MET A 525 -7.18 40.81 -22.30
CA MET A 525 -6.76 40.67 -20.91
C MET A 525 -6.58 42.04 -20.26
N ALA A 526 -7.35 42.28 -19.19
CA ALA A 526 -7.34 43.53 -18.43
C ALA A 526 -7.56 44.82 -19.28
N GLY A 527 -8.23 44.71 -20.44
CA GLY A 527 -8.45 45.82 -21.36
C GLY A 527 -7.38 45.99 -22.46
N VAL A 528 -6.39 45.09 -22.53
CA VAL A 528 -5.42 45.02 -23.63
C VAL A 528 -5.79 43.86 -24.54
N GLU A 529 -5.89 44.12 -25.84
CA GLU A 529 -6.03 43.11 -26.88
C GLU A 529 -4.66 42.60 -27.33
N ILE A 530 -4.48 41.28 -27.33
CA ILE A 530 -3.25 40.59 -27.71
C ILE A 530 -3.60 39.62 -28.85
N PRO A 531 -3.08 39.82 -30.08
CA PRO A 531 -3.29 38.88 -31.18
C PRO A 531 -2.49 37.60 -30.96
N VAL A 532 -3.03 36.48 -31.44
CA VAL A 532 -2.43 35.15 -31.35
C VAL A 532 -2.59 34.44 -32.70
N GLU A 533 -1.47 34.01 -33.26
CA GLU A 533 -1.40 33.22 -34.50
C GLU A 533 -0.70 31.89 -34.20
N VAL A 534 -1.29 30.77 -34.62
CA VAL A 534 -0.82 29.41 -34.36
C VAL A 534 -0.78 28.64 -35.67
N GLU A 535 0.42 28.29 -36.13
CA GLU A 535 0.60 27.36 -37.24
C GLU A 535 0.83 25.95 -36.69
N ALA A 536 -0.21 25.11 -36.77
CA ALA A 536 -0.12 23.70 -36.42
C ALA A 536 0.43 22.87 -37.60
N SER A 537 0.17 23.27 -38.85
CA SER A 537 0.60 22.46 -40.00
C SER A 537 2.12 22.45 -40.16
N GLY A 538 2.71 21.24 -40.12
CA GLY A 538 4.16 21.07 -40.17
C GLY A 538 4.90 21.27 -38.84
N ALA A 539 4.19 21.23 -37.70
CA ALA A 539 4.78 21.31 -36.37
C ALA A 539 5.91 20.28 -36.16
N ALA A 540 6.98 20.68 -35.46
CA ALA A 540 8.16 19.84 -35.28
C ALA A 540 7.87 18.63 -34.36
N ALA A 541 8.41 17.45 -34.70
CA ALA A 541 8.17 16.25 -33.91
C ALA A 541 8.71 16.39 -32.47
N GLY A 542 7.88 16.15 -31.46
CA GLY A 542 8.24 16.36 -30.06
C GLY A 542 7.27 15.75 -29.05
N THR A 543 7.63 15.79 -27.77
CA THR A 543 6.85 15.19 -26.66
C THR A 543 6.52 16.16 -25.51
N LEU A 544 7.09 17.36 -25.51
CA LEU A 544 6.97 18.33 -24.42
C LEU A 544 5.53 18.86 -24.33
N LEU A 545 4.99 19.38 -25.43
CA LEU A 545 3.66 20.02 -25.43
C LEU A 545 2.54 18.99 -25.21
N LYS A 546 2.67 17.79 -25.79
CA LYS A 546 1.77 16.66 -25.54
C LYS A 546 1.69 16.33 -24.04
N ALA A 547 2.83 16.18 -23.38
CA ALA A 547 2.87 15.83 -21.95
C ALA A 547 2.29 16.94 -21.06
N LEU A 548 2.50 18.21 -21.42
CA LEU A 548 1.92 19.35 -20.69
C LEU A 548 0.41 19.47 -20.88
N TYR A 549 -0.12 19.28 -22.09
CA TYR A 549 -1.57 19.24 -22.35
C TYR A 549 -2.23 18.05 -21.61
N ALA A 550 -1.60 16.87 -21.63
CA ALA A 550 -2.04 15.72 -20.84
C ALA A 550 -2.03 16.00 -19.33
N GLN A 551 -1.04 16.73 -18.81
CA GLN A 551 -1.00 17.17 -17.42
C GLN A 551 -2.12 18.18 -17.09
N ALA A 552 -2.42 19.09 -18.01
CA ALA A 552 -3.54 20.04 -17.86
C ALA A 552 -4.88 19.29 -17.75
N ARG A 553 -5.14 18.35 -18.68
CA ARG A 553 -6.28 17.42 -18.62
C ARG A 553 -6.33 16.59 -17.34
N LEU A 554 -5.19 16.07 -16.88
CA LEU A 554 -5.11 15.29 -15.65
C LEU A 554 -5.57 16.12 -14.44
N ARG A 555 -5.18 17.40 -14.37
CA ARG A 555 -5.61 18.30 -13.30
C ARG A 555 -7.10 18.63 -13.37
N GLU A 556 -7.67 18.84 -14.56
CA GLU A 556 -9.14 18.99 -14.73
C GLU A 556 -9.93 17.77 -14.21
N LEU A 557 -9.35 16.58 -14.29
CA LEU A 557 -9.93 15.35 -13.74
C LEU A 557 -9.70 15.22 -12.22
N LEU A 558 -8.50 15.50 -11.71
CA LEU A 558 -8.15 15.34 -10.29
C LEU A 558 -8.83 16.38 -9.37
N CYS A 559 -9.22 17.54 -9.90
CA CYS A 559 -10.10 18.47 -9.20
C CYS A 559 -11.51 17.90 -8.93
N ARG A 560 -11.93 16.82 -9.60
CA ARG A 560 -13.24 16.18 -9.42
C ARG A 560 -13.22 15.17 -8.27
N ALA A 561 -14.37 15.00 -7.62
CA ALA A 561 -14.56 14.03 -6.55
C ALA A 561 -14.22 12.58 -6.98
N PRO A 562 -13.58 11.76 -6.11
CA PRO A 562 -13.30 10.36 -6.40
C PRO A 562 -14.54 9.57 -6.83
N SER A 563 -14.44 8.91 -7.98
CA SER A 563 -15.52 8.11 -8.55
C SER A 563 -14.95 7.19 -9.64
N ALA A 564 -15.55 6.02 -9.84
CA ALA A 564 -15.08 5.06 -10.84
C ALA A 564 -14.98 5.66 -12.25
N VAL A 565 -15.91 6.55 -12.62
CA VAL A 565 -15.89 7.26 -13.92
C VAL A 565 -14.71 8.24 -14.04
N ARG A 566 -14.37 8.97 -12.97
CA ARG A 566 -13.17 9.81 -12.93
C ARG A 566 -11.91 8.96 -13.03
N ASP A 567 -11.85 7.87 -12.28
CA ASP A 567 -10.66 7.04 -12.16
C ASP A 567 -10.39 6.25 -13.46
N GLU A 568 -11.44 5.82 -14.16
CA GLU A 568 -11.37 5.29 -15.52
C GLU A 568 -10.86 6.34 -16.52
N ALA A 569 -11.34 7.59 -16.44
CA ALA A 569 -10.87 8.68 -17.29
C ALA A 569 -9.39 9.03 -17.04
N VAL A 570 -8.95 9.06 -15.77
CA VAL A 570 -7.54 9.25 -15.35
C VAL A 570 -6.66 8.08 -15.82
N GLY A 571 -7.21 6.85 -15.84
CA GLY A 571 -6.57 5.68 -16.44
C GLY A 571 -6.42 5.80 -17.96
N LYS A 572 -7.51 6.12 -18.68
CA LYS A 572 -7.52 6.30 -20.14
C LYS A 572 -6.55 7.40 -20.58
N LEU A 573 -6.56 8.55 -19.93
CA LEU A 573 -5.65 9.66 -20.21
C LEU A 573 -4.18 9.24 -20.06
N GLY A 574 -3.83 8.50 -19.00
CA GLY A 574 -2.46 8.00 -18.84
C GLY A 574 -2.04 6.98 -19.91
N MET A 575 -2.98 6.13 -20.36
CA MET A 575 -2.73 5.14 -21.42
C MET A 575 -2.58 5.77 -22.80
N GLU A 576 -3.42 6.74 -23.14
CA GLU A 576 -3.38 7.46 -24.43
C GLU A 576 -2.14 8.36 -24.55
N TYR A 577 -1.82 9.12 -23.49
CA TYR A 577 -0.73 10.09 -23.55
C TYR A 577 0.64 9.53 -23.15
N GLY A 578 0.68 8.35 -22.52
CA GLY A 578 1.93 7.73 -22.05
C GLY A 578 2.47 8.30 -20.74
N ILE A 579 1.63 9.03 -19.99
CA ILE A 579 2.02 9.69 -18.74
C ILE A 579 1.67 8.82 -17.52
N VAL A 580 2.47 8.96 -16.46
CA VAL A 580 2.19 8.32 -15.16
C VAL A 580 1.13 9.14 -14.42
N THR A 581 -0.05 8.56 -14.20
CA THR A 581 -1.16 9.14 -13.43
C THR A 581 -1.45 8.27 -12.20
N PRO A 582 -2.28 8.72 -11.23
CA PRO A 582 -2.70 7.86 -10.11
C PRO A 582 -3.39 6.54 -10.54
N GLY A 583 -3.90 6.47 -11.79
CA GLY A 583 -4.52 5.28 -12.37
C GLY A 583 -3.64 4.48 -13.33
N THR A 584 -2.45 4.96 -13.70
CA THR A 584 -1.54 4.29 -14.65
C THR A 584 -0.13 4.09 -14.11
N SER A 585 0.65 3.28 -14.81
CA SER A 585 2.06 3.05 -14.53
C SER A 585 2.79 2.70 -15.82
N LEU A 586 4.09 2.99 -15.87
CA LEU A 586 4.94 2.55 -16.98
C LEU A 586 5.56 1.21 -16.60
N LEU A 587 5.24 0.16 -17.36
CA LEU A 587 5.68 -1.21 -17.17
C LEU A 587 6.65 -1.64 -18.27
N VAL A 588 7.87 -2.01 -17.89
CA VAL A 588 8.85 -2.66 -18.76
C VAL A 588 8.77 -4.17 -18.53
N LEU A 589 8.78 -4.96 -19.61
CA LEU A 589 8.84 -6.42 -19.61
C LEU A 589 9.96 -6.88 -20.55
N ASP A 590 10.57 -8.02 -20.25
CA ASP A 590 11.74 -8.55 -20.95
C ASP A 590 11.37 -9.40 -22.18
N SER A 591 10.37 -10.28 -22.05
CA SER A 591 10.08 -11.28 -23.09
C SER A 591 8.69 -11.15 -23.72
N LEU A 592 8.59 -11.59 -24.98
CA LEU A 592 7.32 -11.72 -25.72
C LEU A 592 6.24 -12.45 -24.92
N ASP A 593 6.60 -13.54 -24.25
CA ASP A 593 5.64 -14.36 -23.51
C ASP A 593 5.11 -13.66 -22.25
N GLN A 594 5.86 -12.70 -21.66
CA GLN A 594 5.34 -11.82 -20.61
C GLN A 594 4.34 -10.81 -21.20
N TYR A 595 4.70 -10.13 -22.29
CA TYR A 595 3.81 -9.21 -23.01
C TYR A 595 2.50 -9.90 -23.41
N LEU A 596 2.59 -11.13 -23.95
CA LEU A 596 1.43 -11.98 -24.27
C LEU A 596 0.67 -12.42 -23.01
N LYS A 597 1.32 -12.93 -21.97
CA LYS A 597 0.68 -13.37 -20.71
C LYS A 597 -0.21 -12.26 -20.13
N TYR A 598 0.28 -11.02 -20.14
CA TYR A 598 -0.44 -9.89 -19.57
C TYR A 598 -1.32 -9.14 -20.57
N GLY A 599 -1.29 -9.45 -21.86
CA GLY A 599 -1.98 -8.66 -22.89
C GLY A 599 -1.52 -7.20 -22.85
N VAL A 600 -0.21 -6.98 -22.89
CA VAL A 600 0.44 -5.67 -22.96
C VAL A 600 1.18 -5.63 -24.29
N ARG A 601 0.90 -4.63 -25.14
CA ARG A 601 1.55 -4.52 -26.45
C ARG A 601 2.99 -3.99 -26.27
N PRO A 602 4.02 -4.63 -26.85
CA PRO A 602 5.40 -4.17 -26.72
C PRO A 602 5.63 -2.72 -27.23
N PRO A 603 6.61 -1.99 -26.67
CA PRO A 603 6.87 -0.59 -27.01
C PRO A 603 7.43 -0.43 -28.43
N ALA A 604 7.44 0.80 -28.94
CA ALA A 604 8.03 1.12 -30.25
C ALA A 604 9.55 0.83 -30.31
N SER A 605 10.26 0.87 -29.18
CA SER A 605 11.67 0.49 -29.04
C SER A 605 11.93 -1.02 -29.11
N ALA A 606 10.88 -1.86 -29.08
CA ALA A 606 10.97 -3.31 -29.25
C ALA A 606 10.16 -3.79 -30.48
N PRO A 607 10.47 -3.32 -31.71
CA PRO A 607 9.65 -3.58 -32.90
C PRO A 607 9.57 -5.07 -33.25
N GLU A 608 10.66 -5.83 -33.02
CA GLU A 608 10.72 -7.29 -33.20
C GLU A 608 9.66 -8.01 -32.36
N LEU A 609 9.56 -7.65 -31.06
CA LEU A 609 8.54 -8.19 -30.15
C LEU A 609 7.13 -7.74 -30.54
N ARG A 610 6.97 -6.47 -30.94
CA ARG A 610 5.67 -5.88 -31.28
C ARG A 610 5.01 -6.58 -32.48
N VAL A 611 5.78 -6.87 -33.54
CA VAL A 611 5.27 -7.55 -34.74
C VAL A 611 4.83 -9.00 -34.44
N GLU A 612 5.58 -9.74 -33.63
CA GLU A 612 5.19 -11.11 -33.25
C GLU A 612 4.03 -11.11 -32.23
N TYR A 613 3.97 -10.13 -31.32
CA TYR A 613 2.83 -9.94 -30.42
C TYR A 613 1.54 -9.69 -31.21
N ASP A 614 1.54 -8.70 -32.11
CA ASP A 614 0.37 -8.35 -32.93
C ASP A 614 -0.09 -9.58 -33.77
N ARG A 615 0.87 -10.31 -34.36
CA ARG A 615 0.62 -11.56 -35.11
C ARG A 615 -0.04 -12.66 -34.27
N ARG A 616 0.29 -12.78 -32.98
CA ARG A 616 -0.31 -13.78 -32.09
C ARG A 616 -1.63 -13.33 -31.48
N MET A 617 -1.80 -12.05 -31.16
CA MET A 617 -3.07 -11.53 -30.62
C MET A 617 -4.22 -11.65 -31.64
N LEU A 618 -3.95 -11.43 -32.94
CA LEU A 618 -4.89 -11.67 -34.05
C LEU A 618 -5.45 -13.12 -34.11
N LYS A 619 -4.80 -14.09 -33.47
CA LYS A 619 -5.28 -15.50 -33.37
C LYS A 619 -5.98 -15.81 -32.04
N ARG A 620 -6.05 -14.87 -31.10
CA ARG A 620 -6.25 -15.14 -29.67
C ARG A 620 -7.50 -14.50 -29.08
N GLU A 621 -7.88 -13.29 -29.51
CA GLU A 621 -8.96 -12.49 -28.89
C GLU A 621 -10.26 -13.30 -28.68
N ARG A 622 -10.76 -14.03 -29.69
CA ARG A 622 -11.98 -14.87 -29.56
C ARG A 622 -11.84 -16.15 -28.72
N ARG A 623 -10.63 -16.54 -28.31
CA ARG A 623 -10.41 -17.64 -27.36
C ARG A 623 -10.38 -17.18 -25.91
N GLU A 624 -10.03 -15.91 -25.63
CA GLU A 624 -9.76 -15.47 -24.24
C GLU A 624 -11.04 -15.22 -23.45
N ASP A 625 -12.03 -14.51 -24.00
CA ASP A 625 -13.30 -14.25 -23.31
C ASP A 625 -14.00 -15.56 -22.87
N MET A 626 -14.01 -16.55 -23.77
CA MET A 626 -14.54 -17.88 -23.51
C MET A 626 -13.71 -18.66 -22.48
N ALA A 627 -12.38 -18.50 -22.49
CA ALA A 627 -11.50 -19.11 -21.49
C ALA A 627 -11.61 -18.44 -20.12
N GLU A 628 -11.87 -17.13 -20.06
CA GLU A 628 -12.02 -16.36 -18.82
C GLU A 628 -13.34 -16.70 -18.10
N GLU A 629 -14.48 -16.69 -18.80
CA GLU A 629 -15.75 -17.13 -18.20
C GLU A 629 -15.69 -18.63 -17.86
N THR A 630 -15.03 -19.46 -18.67
CA THR A 630 -14.79 -20.88 -18.33
C THR A 630 -13.94 -21.03 -17.06
N ALA A 631 -12.88 -20.23 -16.89
CA ALA A 631 -12.04 -20.25 -15.69
C ALA A 631 -12.81 -19.77 -14.44
N ARG A 632 -13.61 -18.71 -14.57
CA ARG A 632 -14.50 -18.20 -13.53
C ARG A 632 -15.53 -19.25 -13.10
N LEU A 633 -16.25 -19.85 -14.05
CA LEU A 633 -17.21 -20.92 -13.80
C LEU A 633 -16.55 -22.16 -13.17
N ASN A 634 -15.33 -22.53 -13.59
CA ASN A 634 -14.61 -23.64 -12.99
C ASN A 634 -14.12 -23.34 -11.57
N ARG A 635 -13.71 -22.10 -11.27
CA ARG A 635 -13.43 -21.66 -9.89
C ARG A 635 -14.69 -21.71 -9.02
N LEU A 636 -15.83 -21.19 -9.50
CA LEU A 636 -17.10 -21.23 -8.77
C LEU A 636 -17.57 -22.66 -8.50
N LYS A 637 -17.42 -23.58 -9.47
CA LYS A 637 -17.65 -25.03 -9.26
C LYS A 637 -16.72 -25.63 -8.20
N ALA A 638 -15.43 -25.27 -8.20
CA ALA A 638 -14.45 -25.76 -7.22
C ALA A 638 -14.71 -25.22 -5.81
N CYS A 639 -15.10 -23.95 -5.69
CA CYS A 639 -15.54 -23.30 -4.45
C CYS A 639 -16.80 -24.01 -3.92
N LEU A 640 -17.84 -24.18 -4.74
CA LEU A 640 -19.07 -24.89 -4.39
C LEU A 640 -18.83 -26.36 -4.00
N ALA A 641 -17.86 -27.04 -4.63
CA ALA A 641 -17.43 -28.38 -4.24
C ALA A 641 -16.77 -28.39 -2.85
N SER A 642 -15.83 -27.47 -2.57
CA SER A 642 -15.21 -27.32 -1.24
C SER A 642 -16.25 -26.99 -0.16
N TRP A 643 -17.20 -26.12 -0.48
CA TRP A 643 -18.29 -25.74 0.41
C TRP A 643 -19.21 -26.93 0.71
N LYS A 644 -19.56 -27.74 -0.29
CA LYS A 644 -20.32 -28.99 -0.11
C LYS A 644 -19.56 -30.07 0.68
N GLU A 645 -18.24 -30.10 0.63
CA GLU A 645 -17.43 -30.95 1.52
C GLU A 645 -17.40 -30.44 2.96
N MET A 646 -17.36 -29.11 3.16
CA MET A 646 -17.46 -28.49 4.49
C MET A 646 -18.86 -28.73 5.09
N GLN A 647 -19.94 -28.52 4.33
CA GLN A 647 -21.32 -28.81 4.73
C GLN A 647 -21.50 -30.26 5.20
N LYS A 648 -21.03 -31.25 4.42
CA LYS A 648 -21.06 -32.67 4.83
C LYS A 648 -20.26 -32.98 6.09
N TRP A 649 -19.18 -32.24 6.35
CA TRP A 649 -18.43 -32.34 7.61
C TRP A 649 -19.19 -31.69 8.78
N TYR A 650 -19.85 -30.55 8.54
CA TYR A 650 -20.59 -29.77 9.52
C TYR A 650 -21.90 -30.46 9.96
N GLU A 651 -22.59 -31.10 9.02
CA GLU A 651 -23.80 -31.91 9.23
C GLU A 651 -23.52 -33.18 10.05
N LYS A 652 -22.29 -33.72 9.97
CA LYS A 652 -21.91 -34.95 10.66
C LYS A 652 -21.86 -34.72 12.18
N GLU A 653 -22.69 -35.44 12.93
CA GLU A 653 -22.47 -35.62 14.36
C GLU A 653 -21.26 -36.56 14.58
N PHE A 654 -20.28 -36.08 15.34
CA PHE A 654 -19.08 -36.86 15.69
C PHE A 654 -19.30 -37.71 16.94
N PHE A 655 -20.09 -37.23 17.91
CA PHE A 655 -20.43 -37.90 19.16
C PHE A 655 -21.87 -37.54 19.61
N ASN A 656 -22.55 -38.50 20.25
CA ASN A 656 -23.82 -38.29 20.97
C ASN A 656 -23.54 -37.57 22.31
N PRO A 657 -24.31 -36.53 22.70
CA PRO A 657 -24.24 -35.92 24.03
C PRO A 657 -24.22 -36.91 25.21
N GLU A 658 -25.03 -37.97 25.19
CA GLU A 658 -25.06 -38.99 26.27
C GLU A 658 -23.72 -39.75 26.38
N GLU A 659 -23.07 -39.98 25.24
CA GLU A 659 -21.79 -40.68 25.17
C GLU A 659 -20.66 -39.77 25.63
N MET A 660 -20.73 -38.47 25.32
CA MET A 660 -19.81 -37.49 25.89
C MET A 660 -19.98 -37.31 27.39
N GLU A 661 -21.21 -37.30 27.91
CA GLU A 661 -21.45 -37.24 29.36
C GLU A 661 -20.90 -38.47 30.08
N SER A 662 -21.06 -39.66 29.47
CA SER A 662 -20.45 -40.92 29.93
C SER A 662 -18.91 -40.85 29.97
N VAL A 663 -18.26 -40.37 28.89
CA VAL A 663 -16.80 -40.17 28.87
C VAL A 663 -16.36 -39.13 29.90
N LEU A 664 -17.07 -38.01 30.04
CA LEU A 664 -16.69 -36.93 30.95
C LEU A 664 -16.80 -37.33 32.44
N LYS A 665 -17.58 -38.38 32.74
CA LYS A 665 -17.75 -38.92 34.10
C LYS A 665 -16.76 -40.04 34.48
N ASP A 666 -16.14 -40.73 33.52
CA ASP A 666 -15.18 -41.81 33.80
C ASP A 666 -13.79 -41.53 33.20
N ASP A 667 -12.80 -41.31 34.06
CA ASP A 667 -11.41 -41.07 33.65
C ASP A 667 -10.78 -42.23 32.86
N ARG A 668 -11.25 -43.48 33.03
CA ARG A 668 -10.82 -44.62 32.20
C ARG A 668 -11.28 -44.41 30.76
N LEU A 669 -12.53 -43.99 30.55
CA LEU A 669 -13.05 -43.69 29.21
C LEU A 669 -12.41 -42.44 28.60
N LYS A 670 -12.04 -41.42 29.40
CA LYS A 670 -11.22 -40.29 28.93
C LYS A 670 -9.88 -40.76 28.40
N GLN A 671 -9.16 -41.62 29.15
CA GLN A 671 -7.89 -42.16 28.69
C GLN A 671 -8.05 -43.03 27.43
N ALA A 672 -9.07 -43.89 27.37
CA ALA A 672 -9.35 -44.67 26.16
C ALA A 672 -9.58 -43.78 24.91
N LEU A 673 -10.27 -42.66 25.07
CA LEU A 673 -10.47 -41.66 24.01
C LEU A 673 -9.16 -40.94 23.65
N ILE A 674 -8.32 -40.59 24.64
CA ILE A 674 -6.99 -40.02 24.44
C ILE A 674 -6.10 -40.94 23.60
N HIS A 675 -6.04 -42.24 23.92
CA HIS A 675 -5.29 -43.21 23.12
C HIS A 675 -5.90 -43.39 21.72
N THR A 676 -7.23 -43.37 21.58
CA THR A 676 -7.94 -43.46 20.29
C THR A 676 -7.54 -42.35 19.32
N CYS A 677 -7.51 -41.10 19.80
CA CYS A 677 -7.28 -39.92 18.98
C CYS A 677 -5.79 -39.64 18.72
N ARG A 678 -4.89 -40.21 19.52
CA ARG A 678 -3.44 -40.29 19.23
C ARG A 678 -3.08 -41.40 18.23
N GLY A 679 -4.03 -42.26 17.85
CA GLY A 679 -3.80 -43.39 16.94
C GLY A 679 -3.21 -44.63 17.61
N ASN A 680 -3.28 -44.71 18.94
CA ASN A 680 -2.84 -45.84 19.76
C ASN A 680 -3.99 -46.84 19.97
N ASP A 681 -4.56 -47.34 18.86
CA ASP A 681 -5.82 -48.10 18.82
C ASP A 681 -5.85 -49.33 19.78
N ARG A 682 -4.68 -49.95 20.04
CA ARG A 682 -4.54 -51.11 20.94
C ARG A 682 -4.70 -50.74 22.41
N GLU A 683 -4.06 -49.66 22.84
CA GLU A 683 -4.12 -49.17 24.23
C GLU A 683 -5.54 -48.68 24.56
N ALA A 684 -6.20 -48.01 23.60
CA ALA A 684 -7.61 -47.68 23.71
C ALA A 684 -8.52 -48.91 23.83
N LEU A 685 -8.32 -49.91 22.98
CA LEU A 685 -9.10 -51.16 22.96
C LEU A 685 -9.03 -51.90 24.29
N ASP A 686 -7.86 -52.01 24.92
CA ASP A 686 -7.71 -52.71 26.19
C ASP A 686 -8.37 -51.95 27.35
N ILE A 687 -8.34 -50.61 27.35
CA ILE A 687 -9.06 -49.81 28.35
C ILE A 687 -10.59 -49.94 28.14
N TYR A 688 -11.09 -49.87 26.91
CA TYR A 688 -12.52 -50.07 26.63
C TYR A 688 -12.98 -51.49 27.02
N ARG A 689 -12.18 -52.53 26.75
CA ARG A 689 -12.44 -53.90 27.21
C ARG A 689 -12.47 -54.03 28.73
N LYS A 690 -11.58 -53.31 29.43
CA LYS A 690 -11.55 -53.28 30.89
C LYS A 690 -12.83 -52.67 31.48
N VAL A 691 -13.23 -51.47 31.01
CA VAL A 691 -14.47 -50.82 31.48
C VAL A 691 -15.70 -51.69 31.15
N LEU A 692 -15.76 -52.27 29.95
CA LEU A 692 -16.85 -53.16 29.57
C LEU A 692 -16.92 -54.43 30.44
N LYS A 693 -15.78 -54.99 30.86
CA LYS A 693 -15.70 -56.12 31.79
C LYS A 693 -16.10 -55.75 33.22
N GLU A 694 -15.81 -54.53 33.65
CA GLU A 694 -16.11 -54.04 35.00
C GLU A 694 -17.57 -53.59 35.16
N GLU A 695 -18.21 -53.10 34.10
CA GLU A 695 -19.55 -52.49 34.15
C GLU A 695 -20.63 -53.20 33.34
N GLY A 696 -20.27 -54.11 32.42
CA GLY A 696 -21.15 -54.99 31.65
C GLY A 696 -22.00 -54.31 30.57
N ASN A 697 -22.77 -53.28 30.97
CA ASN A 697 -23.76 -52.58 30.14
C ASN A 697 -23.28 -51.20 29.64
N ASN A 698 -21.99 -50.86 29.80
CA ASN A 698 -21.45 -49.58 29.36
C ASN A 698 -21.44 -49.49 27.82
N ARG A 699 -22.46 -48.82 27.27
CA ARG A 699 -22.70 -48.65 25.82
C ARG A 699 -21.55 -47.93 25.12
N THR A 700 -20.92 -46.96 25.79
CA THR A 700 -19.76 -46.21 25.30
C THR A 700 -18.55 -47.13 25.13
N ALA A 701 -18.26 -47.96 26.13
CA ALA A 701 -17.18 -48.93 26.08
C ALA A 701 -17.40 -50.00 24.99
N LEU A 702 -18.63 -50.53 24.86
CA LEU A 702 -18.99 -51.51 23.82
C LEU A 702 -18.81 -50.95 22.39
N LYS A 703 -19.21 -49.69 22.16
CA LYS A 703 -18.93 -48.98 20.90
C LYS A 703 -17.43 -48.79 20.67
N GLY A 704 -16.68 -48.39 21.71
CA GLY A 704 -15.23 -48.22 21.67
C GLY A 704 -14.50 -49.50 21.25
N VAL A 705 -14.80 -50.64 21.86
CA VAL A 705 -14.27 -51.97 21.47
C VAL A 705 -14.56 -52.25 19.99
N THR A 706 -15.83 -52.11 19.58
CA THR A 706 -16.28 -52.40 18.20
C THR A 706 -15.56 -51.52 17.17
N ALA A 707 -15.37 -50.23 17.48
CA ALA A 707 -14.70 -49.27 16.62
C ALA A 707 -13.18 -49.52 16.52
N MET A 708 -12.51 -49.82 17.64
CA MET A 708 -11.07 -50.07 17.64
C MET A 708 -10.71 -51.41 16.98
N GLU A 709 -11.50 -52.47 17.19
CA GLU A 709 -11.31 -53.72 16.46
C GLU A 709 -11.51 -53.55 14.94
N LYS A 710 -12.44 -52.70 14.52
CA LYS A 710 -12.60 -52.35 13.11
C LYS A 710 -11.39 -51.57 12.58
N ARG A 711 -10.96 -50.49 13.26
CA ARG A 711 -9.76 -49.70 12.88
C ARG A 711 -8.53 -50.57 12.76
N LEU A 712 -8.30 -51.48 13.72
CA LEU A 712 -7.16 -52.39 13.70
C LEU A 712 -7.21 -53.35 12.51
N ARG A 713 -8.36 -53.97 12.20
CA ARG A 713 -8.51 -54.83 11.02
C ARG A 713 -8.33 -54.06 9.71
N GLU A 714 -8.86 -52.84 9.61
CA GLU A 714 -8.67 -51.98 8.43
C GLU A 714 -7.21 -51.53 8.26
N ARG A 715 -6.53 -51.22 9.37
CA ARG A 715 -5.09 -50.87 9.41
C ARG A 715 -4.21 -52.06 9.04
N GLU A 716 -4.45 -53.22 9.63
CA GLU A 716 -3.74 -54.47 9.32
C GLU A 716 -3.95 -54.91 7.87
N ALA A 717 -5.16 -54.75 7.31
CA ALA A 717 -5.42 -54.98 5.89
C ALA A 717 -4.71 -53.96 4.97
N LYS A 718 -4.67 -52.69 5.37
CA LYS A 718 -4.00 -51.61 4.61
C LYS A 718 -2.47 -51.74 4.67
N ASP A 719 -1.91 -52.09 5.82
CA ASP A 719 -0.49 -52.32 6.03
C ASP A 719 -0.04 -53.61 5.32
N LYS A 720 -0.88 -54.67 5.33
CA LYS A 720 -0.66 -55.86 4.50
C LYS A 720 -0.67 -55.52 3.01
N LYS A 721 -1.68 -54.77 2.52
CA LYS A 721 -1.73 -54.36 1.12
C LYS A 721 -0.53 -53.47 0.74
N ALA A 722 -0.12 -52.54 1.60
CA ALA A 722 1.05 -51.70 1.37
C ALA A 722 2.36 -52.52 1.39
N ALA A 723 2.44 -53.57 2.22
CA ALA A 723 3.56 -54.51 2.20
C ALA A 723 3.57 -55.38 0.94
N GLU A 724 2.40 -55.83 0.45
CA GLU A 724 2.24 -56.57 -0.80
C GLU A 724 2.60 -55.70 -2.02
N GLU A 725 2.10 -54.45 -2.10
CA GLU A 725 2.48 -53.48 -3.14
C GLU A 725 3.97 -53.14 -3.09
N LYS A 726 4.55 -52.95 -1.89
CA LYS A 726 5.98 -52.69 -1.70
C LYS A 726 6.85 -53.90 -2.06
N ALA A 727 6.41 -55.11 -1.75
CA ALA A 727 7.09 -56.36 -2.09
C ALA A 727 7.02 -56.65 -3.59
N ALA A 728 5.85 -56.45 -4.22
CA ALA A 728 5.67 -56.55 -5.66
C ALA A 728 6.58 -55.56 -6.40
N ARG A 729 6.55 -54.28 -6.01
CA ARG A 729 7.38 -53.22 -6.62
C ARG A 729 8.88 -53.42 -6.36
N ALA A 730 9.27 -54.01 -5.22
CA ALA A 730 10.66 -54.39 -4.94
C ALA A 730 11.10 -55.60 -5.80
N LYS A 731 10.24 -56.60 -5.97
CA LYS A 731 10.50 -57.76 -6.83
C LYS A 731 10.61 -57.35 -8.30
N GLU A 732 9.67 -56.54 -8.78
CA GLU A 732 9.65 -55.98 -10.14
C GLU A 732 10.91 -55.15 -10.43
N LEU A 733 11.33 -54.29 -9.49
CA LEU A 733 12.57 -53.52 -9.60
C LEU A 733 13.84 -54.42 -9.57
N ALA A 734 13.80 -55.54 -8.82
CA ALA A 734 14.89 -56.51 -8.77
C ALA A 734 14.99 -57.36 -10.04
N GLU A 735 13.87 -57.86 -10.57
CA GLU A 735 13.80 -58.60 -11.84
C GLU A 735 14.17 -57.70 -13.03
N ALA A 736 13.73 -56.43 -13.03
CA ALA A 736 14.15 -55.44 -14.01
C ALA A 736 15.66 -55.18 -13.99
N ARG A 737 16.26 -54.94 -12.81
CA ARG A 737 17.72 -54.81 -12.67
C ARG A 737 18.47 -56.08 -13.05
N ALA A 738 17.97 -57.25 -12.66
CA ALA A 738 18.61 -58.52 -12.95
C ALA A 738 18.57 -58.88 -14.43
N ASN A 739 17.52 -58.51 -15.17
CA ASN A 739 17.47 -58.66 -16.63
C ASN A 739 18.34 -57.62 -17.34
N LEU A 740 18.26 -56.34 -16.95
CA LEU A 740 19.05 -55.25 -17.53
C LEU A 740 20.56 -55.54 -17.46
N ASN A 741 21.06 -56.01 -16.31
CA ASN A 741 22.46 -56.41 -16.18
C ASN A 741 22.79 -57.62 -17.09
N ARG A 742 21.90 -58.61 -17.18
CA ARG A 742 22.13 -59.84 -17.98
C ARG A 742 22.01 -59.62 -19.49
N GLU A 743 21.43 -58.49 -19.92
CA GLU A 743 21.47 -58.00 -21.30
C GLU A 743 22.74 -57.16 -21.53
N LEU A 744 23.08 -56.23 -20.63
CA LEU A 744 24.32 -55.42 -20.70
C LEU A 744 25.60 -56.27 -20.72
N ASP A 745 25.68 -57.33 -19.90
CA ASP A 745 26.84 -58.24 -19.83
C ASP A 745 27.04 -59.10 -21.11
N ARG A 746 26.15 -58.96 -22.12
CA ARG A 746 26.21 -59.68 -23.40
C ARG A 746 26.52 -58.80 -24.61
N GLU A 747 26.52 -57.47 -24.46
CA GLU A 747 26.69 -56.53 -25.58
C GLU A 747 28.14 -56.00 -25.66
N PRO A 748 28.64 -55.63 -26.87
CA PRO A 748 29.91 -54.94 -27.01
C PRO A 748 29.98 -53.65 -26.18
N ALA A 749 31.14 -53.40 -25.57
CA ALA A 749 31.30 -52.31 -24.60
C ALA A 749 30.98 -50.91 -25.18
N ASP A 750 31.26 -50.66 -26.47
CA ASP A 750 30.94 -49.39 -27.11
C ASP A 750 29.42 -49.18 -27.29
N ILE A 751 28.66 -50.25 -27.54
CA ILE A 751 27.20 -50.22 -27.61
C ILE A 751 26.62 -49.96 -26.21
N ALA A 752 27.08 -50.67 -25.19
CA ALA A 752 26.62 -50.51 -23.81
C ALA A 752 26.88 -49.10 -23.23
N GLU A 753 28.02 -48.49 -23.58
CA GLU A 753 28.34 -47.11 -23.19
C GLU A 753 27.44 -46.10 -23.92
N ASN A 754 27.28 -46.21 -25.24
CA ASN A 754 26.40 -45.32 -26.00
C ASN A 754 24.93 -45.45 -25.57
N LEU A 755 24.46 -46.64 -25.20
CA LEU A 755 23.12 -46.88 -24.62
C LEU A 755 22.93 -46.07 -23.34
N ARG A 756 23.92 -46.09 -22.44
CA ARG A 756 23.89 -45.35 -21.16
C ARG A 756 23.87 -43.84 -21.39
N VAL A 757 24.62 -43.33 -22.37
CA VAL A 757 24.62 -41.90 -22.75
C VAL A 757 23.29 -41.50 -23.39
N ALA A 758 22.70 -42.33 -24.24
CA ALA A 758 21.40 -42.07 -24.88
C ALA A 758 20.26 -41.93 -23.86
N TYR A 759 20.20 -42.81 -22.86
CA TYR A 759 19.26 -42.67 -21.73
C TYR A 759 19.56 -41.43 -20.88
N GLY A 760 20.82 -41.07 -20.67
CA GLY A 760 21.19 -39.84 -19.97
C GLY A 760 20.63 -38.57 -20.65
N PHE A 761 20.68 -38.47 -21.98
CA PHE A 761 20.05 -37.37 -22.70
C PHE A 761 18.52 -37.40 -22.64
N TYR A 762 17.90 -38.58 -22.63
CA TYR A 762 16.45 -38.74 -22.47
C TYR A 762 15.97 -38.25 -21.08
N ASP A 763 16.68 -38.60 -20.01
CA ASP A 763 16.35 -38.16 -18.65
C ASP A 763 16.58 -36.65 -18.44
N LEU A 764 17.52 -36.06 -19.21
CA LEU A 764 17.72 -34.61 -19.31
C LEU A 764 16.69 -33.90 -20.23
N GLY A 765 15.79 -34.64 -20.88
CA GLY A 765 14.75 -34.10 -21.77
C GLY A 765 15.22 -33.75 -23.19
N ASP A 766 16.49 -34.01 -23.55
CA ASP A 766 17.02 -33.78 -24.89
C ASP A 766 16.67 -34.96 -25.82
N TYR A 767 15.38 -35.01 -26.16
CA TYR A 767 14.80 -36.09 -26.94
C TYR A 767 15.39 -36.24 -28.35
N ASP A 768 15.94 -35.18 -28.95
CA ASP A 768 16.58 -35.26 -30.25
C ASP A 768 17.97 -35.91 -30.18
N LYS A 769 18.82 -35.50 -29.23
CA LYS A 769 20.11 -36.18 -29.02
C LYS A 769 19.90 -37.64 -28.59
N ALA A 770 18.97 -37.90 -27.67
CA ALA A 770 18.62 -39.26 -27.25
C ALA A 770 18.19 -40.15 -28.43
N LEU A 771 17.25 -39.69 -29.26
CA LEU A 771 16.78 -40.45 -30.42
C LEU A 771 17.90 -40.70 -31.45
N SER A 772 18.74 -39.69 -31.71
CA SER A 772 19.89 -39.85 -32.63
C SER A 772 20.87 -40.94 -32.15
N LEU A 773 21.14 -41.00 -30.84
CA LEU A 773 22.05 -42.00 -30.28
C LEU A 773 21.43 -43.41 -30.31
N PHE A 774 20.15 -43.56 -29.94
CA PHE A 774 19.47 -44.86 -30.06
C PHE A 774 19.43 -45.35 -31.53
N ASN A 775 19.15 -44.47 -32.49
CA ASN A 775 19.17 -44.82 -33.91
C ASN A 775 20.57 -45.21 -34.38
N ARG A 776 21.62 -44.48 -33.97
CA ARG A 776 23.02 -44.80 -34.31
C ARG A 776 23.51 -46.13 -33.70
N ILE A 777 22.91 -46.56 -32.59
CA ILE A 777 23.14 -47.91 -32.04
C ILE A 777 22.41 -48.96 -32.88
N LEU A 778 21.18 -48.69 -33.32
CA LEU A 778 20.42 -49.56 -34.22
C LEU A 778 21.02 -49.67 -35.64
N GLU A 779 21.77 -48.66 -36.09
CA GLU A 779 22.58 -48.74 -37.33
C GLU A 779 23.73 -49.76 -37.20
N LYS A 780 24.30 -49.92 -36.00
CA LYS A 780 25.37 -50.90 -35.71
C LYS A 780 24.84 -52.28 -35.35
N ALA A 781 23.73 -52.34 -34.61
CA ALA A 781 23.10 -53.56 -34.10
C ALA A 781 21.57 -53.46 -34.25
N PRO A 782 21.01 -53.73 -35.45
CA PRO A 782 19.58 -53.56 -35.75
C PRO A 782 18.64 -54.41 -34.87
N GLU A 783 19.15 -55.47 -34.28
CA GLU A 783 18.49 -56.37 -33.33
C GLU A 783 18.51 -55.89 -31.87
N ASN A 784 19.23 -54.80 -31.53
CA ASN A 784 19.34 -54.31 -30.15
C ASN A 784 17.98 -53.83 -29.60
N VAL A 785 17.35 -54.68 -28.78
CA VAL A 785 15.99 -54.46 -28.25
C VAL A 785 15.93 -53.25 -27.32
N SER A 786 17.01 -52.98 -26.57
CA SER A 786 17.10 -51.84 -25.65
C SER A 786 17.13 -50.51 -26.39
N ALA A 787 17.98 -50.37 -27.41
CA ALA A 787 18.03 -49.18 -28.26
C ALA A 787 16.72 -48.99 -29.04
N ARG A 788 16.09 -50.08 -29.50
CA ARG A 788 14.78 -50.04 -30.19
C ARG A 788 13.67 -49.54 -29.27
N ARG A 789 13.61 -50.04 -28.03
CA ARG A 789 12.67 -49.56 -27.00
C ARG A 789 12.98 -48.14 -26.54
N GLY A 790 14.25 -47.75 -26.47
CA GLY A 790 14.69 -46.37 -26.21
C GLY A 790 14.16 -45.42 -27.28
N ALA A 791 14.47 -45.68 -28.55
CA ALA A 791 13.96 -44.93 -29.69
C ALA A 791 12.42 -44.88 -29.72
N GLU A 792 11.74 -46.01 -29.51
CA GLU A 792 10.27 -46.06 -29.47
C GLU A 792 9.68 -45.27 -28.29
N THR A 793 10.32 -45.29 -27.11
CA THR A 793 9.87 -44.54 -25.94
C THR A 793 10.05 -43.03 -26.15
N VAL A 794 11.18 -42.61 -26.73
CA VAL A 794 11.42 -41.22 -27.12
C VAL A 794 10.43 -40.78 -28.20
N ALA A 795 10.19 -41.63 -29.21
CA ALA A 795 9.21 -41.38 -30.26
C ALA A 795 7.81 -41.22 -29.67
N ARG A 796 7.33 -42.14 -28.81
CA ARG A 796 6.05 -42.03 -28.09
C ARG A 796 5.98 -40.75 -27.23
N ARG A 797 7.08 -40.34 -26.57
CA ARG A 797 7.18 -39.07 -25.82
C ARG A 797 6.94 -37.87 -26.73
N LYS A 798 7.63 -37.83 -27.90
CA LYS A 798 7.41 -36.83 -28.94
C LYS A 798 6.00 -36.89 -29.51
N THR A 799 5.46 -38.08 -29.80
CA THR A 799 4.10 -38.25 -30.33
C THR A 799 3.05 -37.77 -29.34
N ALA A 800 3.24 -37.89 -28.02
CA ALA A 800 2.34 -37.31 -27.03
C ALA A 800 2.40 -35.76 -27.01
N TYR A 801 3.59 -35.19 -27.22
CA TYR A 801 3.79 -33.74 -27.34
C TYR A 801 3.18 -33.20 -28.64
N TYR A 802 3.37 -33.92 -29.75
CA TYR A 802 2.77 -33.59 -31.04
C TYR A 802 1.27 -33.92 -31.10
N SER A 803 0.74 -34.90 -30.36
CA SER A 803 -0.70 -35.18 -30.35
C SER A 803 -1.47 -34.09 -29.63
N ALA A 804 -0.91 -33.51 -28.55
CA ALA A 804 -1.47 -32.31 -27.93
C ALA A 804 -1.58 -31.14 -28.94
N ALA A 805 -0.56 -30.93 -29.78
CA ALA A 805 -0.59 -29.93 -30.85
C ALA A 805 -1.47 -30.34 -32.07
N TYR A 806 -1.62 -31.64 -32.33
CA TYR A 806 -2.40 -32.18 -33.44
C TYR A 806 -3.90 -32.18 -33.13
N ASP A 807 -4.31 -32.47 -31.89
CA ASP A 807 -5.70 -32.31 -31.44
C ASP A 807 -6.12 -30.84 -31.40
N GLU A 808 -5.19 -29.92 -31.10
CA GLU A 808 -5.42 -28.48 -31.27
C GLU A 808 -5.58 -28.11 -32.75
N SER A 809 -4.73 -28.64 -33.64
CA SER A 809 -4.82 -28.43 -35.10
C SER A 809 -6.11 -29.02 -35.69
N ARG A 810 -6.53 -30.18 -35.20
CA ARG A 810 -7.77 -30.87 -35.58
C ARG A 810 -9.02 -30.14 -35.09
N SER A 811 -8.97 -29.57 -33.88
CA SER A 811 -10.04 -28.69 -33.39
C SER A 811 -10.15 -27.41 -34.22
N ALA A 812 -9.02 -26.86 -34.70
CA ALA A 812 -9.04 -25.72 -35.61
C ALA A 812 -9.68 -26.08 -36.98
N MET A 813 -9.31 -27.23 -37.57
CA MET A 813 -9.94 -27.70 -38.82
C MET A 813 -11.43 -28.02 -38.66
N LEU A 814 -11.86 -28.56 -37.51
CA LEU A 814 -13.28 -28.80 -37.24
C LEU A 814 -14.08 -27.48 -37.12
N ALA A 815 -13.51 -26.47 -36.46
CA ALA A 815 -14.12 -25.14 -36.41
C ALA A 815 -14.15 -24.43 -37.78
N GLU A 816 -13.14 -24.67 -38.63
CA GLU A 816 -13.14 -24.20 -40.02
C GLU A 816 -14.25 -24.89 -40.84
N VAL A 817 -14.44 -26.20 -40.67
CA VAL A 817 -15.56 -26.95 -41.27
C VAL A 817 -16.91 -26.41 -40.80
N ASP A 818 -17.13 -26.22 -39.50
CA ASP A 818 -18.39 -25.64 -38.99
C ASP A 818 -18.67 -24.26 -39.63
N SER A 819 -17.65 -23.41 -39.76
CA SER A 819 -17.77 -22.09 -40.41
C SER A 819 -18.14 -22.14 -41.90
N LEU A 820 -17.96 -23.27 -42.57
CA LEU A 820 -18.37 -23.50 -43.96
C LEU A 820 -19.84 -23.94 -44.08
N TRP A 821 -20.45 -24.46 -43.02
CA TRP A 821 -21.89 -24.77 -42.98
C TRP A 821 -22.75 -23.54 -42.65
N GLU A 822 -22.18 -22.48 -42.05
CA GLU A 822 -22.89 -21.23 -41.71
C GLU A 822 -22.99 -20.20 -42.86
N ARG A 823 -22.53 -20.53 -44.08
CA ARG A 823 -22.57 -19.62 -45.24
C ARG A 823 -23.74 -19.93 -46.19
N PRO A 824 -24.64 -18.97 -46.48
CA PRO A 824 -25.74 -19.18 -47.41
C PRO A 824 -25.25 -19.25 -48.87
N VAL A 825 -25.90 -20.11 -49.66
CA VAL A 825 -25.55 -20.35 -51.08
C VAL A 825 -25.79 -19.10 -51.92
N GLN A 826 -24.76 -18.68 -52.69
CA GLN A 826 -24.90 -17.66 -53.73
C GLN A 826 -25.03 -18.30 -55.12
N GLY A 827 -25.96 -17.79 -55.93
CA GLY A 827 -26.18 -18.24 -57.30
C GLY A 827 -25.20 -17.65 -58.32
N SER A 828 -25.07 -18.32 -59.46
CA SER A 828 -24.31 -17.82 -60.61
C SER A 828 -25.09 -16.77 -61.43
N PRO A 829 -24.43 -15.91 -62.22
CA PRO A 829 -25.03 -14.67 -62.73
C PRO A 829 -25.60 -14.78 -64.16
N GLU A 830 -26.60 -13.95 -64.49
CA GLU A 830 -26.62 -13.26 -65.80
C GLU A 830 -27.49 -11.99 -65.85
N ARG A 831 -27.39 -11.29 -66.98
CA ARG A 831 -27.79 -9.91 -67.35
C ARG A 831 -29.29 -9.59 -67.25
N GLY A 832 -29.64 -8.30 -67.14
CA GLY A 832 -30.95 -7.81 -67.63
C GLY A 832 -31.43 -6.42 -67.18
N ASN A 833 -31.44 -5.46 -68.10
CA ASN A 833 -32.22 -4.21 -68.23
C ASN A 833 -33.39 -3.82 -67.29
N GLN A 834 -33.49 -2.49 -67.08
CA GLN A 834 -34.68 -1.61 -67.16
C GLN A 834 -35.73 -1.45 -66.02
N ASP A 835 -35.91 -0.17 -65.66
CA ASP A 835 -37.16 0.62 -65.54
C ASP A 835 -38.23 0.41 -64.42
N GLU A 836 -38.90 1.55 -64.13
CA GLU A 836 -40.24 1.82 -63.54
C GLU A 836 -40.66 1.36 -62.11
N SER A 837 -40.60 2.34 -61.19
CA SER A 837 -41.66 2.84 -60.29
C SER A 837 -42.86 1.98 -59.80
N ALA A 838 -43.00 1.98 -58.45
CA ALA A 838 -44.20 2.32 -57.65
C ALA A 838 -45.21 1.25 -57.14
N VAL A 839 -46.04 1.72 -56.18
CA VAL A 839 -47.27 1.13 -55.57
C VAL A 839 -47.09 0.14 -54.40
N GLY A 840 -47.88 0.32 -53.32
CA GLY A 840 -48.11 -0.67 -52.25
C GLY A 840 -48.50 -0.07 -50.89
N SER A 841 -49.76 -0.23 -50.46
CA SER A 841 -50.30 0.26 -49.16
C SER A 841 -50.77 -0.88 -48.23
N ALA A 842 -50.97 -0.57 -46.94
CA ALA A 842 -51.25 -1.53 -45.86
C ALA A 842 -52.72 -2.00 -45.75
N PRO A 843 -53.01 -3.00 -44.89
CA PRO A 843 -54.10 -2.82 -43.91
C PRO A 843 -53.83 -3.37 -42.48
N VAL A 844 -54.52 -2.77 -41.49
CA VAL A 844 -54.51 -3.06 -40.02
C VAL A 844 -55.88 -2.59 -39.46
N PRO A 845 -56.69 -3.39 -38.71
CA PRO A 845 -56.54 -3.70 -37.26
C PRO A 845 -56.90 -5.19 -36.95
N LEU A 846 -57.39 -5.71 -35.80
CA LEU A 846 -58.03 -5.34 -34.49
C LEU A 846 -57.64 -6.48 -33.48
N ALA A 847 -57.86 -6.52 -32.15
CA ALA A 847 -58.57 -5.74 -31.11
C ALA A 847 -57.84 -5.92 -29.75
N GLY A 848 -58.27 -5.42 -28.57
CA GLY A 848 -59.46 -4.63 -28.21
C GLY A 848 -59.33 -3.94 -26.82
N HIS A 849 -60.29 -3.05 -26.51
CA HIS A 849 -60.34 -2.06 -25.40
C HIS A 849 -60.42 -2.67 -23.96
N GLY A 850 -60.26 -1.94 -22.84
CA GLY A 850 -60.07 -0.49 -22.53
C GLY A 850 -60.10 -0.28 -20.98
N ASN A 851 -60.18 0.92 -20.38
CA ASN A 851 -60.27 2.29 -20.93
C ASN A 851 -59.97 3.39 -19.85
N ILE A 852 -59.34 4.50 -20.24
CA ILE A 852 -59.46 5.91 -19.75
C ILE A 852 -59.21 6.29 -18.26
N GLY A 853 -58.40 7.36 -18.07
CA GLY A 853 -58.38 8.22 -16.87
C GLY A 853 -57.32 9.35 -16.94
N ALA A 854 -57.73 10.59 -17.22
CA ALA A 854 -56.85 11.79 -17.30
C ALA A 854 -57.11 12.74 -16.10
N ALA A 855 -56.41 13.86 -15.84
CA ALA A 855 -55.45 14.67 -16.61
C ALA A 855 -54.51 15.52 -15.68
N SER A 856 -53.60 16.33 -16.27
CA SER A 856 -53.07 17.68 -15.87
C SER A 856 -53.06 18.16 -14.38
N SER A 857 -52.11 18.96 -13.86
CA SER A 857 -51.25 19.97 -14.52
C SER A 857 -49.98 20.41 -13.73
N VAL A 858 -48.95 20.80 -14.48
CA VAL A 858 -47.90 21.84 -14.27
C VAL A 858 -47.83 22.62 -12.92
N SER A 859 -46.64 22.71 -12.29
CA SER A 859 -45.90 23.98 -11.98
C SER A 859 -44.75 23.81 -10.95
N SER A 860 -43.97 24.88 -10.70
CA SER A 860 -42.56 24.85 -10.29
C SER A 860 -42.21 25.61 -8.99
N PHE A 861 -40.99 25.36 -8.50
CA PHE A 861 -40.12 26.20 -7.65
C PHE A 861 -40.31 26.36 -6.12
N SER A 862 -39.21 26.03 -5.43
CA SER A 862 -38.52 26.80 -4.37
C SER A 862 -38.93 26.74 -2.88
N SER A 863 -37.90 26.49 -2.06
CA SER A 863 -37.60 27.05 -0.72
C SER A 863 -38.62 27.01 0.43
N ALA A 864 -38.28 26.23 1.48
CA ALA A 864 -38.48 26.66 2.87
C ALA A 864 -37.56 25.93 3.88
N SER A 865 -37.15 26.67 4.91
CA SER A 865 -36.71 26.25 6.25
C SER A 865 -37.32 27.31 7.21
N PRO A 866 -37.33 27.18 8.56
CA PRO A 866 -36.55 26.27 9.41
C PRO A 866 -37.39 25.66 10.57
N ASP A 867 -36.72 25.45 11.73
CA ASP A 867 -37.20 25.30 13.11
C ASP A 867 -37.35 23.91 13.74
N LEU A 868 -36.43 23.60 14.65
CA LEU A 868 -36.75 23.44 16.08
C LEU A 868 -35.48 23.62 16.94
N VAL A 869 -35.60 24.38 18.05
CA VAL A 869 -34.49 24.73 18.95
C VAL A 869 -34.78 24.26 20.38
N GLY A 870 -33.76 23.78 21.08
CA GLY A 870 -33.79 23.43 22.51
C GLY A 870 -33.74 21.90 22.73
N ASN A 871 -32.97 21.37 23.68
CA ASN A 871 -32.39 22.02 24.86
C ASN A 871 -31.03 21.42 25.22
N ALA A 872 -30.15 22.22 25.84
CA ALA A 872 -28.91 21.72 26.43
C ALA A 872 -29.11 21.46 27.94
N ASN A 873 -28.47 20.43 28.49
CA ASN A 873 -28.17 20.33 29.92
C ASN A 873 -27.00 19.34 30.17
N PRO A 874 -26.29 19.44 31.31
CA PRO A 874 -24.87 19.07 31.38
C PRO A 874 -24.59 17.63 31.88
N ALA A 875 -23.31 17.27 31.82
CA ALA A 875 -22.78 16.01 32.33
C ALA A 875 -22.97 15.84 33.86
N PRO A 876 -23.34 14.64 34.34
CA PRO A 876 -23.28 14.30 35.76
C PRO A 876 -21.83 14.03 36.21
N THR A 877 -21.54 14.36 37.47
CA THR A 877 -20.20 14.26 38.08
C THR A 877 -19.86 12.86 38.59
N SER A 878 -18.58 12.66 38.88
CA SER A 878 -17.99 11.39 39.32
C SER A 878 -18.54 10.83 40.64
N ARG A 879 -18.72 9.51 40.68
CA ARG A 879 -18.52 8.68 41.88
C ARG A 879 -17.55 7.55 41.54
N GLY A 880 -16.57 7.31 42.41
CA GLY A 880 -15.50 6.35 42.16
C GLY A 880 -15.91 4.90 42.37
N ILE A 881 -15.21 4.00 41.67
CA ILE A 881 -15.17 2.56 41.93
C ILE A 881 -13.69 2.16 41.83
N ASP A 882 -13.16 1.53 42.88
CA ASP A 882 -11.79 1.02 42.90
C ASP A 882 -11.62 -0.28 42.09
N GLY A 883 -10.43 -0.48 41.52
CA GLY A 883 -9.89 -1.81 41.23
C GLY A 883 -10.00 -2.33 39.78
N SER A 884 -8.83 -2.43 39.13
CA SER A 884 -8.55 -3.28 37.95
C SER A 884 -9.40 -3.05 36.68
N LEU A 885 -8.98 -2.08 35.85
CA LEU A 885 -9.31 -2.03 34.43
C LEU A 885 -8.39 -2.96 33.62
N PHE A 886 -8.97 -3.94 32.92
CA PHE A 886 -8.32 -4.60 31.78
C PHE A 886 -9.05 -4.17 30.49
N LEU A 887 -8.50 -3.17 29.79
CA LEU A 887 -9.03 -2.72 28.50
C LEU A 887 -8.61 -3.71 27.40
N GLY A 888 -9.44 -4.75 27.21
CA GLY A 888 -9.15 -5.87 26.32
C GLY A 888 -10.37 -6.66 25.85
N GLY A 889 -11.51 -5.98 25.66
CA GLY A 889 -12.74 -6.58 25.16
C GLY A 889 -13.83 -5.54 24.88
N GLY A 890 -14.33 -5.51 23.65
CA GLY A 890 -15.48 -4.68 23.27
C GLY A 890 -16.79 -5.38 23.60
N GLU A 891 -17.30 -5.22 24.84
CA GLU A 891 -18.69 -5.59 25.14
C GLU A 891 -19.64 -4.61 24.41
N THR A 892 -20.53 -5.14 23.57
CA THR A 892 -21.54 -4.32 22.89
C THR A 892 -22.65 -3.92 23.88
N LEU A 893 -23.25 -2.73 23.69
CA LEU A 893 -24.21 -2.13 24.65
C LEU A 893 -25.40 -3.05 25.03
N ASN A 894 -25.75 -4.02 24.19
CA ASN A 894 -26.85 -4.95 24.46
C ASN A 894 -26.55 -5.95 25.60
N GLY A 895 -25.28 -6.20 25.95
CA GLY A 895 -24.92 -7.14 27.02
C GLY A 895 -25.41 -6.74 28.42
N LEU A 896 -25.56 -5.43 28.67
CA LEU A 896 -25.87 -4.88 30.00
C LEU A 896 -27.30 -5.12 30.51
N LYS A 897 -28.20 -5.70 29.69
CA LYS A 897 -29.58 -6.04 30.10
C LYS A 897 -29.87 -7.54 30.22
N ALA A 898 -28.91 -8.42 29.92
CA ALA A 898 -29.10 -9.88 30.00
C ALA A 898 -28.72 -10.49 31.37
N ARG A 899 -27.94 -9.77 32.20
CA ARG A 899 -27.49 -10.25 33.52
C ARG A 899 -28.58 -10.15 34.60
N GLU A 900 -29.56 -11.05 34.53
CA GLU A 900 -30.32 -11.43 35.73
C GLU A 900 -30.92 -12.85 35.70
N ARG A 901 -30.97 -13.52 34.54
CA ARG A 901 -31.47 -14.90 34.42
C ARG A 901 -30.69 -15.74 33.40
N ASP A 902 -29.48 -16.15 33.76
CA ASP A 902 -29.08 -17.53 33.48
C ASP A 902 -27.94 -18.00 34.40
N SER A 903 -27.89 -19.29 34.68
CA SER A 903 -26.87 -19.93 35.54
C SER A 903 -26.14 -21.05 34.81
N GLY A 904 -25.59 -20.72 33.63
CA GLY A 904 -24.74 -21.59 32.81
C GLY A 904 -23.26 -21.15 32.82
N SER A 905 -22.34 -22.11 32.72
CA SER A 905 -20.90 -21.85 32.71
C SER A 905 -20.45 -21.21 31.39
N SER A 906 -19.89 -20.00 31.47
CA SER A 906 -19.20 -19.36 30.34
C SER A 906 -17.83 -19.98 30.08
N PRO A 907 -17.40 -20.12 28.80
CA PRO A 907 -16.01 -20.49 28.46
C PRO A 907 -15.01 -19.39 28.84
N VAL A 908 -13.75 -19.78 29.04
CA VAL A 908 -12.66 -18.96 29.60
C VAL A 908 -11.45 -18.91 28.65
N MET A 909 -11.11 -17.72 28.17
CA MET A 909 -10.02 -17.51 27.19
C MET A 909 -8.69 -17.15 27.87
N ASN A 910 -7.99 -18.16 28.41
CA ASN A 910 -6.68 -18.07 29.08
C ASN A 910 -5.52 -17.89 28.09
N VAL A 911 -5.51 -16.74 27.43
CA VAL A 911 -4.59 -16.39 26.34
C VAL A 911 -3.47 -15.46 26.80
N LYS A 912 -2.26 -15.75 26.36
CA LYS A 912 -1.05 -14.96 26.59
C LYS A 912 -1.05 -13.68 25.73
N ALA A 913 -0.95 -12.53 26.36
CA ALA A 913 -0.71 -11.27 25.65
C ALA A 913 0.74 -11.21 25.12
N TRP A 914 0.97 -10.45 24.05
CA TRP A 914 2.31 -10.09 23.60
C TRP A 914 2.97 -9.14 24.61
N ASP A 915 4.21 -9.43 24.97
CA ASP A 915 5.02 -8.70 25.95
C ASP A 915 6.32 -8.26 25.25
N SER A 916 6.34 -7.01 24.76
CA SER A 916 7.50 -6.48 24.05
C SER A 916 8.57 -6.05 25.05
N LYS A 917 9.76 -6.65 24.95
CA LYS A 917 10.91 -6.33 25.82
C LYS A 917 11.85 -5.29 25.20
N ALA A 918 11.29 -4.41 24.38
CA ALA A 918 12.04 -3.37 23.68
C ALA A 918 12.57 -2.30 24.66
N PRO A 919 13.82 -1.81 24.47
CA PRO A 919 14.45 -0.89 25.41
C PRO A 919 13.70 0.46 25.53
N TYR A 920 13.03 0.90 24.47
CA TYR A 920 12.23 2.12 24.46
C TYR A 920 11.01 2.07 25.41
N LEU A 921 10.44 0.89 25.70
CA LEU A 921 9.31 0.79 26.63
C LEU A 921 9.76 0.99 28.09
N ALA A 922 10.92 0.45 28.47
CA ALA A 922 11.49 0.70 29.79
C ALA A 922 11.82 2.19 30.01
N ALA A 923 12.19 2.91 28.95
CA ALA A 923 12.38 4.35 28.99
C ALA A 923 11.06 5.15 29.15
N LEU A 924 9.93 4.63 28.68
CA LEU A 924 8.60 5.24 28.89
C LEU A 924 8.07 4.99 30.30
N ASP A 925 8.23 3.78 30.86
CA ASP A 925 7.84 3.48 32.25
C ASP A 925 8.69 4.22 33.30
N ALA A 926 9.90 4.64 32.95
CA ALA A 926 10.76 5.45 33.81
C ALA A 926 10.53 6.98 33.67
N ALA A 927 9.57 7.44 32.87
CA ALA A 927 9.45 8.85 32.49
C ALA A 927 8.31 9.61 33.21
N ASP A 928 8.64 10.72 33.89
CA ASP A 928 7.65 11.69 34.42
C ASP A 928 6.78 12.34 33.32
N ARG A 929 7.27 12.34 32.07
CA ARG A 929 6.57 12.87 30.89
C ARG A 929 6.73 11.90 29.71
N PRO A 930 5.99 10.80 29.67
CA PRO A 930 6.21 9.72 28.69
C PRO A 930 6.14 10.19 27.24
N PHE A 931 5.21 11.09 26.87
CA PHE A 931 5.12 11.57 25.48
C PHE A 931 6.37 12.36 25.03
N ALA A 932 6.96 13.17 25.92
CA ALA A 932 8.20 13.90 25.62
C ALA A 932 9.44 12.98 25.54
N VAL A 933 9.35 11.76 26.06
CA VAL A 933 10.36 10.70 25.89
C VAL A 933 10.09 9.92 24.61
N TYR A 934 8.83 9.58 24.30
CA TYR A 934 8.42 9.02 23.01
C TYR A 934 8.88 9.91 21.83
N MET A 935 8.68 11.22 21.89
CA MET A 935 9.09 12.14 20.80
C MET A 935 10.60 12.13 20.54
N LYS A 936 11.43 11.90 21.58
CA LYS A 936 12.89 11.70 21.42
C LYS A 936 13.21 10.32 20.86
N LEU A 937 12.57 9.27 21.38
CA LEU A 937 12.75 7.90 20.87
C LEU A 937 12.31 7.77 19.41
N LYS A 938 11.35 8.59 18.95
CA LYS A 938 10.94 8.71 17.54
C LYS A 938 12.07 9.22 16.63
N GLU A 939 13.11 9.86 17.15
CA GLU A 939 14.29 10.26 16.34
C GLU A 939 15.24 9.08 16.06
N GLU A 940 15.22 8.04 16.90
CA GLU A 940 16.10 6.86 16.80
C GLU A 940 15.35 5.62 16.24
N TYR A 941 14.11 5.40 16.70
CA TYR A 941 13.29 4.23 16.38
C TYR A 941 12.15 4.53 15.39
N GLY A 942 11.97 5.79 14.98
CA GLY A 942 10.82 6.26 14.21
C GLY A 942 10.70 5.76 12.77
N GLU A 943 11.67 5.02 12.23
CA GLU A 943 11.51 4.28 10.97
C GLU A 943 10.88 2.88 11.18
N SER A 944 10.82 2.38 12.41
CA SER A 944 10.29 1.04 12.71
C SER A 944 8.77 1.06 12.92
N PRO A 945 7.97 0.32 12.14
CA PRO A 945 6.54 0.14 12.39
C PRO A 945 6.24 -0.46 13.79
N GLY A 946 7.17 -1.30 14.29
CA GLY A 946 7.06 -1.93 15.59
C GLY A 946 7.09 -0.96 16.76
N PHE A 947 7.84 0.15 16.64
CA PHE A 947 7.95 1.20 17.65
C PHE A 947 6.60 1.89 17.90
N TYR A 948 5.94 2.38 16.84
CA TYR A 948 4.62 3.01 16.96
C TYR A 948 3.56 2.05 17.53
N MET A 949 3.57 0.80 17.09
CA MET A 949 2.64 -0.24 17.57
C MET A 949 2.83 -0.54 19.08
N ASP A 950 4.07 -0.68 19.55
CA ASP A 950 4.38 -0.94 20.97
C ASP A 950 4.10 0.28 21.85
N CYS A 951 4.52 1.48 21.42
CA CYS A 951 4.24 2.70 22.17
C CYS A 951 2.74 2.98 22.25
N ALA A 952 1.98 2.77 21.19
CA ALA A 952 0.53 2.95 21.22
C ALA A 952 -0.16 1.97 22.17
N ASP A 953 0.23 0.69 22.20
CA ASP A 953 -0.29 -0.27 23.19
C ASP A 953 0.07 0.14 24.62
N TRP A 954 1.27 0.68 24.83
CA TRP A 954 1.70 1.21 26.13
C TRP A 954 0.81 2.39 26.58
N PHE A 955 0.59 3.40 25.72
CA PHE A 955 -0.26 4.56 26.04
C PHE A 955 -1.74 4.16 26.23
N ALA A 956 -2.26 3.26 25.40
CA ALA A 956 -3.60 2.68 25.57
C ALA A 956 -3.72 1.92 26.91
N GLY A 957 -2.66 1.20 27.31
CA GLY A 957 -2.56 0.51 28.60
C GLY A 957 -2.53 1.44 29.82
N LYS A 958 -2.07 2.69 29.67
CA LYS A 958 -2.21 3.76 30.69
C LYS A 958 -3.58 4.45 30.63
N GLY A 959 -4.44 4.10 29.68
CA GLY A 959 -5.78 4.67 29.46
C GLY A 959 -5.85 5.82 28.45
N ASP A 960 -4.72 6.30 27.90
CA ASP A 960 -4.73 7.36 26.89
C ASP A 960 -4.92 6.79 25.48
N LYS A 961 -6.17 6.43 25.19
CA LYS A 961 -6.58 5.95 23.87
C LYS A 961 -6.37 7.03 22.78
N ALA A 962 -6.57 8.31 23.11
CA ALA A 962 -6.45 9.39 22.15
C ALA A 962 -5.00 9.55 21.67
N LEU A 963 -4.04 9.47 22.57
CA LEU A 963 -2.61 9.51 22.23
C LEU A 963 -2.16 8.20 21.55
N ALA A 964 -2.69 7.04 21.95
CA ALA A 964 -2.41 5.79 21.27
C ALA A 964 -2.82 5.80 19.78
N VAL A 965 -4.01 6.31 19.46
CA VAL A 965 -4.49 6.44 18.07
C VAL A 965 -3.65 7.43 17.26
N GLN A 966 -3.26 8.56 17.86
CA GLN A 966 -2.33 9.51 17.26
C GLN A 966 -0.99 8.82 16.91
N ILE A 967 -0.39 8.11 17.86
CA ILE A 967 0.89 7.40 17.67
C ILE A 967 0.77 6.35 16.54
N LEU A 968 -0.29 5.53 16.53
CA LEU A 968 -0.52 4.56 15.44
C LEU A 968 -0.65 5.22 14.08
N SER A 969 -1.31 6.37 13.98
CA SER A 969 -1.60 7.01 12.70
C SER A 969 -0.33 7.38 11.91
N ASN A 970 0.82 7.57 12.56
CA ASN A 970 2.13 7.70 11.90
C ASN A 970 2.48 6.51 10.97
N LEU A 971 1.88 5.32 11.14
CA LEU A 971 2.07 4.19 10.21
C LEU A 971 1.62 4.52 8.77
N ALA A 972 0.68 5.46 8.61
CA ALA A 972 0.25 5.97 7.30
C ALA A 972 1.23 6.98 6.68
N GLU A 973 2.23 7.47 7.44
CA GLU A 973 3.20 8.48 7.00
C GLU A 973 4.51 7.87 6.46
N LEU A 974 4.94 6.76 7.07
CA LEU A 974 6.25 6.11 6.83
C LEU A 974 6.50 5.82 5.35
N GLU A 975 5.58 5.08 4.72
CA GLU A 975 5.55 4.88 3.27
C GLU A 975 4.10 4.95 2.80
N LEU A 976 3.75 6.04 2.10
CA LEU A 976 2.43 6.22 1.50
C LEU A 976 2.08 5.03 0.59
N GLU A 977 0.81 4.63 0.60
CA GLU A 977 0.26 3.48 -0.12
C GLU A 977 0.87 2.10 0.21
N ASN A 978 1.74 1.95 1.21
CA ASN A 978 2.36 0.67 1.54
C ASN A 978 1.32 -0.36 2.06
N ARG A 979 1.11 -1.42 1.27
CA ARG A 979 0.15 -2.53 1.51
C ARG A 979 0.20 -3.07 2.94
N SER A 980 1.40 -3.36 3.46
CA SER A 980 1.59 -3.97 4.77
C SER A 980 1.33 -2.99 5.91
N LEU A 981 1.83 -1.76 5.79
CA LEU A 981 1.64 -0.73 6.82
C LEU A 981 0.16 -0.32 6.96
N LEU A 982 -0.54 -0.19 5.83
CA LEU A 982 -1.98 0.13 5.83
C LEU A 982 -2.82 -1.03 6.41
N ARG A 983 -2.52 -2.30 6.10
CA ARG A 983 -3.19 -3.43 6.78
C ARG A 983 -2.88 -3.46 8.28
N MET A 984 -1.63 -3.25 8.67
CA MET A 984 -1.20 -3.22 10.07
C MET A 984 -1.98 -2.17 10.87
N LEU A 985 -2.07 -0.95 10.32
CA LEU A 985 -2.84 0.17 10.87
C LEU A 985 -4.35 -0.15 10.92
N GLY A 986 -4.93 -0.63 9.81
CA GLY A 986 -6.36 -0.96 9.74
C GLY A 986 -6.79 -2.02 10.75
N TYR A 987 -6.02 -3.10 10.90
CA TYR A 987 -6.28 -4.12 11.92
C TYR A 987 -6.12 -3.57 13.34
N LYS A 988 -5.16 -2.68 13.59
CA LYS A 988 -4.94 -2.10 14.91
C LYS A 988 -6.00 -1.07 15.30
N LEU A 989 -6.47 -0.26 14.35
CA LEU A 989 -7.62 0.63 14.53
C LEU A 989 -8.91 -0.18 14.81
N ARG A 990 -9.15 -1.26 14.05
CA ARG A 990 -10.25 -2.22 14.31
C ARG A 990 -10.16 -2.83 15.71
N TYR A 991 -8.97 -3.27 16.13
CA TYR A 991 -8.71 -3.79 17.49
C TYR A 991 -9.00 -2.74 18.59
N MET A 992 -8.64 -1.47 18.37
CA MET A 992 -8.98 -0.37 19.29
C MET A 992 -10.44 0.12 19.16
N GLY A 993 -11.24 -0.40 18.23
CA GLY A 993 -12.63 0.02 17.99
C GLY A 993 -12.78 1.35 17.25
N GLU A 994 -11.72 1.89 16.63
CA GLU A 994 -11.76 3.06 15.75
C GLU A 994 -12.27 2.67 14.36
N LEU A 995 -13.50 2.16 14.30
CA LEU A 995 -14.06 1.48 13.13
C LEU A 995 -14.24 2.40 11.91
N ARG A 996 -14.42 3.71 12.09
CA ARG A 996 -14.56 4.67 10.97
C ARG A 996 -13.23 4.88 10.24
N GLN A 997 -12.16 5.04 11.01
CA GLN A 997 -10.80 5.18 10.51
C GLN A 997 -10.31 3.84 9.93
N ALA A 998 -10.60 2.71 10.60
CA ALA A 998 -10.34 1.37 10.05
C ALA A 998 -11.06 1.15 8.70
N ARG A 999 -12.33 1.59 8.57
CA ARG A 999 -13.07 1.53 7.31
C ARG A 999 -12.38 2.33 6.21
N PHE A 1000 -12.00 3.58 6.48
CA PHE A 1000 -11.28 4.41 5.51
C PHE A 1000 -9.97 3.73 5.05
N ILE A 1001 -9.16 3.25 5.99
CA ILE A 1001 -7.89 2.57 5.67
C ILE A 1001 -8.12 1.32 4.81
N PHE A 1002 -9.15 0.50 5.08
CA PHE A 1002 -9.46 -0.66 4.24
C PHE A 1002 -10.15 -0.30 2.90
N GLU A 1003 -10.90 0.79 2.82
CA GLU A 1003 -11.36 1.36 1.55
C GLU A 1003 -10.17 1.80 0.68
N THR A 1004 -9.15 2.41 1.27
CA THR A 1004 -7.87 2.75 0.61
C THR A 1004 -7.11 1.49 0.18
N VAL A 1005 -6.91 0.50 1.06
CA VAL A 1005 -6.25 -0.78 0.72
C VAL A 1005 -6.97 -1.48 -0.44
N LYS A 1006 -8.30 -1.54 -0.44
CA LYS A 1006 -9.09 -2.10 -1.55
C LYS A 1006 -8.94 -1.30 -2.84
N THR A 1007 -8.82 0.02 -2.77
CA THR A 1007 -8.64 0.88 -3.96
C THR A 1007 -7.25 0.70 -4.58
N LEU A 1008 -6.23 0.50 -3.74
CA LEU A 1008 -4.83 0.29 -4.14
C LEU A 1008 -4.50 -1.14 -4.56
N PHE A 1009 -5.20 -2.14 -4.00
CA PHE A 1009 -4.95 -3.58 -4.19
C PHE A 1009 -6.26 -4.40 -4.39
N PRO A 1010 -7.10 -4.09 -5.40
CA PRO A 1010 -8.36 -4.80 -5.69
C PRO A 1010 -8.19 -6.15 -6.42
N GLU A 1011 -6.96 -6.57 -6.68
CA GLU A 1011 -6.62 -7.95 -7.10
C GLU A 1011 -6.62 -8.96 -5.93
N GLU A 1012 -6.60 -8.48 -4.68
CA GLU A 1012 -6.45 -9.32 -3.49
C GLU A 1012 -7.81 -9.56 -2.79
N PRO A 1013 -8.24 -10.82 -2.55
CA PRO A 1013 -9.48 -11.11 -1.81
C PRO A 1013 -9.47 -10.53 -0.39
N GLN A 1014 -8.30 -10.53 0.26
CA GLN A 1014 -8.16 -10.06 1.63
C GLN A 1014 -8.54 -8.57 1.75
N SER A 1015 -8.25 -7.73 0.74
CA SER A 1015 -8.68 -6.32 0.74
C SER A 1015 -10.20 -6.12 0.79
N TYR A 1016 -10.96 -7.03 0.18
CA TYR A 1016 -12.43 -7.01 0.25
C TYR A 1016 -12.94 -7.59 1.57
N ARG A 1017 -12.34 -8.69 2.04
CA ARG A 1017 -12.68 -9.33 3.32
C ARG A 1017 -12.40 -8.41 4.52
N ASP A 1018 -11.25 -7.77 4.56
CA ASP A 1018 -10.86 -6.81 5.60
C ASP A 1018 -11.90 -5.69 5.74
N LEU A 1019 -12.32 -5.12 4.60
CA LEU A 1019 -13.37 -4.10 4.55
C LEU A 1019 -14.75 -4.67 4.92
N ALA A 1020 -15.08 -5.88 4.48
CA ALA A 1020 -16.35 -6.55 4.81
C ALA A 1020 -16.51 -6.77 6.32
N LEU A 1021 -15.43 -7.14 7.01
CA LEU A 1021 -15.40 -7.31 8.47
C LEU A 1021 -15.66 -5.99 9.21
N VAL A 1022 -15.06 -4.88 8.77
CA VAL A 1022 -15.31 -3.57 9.41
C VAL A 1022 -16.69 -3.03 9.08
N LEU A 1023 -17.20 -3.24 7.86
CA LEU A 1023 -18.58 -2.90 7.49
C LEU A 1023 -19.62 -3.72 8.30
N ASP A 1024 -19.34 -5.00 8.58
CA ASP A 1024 -20.15 -5.85 9.46
C ASP A 1024 -20.19 -5.32 10.90
N GLU A 1025 -19.05 -4.87 11.43
CA GLU A 1025 -18.95 -4.29 12.78
C GLU A 1025 -19.52 -2.86 12.90
N LEU A 1026 -19.55 -2.11 11.79
CA LEU A 1026 -20.28 -0.83 11.68
C LEU A 1026 -21.80 -1.00 11.48
N GLY A 1027 -22.28 -2.23 11.24
CA GLY A 1027 -23.69 -2.51 10.95
C GLY A 1027 -24.12 -2.20 9.51
N GLU A 1028 -23.19 -1.89 8.60
CA GLU A 1028 -23.44 -1.61 7.17
C GLU A 1028 -23.66 -2.91 6.36
N ALA A 1029 -24.57 -3.75 6.85
CA ALA A 1029 -24.74 -5.17 6.48
C ALA A 1029 -24.84 -5.44 4.97
N GLN A 1030 -25.58 -4.61 4.21
CA GLN A 1030 -25.71 -4.78 2.76
C GLN A 1030 -24.40 -4.48 2.01
N LYS A 1031 -23.57 -3.54 2.50
CA LYS A 1031 -22.26 -3.26 1.92
C LYS A 1031 -21.26 -4.36 2.26
N ALA A 1032 -21.30 -4.88 3.49
CA ALA A 1032 -20.52 -6.06 3.90
C ALA A 1032 -20.83 -7.26 3.02
N PHE A 1033 -22.13 -7.54 2.76
CA PHE A 1033 -22.56 -8.60 1.84
C PHE A 1033 -21.96 -8.42 0.44
N GLY A 1034 -22.02 -7.20 -0.11
CA GLY A 1034 -21.43 -6.87 -1.41
C GLY A 1034 -19.91 -7.11 -1.48
N MET A 1035 -19.17 -6.81 -0.41
CA MET A 1035 -17.72 -7.05 -0.36
C MET A 1035 -17.37 -8.54 -0.23
N TYR A 1036 -18.14 -9.34 0.55
CA TYR A 1036 -17.99 -10.80 0.53
C TYR A 1036 -18.34 -11.41 -0.84
N ARG A 1037 -19.36 -10.88 -1.53
CA ARG A 1037 -19.74 -11.32 -2.88
C ARG A 1037 -18.61 -11.10 -3.91
N GLU A 1038 -17.91 -9.97 -3.85
CA GLU A 1038 -16.71 -9.73 -4.66
C GLU A 1038 -15.62 -10.81 -4.44
N VAL A 1039 -15.40 -11.29 -3.21
CA VAL A 1039 -14.41 -12.35 -2.94
C VAL A 1039 -14.71 -13.65 -3.70
N LEU A 1040 -16.00 -13.94 -3.92
CA LEU A 1040 -16.49 -15.14 -4.60
C LEU A 1040 -16.51 -14.99 -6.13
N GLU A 1041 -17.04 -13.88 -6.64
CA GLU A 1041 -17.33 -13.69 -8.07
C GLU A 1041 -16.17 -13.12 -8.89
N ARG A 1042 -15.26 -12.37 -8.27
CA ARG A 1042 -14.16 -11.64 -8.94
C ARG A 1042 -13.03 -12.57 -9.37
N ARG A 1043 -12.39 -12.30 -10.52
CA ARG A 1043 -11.18 -13.01 -10.97
C ARG A 1043 -10.03 -12.85 -9.98
N MET A 1044 -9.35 -13.95 -9.64
CA MET A 1044 -8.24 -13.99 -8.68
C MET A 1044 -7.18 -15.00 -9.10
N SER A 1045 -5.91 -14.73 -8.73
CA SER A 1045 -4.81 -15.68 -8.90
C SER A 1045 -4.97 -16.88 -7.96
N SER A 1046 -4.56 -18.07 -8.40
CA SER A 1046 -4.66 -19.33 -7.63
C SER A 1046 -3.86 -19.31 -6.32
N ARG A 1047 -2.95 -18.33 -6.14
CA ARG A 1047 -2.22 -18.09 -4.87
C ARG A 1047 -3.12 -17.76 -3.67
N PHE A 1048 -4.40 -17.43 -3.91
CA PHE A 1048 -5.38 -17.11 -2.87
C PHE A 1048 -6.47 -18.19 -2.67
N THR A 1049 -6.27 -19.42 -3.18
CA THR A 1049 -7.23 -20.52 -3.02
C THR A 1049 -7.46 -20.85 -1.55
N GLY A 1050 -8.70 -20.74 -1.05
CA GLY A 1050 -9.08 -21.04 0.34
C GLY A 1050 -9.70 -19.85 1.08
N VAL A 1051 -9.32 -18.61 0.72
CA VAL A 1051 -9.89 -17.39 1.33
C VAL A 1051 -11.40 -17.28 1.06
N ASP A 1052 -11.85 -17.82 -0.06
CA ASP A 1052 -13.26 -17.95 -0.44
C ASP A 1052 -14.09 -18.82 0.52
N GLN A 1053 -13.50 -19.88 1.10
CA GLN A 1053 -14.19 -20.69 2.11
C GLN A 1053 -14.38 -19.94 3.43
N ILE A 1054 -13.38 -19.17 3.87
CA ILE A 1054 -13.44 -18.37 5.11
C ILE A 1054 -14.42 -17.21 4.95
N ALA A 1055 -14.40 -16.55 3.78
CA ALA A 1055 -15.38 -15.52 3.42
C ALA A 1055 -16.83 -16.06 3.41
N LEU A 1056 -17.07 -17.32 3.00
CA LEU A 1056 -18.39 -17.94 3.07
C LEU A 1056 -18.86 -18.19 4.52
N VAL A 1057 -17.97 -18.56 5.45
CA VAL A 1057 -18.33 -18.69 6.88
C VAL A 1057 -18.77 -17.32 7.45
N GLU A 1058 -18.02 -16.27 7.14
CA GLU A 1058 -18.27 -14.92 7.63
C GLU A 1058 -19.51 -14.27 7.00
N LEU A 1059 -19.73 -14.49 5.70
CA LEU A 1059 -20.96 -14.13 4.98
C LEU A 1059 -22.19 -14.79 5.61
N ASN A 1060 -22.11 -16.07 6.01
CA ASN A 1060 -23.24 -16.76 6.60
C ASN A 1060 -23.53 -16.33 8.05
N ARG A 1061 -22.52 -15.93 8.82
CA ARG A 1061 -22.72 -15.23 10.11
C ARG A 1061 -23.44 -13.89 9.91
N LEU A 1062 -22.99 -13.07 8.95
CA LEU A 1062 -23.64 -11.81 8.58
C LEU A 1062 -25.12 -12.01 8.18
N VAL A 1063 -25.39 -12.96 7.28
CA VAL A 1063 -26.76 -13.25 6.79
C VAL A 1063 -27.66 -13.77 7.91
N SER A 1064 -27.15 -14.67 8.76
CA SER A 1064 -27.91 -15.21 9.90
C SER A 1064 -28.25 -14.11 10.92
N ARG A 1065 -27.28 -13.26 11.27
CA ARG A 1065 -27.50 -12.13 12.19
C ARG A 1065 -28.45 -11.08 11.61
N SER A 1066 -28.33 -10.76 10.32
CA SER A 1066 -29.24 -9.82 9.65
C SER A 1066 -30.68 -10.35 9.64
N ARG A 1067 -30.88 -11.64 9.33
CA ARG A 1067 -32.20 -12.29 9.43
C ARG A 1067 -32.76 -12.24 10.86
N ALA A 1068 -31.95 -12.55 11.88
CA ALA A 1068 -32.35 -12.48 13.28
C ALA A 1068 -32.70 -11.05 13.75
N ALA A 1069 -32.06 -10.03 13.18
CA ALA A 1069 -32.34 -8.62 13.40
C ALA A 1069 -33.50 -8.06 12.53
N GLY A 1070 -34.18 -8.88 11.73
CA GLY A 1070 -35.26 -8.45 10.83
C GLY A 1070 -34.79 -7.69 9.58
N VAL A 1071 -33.47 -7.59 9.35
CA VAL A 1071 -32.88 -6.89 8.20
C VAL A 1071 -32.90 -7.78 6.97
N LYS A 1072 -33.75 -7.46 6.00
CA LYS A 1072 -33.81 -8.13 4.70
C LYS A 1072 -32.66 -7.66 3.81
N LEU A 1073 -31.63 -8.49 3.65
CA LEU A 1073 -30.56 -8.28 2.68
C LEU A 1073 -31.04 -8.62 1.26
N ASP A 1074 -30.56 -7.87 0.27
CA ASP A 1074 -30.57 -8.29 -1.14
C ASP A 1074 -29.37 -9.20 -1.39
N THR A 1075 -29.65 -10.43 -1.88
CA THR A 1075 -28.63 -11.44 -2.19
C THR A 1075 -28.21 -11.44 -3.65
N GLY A 1076 -28.81 -10.63 -4.51
CA GLY A 1076 -28.44 -10.49 -5.92
C GLY A 1076 -28.58 -11.77 -6.77
N GLY A 1077 -29.32 -12.78 -6.28
CA GLY A 1077 -29.47 -14.07 -6.95
C GLY A 1077 -28.37 -15.11 -6.65
N LEU A 1078 -27.50 -14.89 -5.66
CA LEU A 1078 -26.50 -15.87 -5.22
C LEU A 1078 -27.14 -17.24 -4.88
N ASP A 1079 -26.53 -18.33 -5.36
CA ASP A 1079 -27.03 -19.72 -5.17
C ASP A 1079 -27.31 -20.01 -3.67
N PRO A 1080 -28.56 -20.40 -3.30
CA PRO A 1080 -28.93 -20.76 -1.93
C PRO A 1080 -28.04 -21.84 -1.28
N ALA A 1081 -27.32 -22.65 -2.06
CA ALA A 1081 -26.33 -23.59 -1.53
C ALA A 1081 -25.17 -22.90 -0.79
N PHE A 1082 -24.82 -21.66 -1.14
CA PHE A 1082 -23.84 -20.83 -0.42
C PHE A 1082 -24.41 -20.18 0.85
N LEU A 1083 -25.74 -20.07 0.98
CA LEU A 1083 -26.42 -19.31 2.04
C LEU A 1083 -26.91 -20.20 3.21
N GLN A 1084 -26.01 -21.03 3.75
CA GLN A 1084 -26.27 -21.98 4.83
C GLN A 1084 -25.55 -21.58 6.13
N PRO A 1085 -26.24 -21.54 7.30
CA PRO A 1085 -25.68 -21.03 8.55
C PRO A 1085 -24.59 -21.94 9.13
N VAL A 1086 -23.50 -21.33 9.61
CA VAL A 1086 -22.36 -22.01 10.26
C VAL A 1086 -22.17 -21.43 11.66
N GLU A 1087 -22.44 -22.24 12.68
CA GLU A 1087 -22.19 -21.95 14.10
C GLU A 1087 -21.01 -22.78 14.61
N ALA A 1088 -20.23 -22.25 15.54
CA ALA A 1088 -19.11 -22.99 16.14
C ALA A 1088 -18.94 -22.70 17.63
N ASP A 1089 -18.78 -23.75 18.43
CA ASP A 1089 -18.39 -23.63 19.84
C ASP A 1089 -17.02 -22.92 19.98
N LEU A 1090 -16.08 -23.23 19.06
CA LEU A 1090 -14.78 -22.57 18.96
C LEU A 1090 -14.39 -22.39 17.47
N ARG A 1091 -13.99 -21.16 17.12
CA ARG A 1091 -13.38 -20.78 15.83
C ARG A 1091 -12.11 -19.98 16.09
N VAL A 1092 -11.04 -20.26 15.38
CA VAL A 1092 -9.77 -19.51 15.42
C VAL A 1092 -9.40 -19.11 13.99
N VAL A 1093 -9.08 -17.84 13.78
CA VAL A 1093 -8.60 -17.33 12.47
C VAL A 1093 -7.27 -16.61 12.67
N ILE A 1094 -6.28 -16.89 11.83
CA ILE A 1094 -5.03 -16.12 11.78
C ILE A 1094 -4.89 -15.34 10.48
N ASN A 1095 -4.44 -14.09 10.57
CA ASN A 1095 -4.17 -13.18 9.46
C ASN A 1095 -2.75 -12.59 9.64
N TRP A 1096 -2.13 -12.11 8.56
CA TRP A 1096 -0.79 -11.50 8.63
C TRP A 1096 -0.58 -10.36 7.63
N ASP A 1097 0.38 -9.47 7.92
CA ASP A 1097 0.65 -8.23 7.19
C ASP A 1097 1.57 -8.39 5.95
N THR A 1098 2.27 -9.52 5.81
CA THR A 1098 3.39 -9.67 4.86
C THR A 1098 3.16 -10.78 3.83
N ASP A 1099 3.13 -10.42 2.54
CA ASP A 1099 2.96 -11.38 1.43
C ASP A 1099 4.13 -12.39 1.33
N ALA A 1100 3.90 -13.50 0.64
CA ALA A 1100 4.86 -14.59 0.44
C ALA A 1100 5.47 -15.15 1.74
N SER A 1101 4.67 -15.11 2.82
CA SER A 1101 4.97 -15.68 4.13
C SER A 1101 4.25 -17.01 4.33
N ASP A 1102 4.94 -17.97 4.93
CA ASP A 1102 4.54 -19.37 5.03
C ASP A 1102 4.26 -19.70 6.52
N MET A 1103 2.98 -19.88 6.86
CA MET A 1103 2.44 -19.77 8.23
C MET A 1103 1.28 -20.74 8.51
N ASP A 1104 1.55 -21.82 9.27
CA ASP A 1104 0.52 -22.77 9.71
C ASP A 1104 -0.24 -22.28 10.95
N LEU A 1105 -1.56 -22.45 10.98
CA LEU A 1105 -2.35 -22.54 12.21
C LEU A 1105 -2.32 -23.98 12.75
N TRP A 1106 -1.87 -24.13 13.99
CA TRP A 1106 -1.85 -25.39 14.73
C TRP A 1106 -2.80 -25.31 15.91
N VAL A 1107 -3.76 -26.24 16.01
CA VAL A 1107 -4.65 -26.34 17.18
C VAL A 1107 -4.61 -27.75 17.73
N THR A 1108 -4.29 -27.89 19.01
CA THR A 1108 -4.27 -29.18 19.71
C THR A 1108 -5.46 -29.25 20.66
N ASP A 1109 -6.27 -30.31 20.56
CA ASP A 1109 -7.45 -30.50 21.41
C ASP A 1109 -7.10 -31.11 22.78
N ILE A 1110 -8.11 -31.24 23.65
CA ILE A 1110 -7.96 -31.77 25.01
C ILE A 1110 -7.36 -33.19 25.08
N THR A 1111 -7.41 -33.95 23.97
CA THR A 1111 -6.84 -35.30 23.90
C THR A 1111 -5.38 -35.30 23.47
N GLY A 1112 -4.84 -34.16 23.06
CA GLY A 1112 -3.53 -34.07 22.42
C GLY A 1112 -3.58 -34.39 20.92
N GLU A 1113 -4.76 -34.47 20.31
CA GLU A 1113 -4.89 -34.62 18.86
C GLU A 1113 -4.65 -33.25 18.20
N LYS A 1114 -3.62 -33.17 17.35
CA LYS A 1114 -3.19 -31.92 16.71
C LYS A 1114 -3.77 -31.78 15.31
N CYS A 1115 -4.45 -30.66 15.08
CA CYS A 1115 -4.91 -30.19 13.77
C CYS A 1115 -3.86 -29.26 13.16
N TYR A 1116 -3.47 -29.51 11.90
CA TYR A 1116 -2.49 -28.75 11.12
C TYR A 1116 -2.61 -29.10 9.61
N TYR A 1117 -1.86 -28.46 8.70
CA TYR A 1117 -1.96 -28.70 7.24
C TYR A 1117 -1.88 -30.18 6.81
N GLY A 1118 -1.08 -30.99 7.51
CA GLY A 1118 -0.94 -32.43 7.27
C GLY A 1118 -2.04 -33.29 7.90
N HIS A 1119 -2.81 -32.73 8.85
CA HIS A 1119 -3.88 -33.41 9.58
C HIS A 1119 -5.06 -32.44 9.83
N ARG A 1120 -5.75 -32.06 8.75
CA ARG A 1120 -6.73 -30.95 8.73
C ARG A 1120 -8.11 -31.29 9.33
N ARG A 1121 -8.31 -32.49 9.87
CA ARG A 1121 -9.57 -32.92 10.48
C ARG A 1121 -9.28 -33.83 11.67
N THR A 1122 -9.66 -33.40 12.87
CA THR A 1122 -9.50 -34.23 14.09
C THR A 1122 -10.63 -35.25 14.21
N THR A 1123 -10.41 -36.30 14.99
CA THR A 1123 -11.39 -37.35 15.30
C THR A 1123 -12.65 -36.78 15.96
N HIS A 1124 -12.53 -35.69 16.72
CA HIS A 1124 -13.63 -34.98 17.38
C HIS A 1124 -14.36 -33.95 16.50
N GLY A 1125 -13.98 -33.79 15.23
CA GLY A 1125 -14.63 -32.83 14.34
C GLY A 1125 -14.17 -31.38 14.56
N GLY A 1126 -12.88 -31.18 14.83
CA GLY A 1126 -12.18 -29.96 14.46
C GLY A 1126 -11.77 -30.01 12.99
N HIS A 1127 -11.75 -28.86 12.32
CA HIS A 1127 -11.45 -28.74 10.88
C HIS A 1127 -10.58 -27.51 10.61
N LEU A 1128 -9.48 -27.71 9.88
CA LEU A 1128 -8.62 -26.64 9.37
C LEU A 1128 -8.99 -26.26 7.93
N SER A 1129 -8.77 -25.02 7.55
CA SER A 1129 -8.90 -24.50 6.18
C SER A 1129 -8.01 -25.23 5.16
N ARG A 1130 -8.06 -24.78 3.91
CA ARG A 1130 -7.00 -25.07 2.95
C ARG A 1130 -5.77 -24.24 3.32
N ASP A 1131 -4.60 -24.82 3.11
CA ASP A 1131 -3.28 -24.23 3.35
C ASP A 1131 -2.93 -23.22 2.23
N VAL A 1132 -2.33 -22.08 2.62
CA VAL A 1132 -2.08 -20.90 1.76
C VAL A 1132 -0.58 -20.57 1.63
N THR A 1133 0.26 -21.58 1.34
CA THR A 1133 1.73 -21.49 1.13
C THR A 1133 2.35 -20.33 0.28
N GLN A 1134 1.57 -19.50 -0.44
CA GLN A 1134 2.11 -18.49 -1.39
C GLN A 1134 1.42 -17.11 -1.39
N GLY A 1135 0.53 -16.85 -0.43
CA GLY A 1135 -0.31 -15.65 -0.43
C GLY A 1135 -0.33 -14.90 0.89
N TYR A 1136 -1.32 -14.01 0.99
CA TYR A 1136 -1.84 -13.56 2.27
C TYR A 1136 -2.75 -14.64 2.86
N GLY A 1137 -2.71 -14.79 4.19
CA GLY A 1137 -3.71 -15.54 4.93
C GLY A 1137 -5.13 -14.99 4.71
N PRO A 1138 -6.16 -15.73 5.14
CA PRO A 1138 -6.15 -16.34 6.47
C PRO A 1138 -6.03 -17.87 6.47
N GLU A 1139 -5.64 -18.42 7.62
CA GLU A 1139 -5.99 -19.80 8.00
C GLU A 1139 -7.10 -19.80 9.06
N GLU A 1140 -7.96 -20.81 9.02
CA GLU A 1140 -9.10 -20.98 9.94
C GLU A 1140 -9.12 -22.38 10.53
N TYR A 1141 -9.31 -22.49 11.85
CA TYR A 1141 -9.73 -23.70 12.54
C TYR A 1141 -11.15 -23.52 13.08
N LEU A 1142 -12.02 -24.50 12.89
CA LEU A 1142 -13.42 -24.46 13.34
C LEU A 1142 -13.84 -25.82 13.91
N VAL A 1143 -14.53 -25.83 15.06
CA VAL A 1143 -15.13 -27.02 15.67
C VAL A 1143 -16.58 -26.73 16.06
N ARG A 1144 -17.52 -27.52 15.52
CA ARG A 1144 -18.97 -27.26 15.67
C ARG A 1144 -19.47 -27.49 17.10
N ARG A 1145 -19.01 -28.57 17.75
CA ARG A 1145 -19.22 -28.87 19.17
C ARG A 1145 -17.86 -29.15 19.83
N ALA A 1146 -17.43 -28.30 20.76
CA ALA A 1146 -16.11 -28.40 21.37
C ALA A 1146 -16.16 -29.27 22.65
N LEU A 1147 -15.07 -29.98 22.93
CA LEU A 1147 -14.94 -30.81 24.12
C LEU A 1147 -14.65 -29.91 25.34
N PRO A 1148 -15.23 -30.20 26.53
CA PRO A 1148 -14.89 -29.47 27.74
C PRO A 1148 -13.41 -29.63 28.14
N GLY A 1149 -12.68 -28.52 28.22
CA GLY A 1149 -11.26 -28.47 28.59
C GLY A 1149 -10.43 -27.49 27.73
N PRO A 1150 -9.09 -27.50 27.89
CA PRO A 1150 -8.18 -26.57 27.23
C PRO A 1150 -7.79 -27.00 25.79
N TYR A 1151 -8.01 -26.10 24.84
CA TYR A 1151 -7.44 -26.14 23.49
C TYR A 1151 -6.18 -25.28 23.42
N LEU A 1152 -5.06 -25.84 22.97
CA LEU A 1152 -3.81 -25.13 22.75
C LEU A 1152 -3.73 -24.63 21.31
N VAL A 1153 -3.62 -23.30 21.14
CA VAL A 1153 -3.45 -22.64 19.84
C VAL A 1153 -2.00 -22.21 19.66
N GLN A 1154 -1.40 -22.60 18.53
CA GLN A 1154 -0.04 -22.24 18.13
C GLN A 1154 -0.03 -21.79 16.66
N THR A 1155 1.00 -21.06 16.27
CA THR A 1155 1.29 -20.74 14.86
C THR A 1155 2.74 -21.10 14.54
N HIS A 1156 2.98 -21.74 13.40
CA HIS A 1156 4.33 -22.11 12.95
C HIS A 1156 4.71 -21.32 11.70
N TYR A 1157 5.72 -20.48 11.84
CA TYR A 1157 6.22 -19.59 10.80
C TYR A 1157 7.47 -20.18 10.16
N PHE A 1158 7.33 -20.81 8.99
CA PHE A 1158 8.47 -21.36 8.26
C PHE A 1158 9.43 -20.25 7.79
N GLY A 1159 8.88 -19.10 7.42
CA GLY A 1159 9.61 -17.90 6.99
C GLY A 1159 8.88 -17.14 5.87
N THR A 1160 9.37 -15.96 5.51
CA THR A 1160 8.98 -15.27 4.27
C THR A 1160 10.02 -15.41 3.16
N ARG A 1161 9.55 -15.41 1.92
CA ARG A 1161 10.34 -15.31 0.68
C ARG A 1161 10.41 -13.87 0.14
N SER A 1162 9.76 -12.91 0.79
CA SER A 1162 9.92 -11.48 0.49
C SER A 1162 11.38 -11.05 0.61
N GLN A 1163 11.86 -10.26 -0.35
CA GLN A 1163 13.16 -9.56 -0.30
C GLN A 1163 13.04 -8.12 0.23
N LYS A 1164 11.85 -7.73 0.71
CA LYS A 1164 11.56 -6.40 1.26
C LYS A 1164 10.96 -6.58 2.65
N MET A 1165 11.81 -6.71 3.67
CA MET A 1165 11.38 -6.79 5.08
C MET A 1165 11.62 -5.47 5.80
N LEU A 1166 10.65 -4.56 5.67
CA LEU A 1166 10.63 -3.28 6.42
C LEU A 1166 10.39 -3.48 7.93
N ALA A 1167 9.84 -4.63 8.33
CA ALA A 1167 9.55 -5.01 9.71
C ALA A 1167 9.50 -6.55 9.85
N PRO A 1168 9.57 -7.09 11.09
CA PRO A 1168 9.13 -8.46 11.39
C PRO A 1168 7.65 -8.66 11.04
N VAL A 1169 7.27 -9.89 10.66
CA VAL A 1169 5.89 -10.21 10.24
C VAL A 1169 4.94 -10.08 11.44
N THR A 1170 3.83 -9.37 11.27
CA THR A 1170 2.80 -9.20 12.31
C THR A 1170 1.67 -10.21 12.11
N LEU A 1171 1.47 -11.07 13.12
CA LEU A 1171 0.43 -12.09 13.19
C LEU A 1171 -0.77 -11.57 14.00
N TYR A 1172 -1.97 -11.64 13.42
CA TYR A 1172 -3.24 -11.28 14.04
C TYR A 1172 -4.11 -12.53 14.22
N ALA A 1173 -4.29 -12.98 15.47
CA ALA A 1173 -5.11 -14.13 15.79
C ALA A 1173 -6.45 -13.69 16.41
N GLU A 1174 -7.57 -14.05 15.77
CA GLU A 1174 -8.93 -13.84 16.26
C GLU A 1174 -9.51 -15.17 16.76
N ILE A 1175 -9.75 -15.27 18.08
CA ILE A 1175 -10.35 -16.43 18.73
C ILE A 1175 -11.80 -16.09 19.07
N TYR A 1176 -12.72 -16.96 18.64
CA TYR A 1176 -14.15 -16.85 18.91
C TYR A 1176 -14.64 -18.08 19.68
N THR A 1177 -15.48 -17.87 20.69
CA THR A 1177 -16.37 -18.91 21.23
C THR A 1177 -17.82 -18.58 20.93
N ASP A 1178 -18.66 -19.61 20.75
CA ASP A 1178 -20.09 -19.46 20.45
C ASP A 1178 -20.35 -18.62 19.19
N TYR A 1179 -19.51 -18.83 18.18
CA TYR A 1179 -19.51 -18.11 16.91
C TYR A 1179 -20.86 -18.22 16.18
N ALA A 1180 -21.34 -17.08 15.68
CA ALA A 1180 -22.64 -16.86 15.07
C ALA A 1180 -23.87 -17.06 16.00
N ARG A 1181 -23.68 -17.31 17.30
CA ARG A 1181 -24.75 -17.38 18.31
C ARG A 1181 -24.91 -16.06 19.08
N PRO A 1182 -26.04 -15.81 19.77
CA PRO A 1182 -26.22 -14.61 20.62
C PRO A 1182 -25.18 -14.44 21.73
N GLN A 1183 -24.52 -15.53 22.14
CA GLN A 1183 -23.49 -15.57 23.18
C GLN A 1183 -22.06 -15.36 22.65
N GLU A 1184 -21.87 -15.08 21.35
CA GLU A 1184 -20.56 -14.97 20.70
C GLU A 1184 -19.59 -14.06 21.47
N LYS A 1185 -18.40 -14.58 21.77
CA LYS A 1185 -17.28 -13.81 22.33
C LYS A 1185 -16.10 -13.85 21.39
N ARG A 1186 -15.48 -12.70 21.14
CA ARG A 1186 -14.24 -12.56 20.36
C ARG A 1186 -13.11 -12.03 21.24
N LYS A 1187 -11.92 -12.62 21.10
CA LYS A 1187 -10.66 -12.09 21.63
C LYS A 1187 -9.62 -12.06 20.51
N THR A 1188 -9.09 -10.87 20.24
CA THR A 1188 -8.12 -10.61 19.17
C THR A 1188 -6.74 -10.35 19.78
N LEU A 1189 -5.70 -10.82 19.11
CA LEU A 1189 -4.32 -10.88 19.62
C LEU A 1189 -3.36 -10.47 18.50
N VAL A 1190 -2.23 -9.88 18.87
CA VAL A 1190 -1.20 -9.43 17.93
C VAL A 1190 0.16 -9.92 18.41
N PHE A 1191 0.96 -10.55 17.53
CA PHE A 1191 2.31 -11.03 17.80
C PHE A 1191 3.27 -10.56 16.70
N ARG A 1192 4.56 -10.38 16.99
CA ARG A 1192 5.60 -10.17 15.96
C ARG A 1192 6.51 -11.39 15.84
N LEU A 1193 6.86 -11.71 14.60
CA LEU A 1193 7.59 -12.93 14.23
C LEU A 1193 8.95 -12.54 13.64
N ASN A 1194 10.01 -12.76 14.43
CA ASN A 1194 11.37 -12.35 14.09
C ASN A 1194 12.16 -13.49 13.44
N ASP A 1195 11.94 -14.73 13.88
CA ASP A 1195 12.82 -15.87 13.59
C ASP A 1195 12.18 -16.85 12.59
N ARG A 1196 12.98 -17.39 11.67
CA ARG A 1196 12.53 -18.43 10.72
C ARG A 1196 12.39 -19.78 11.42
N LYS A 1197 11.32 -20.52 11.11
CA LYS A 1197 10.89 -21.77 11.76
C LYS A 1197 10.53 -21.60 13.25
N GLN A 1198 10.01 -20.43 13.60
CA GLN A 1198 9.52 -20.14 14.94
C GLN A 1198 8.13 -20.78 15.13
N VAL A 1199 7.95 -21.51 16.25
CA VAL A 1199 6.62 -21.83 16.78
C VAL A 1199 6.27 -20.76 17.81
N VAL A 1200 5.09 -20.17 17.70
CA VAL A 1200 4.55 -19.21 18.67
C VAL A 1200 3.32 -19.78 19.34
N ASP A 1201 3.36 -19.89 20.66
CA ASP A 1201 2.19 -20.20 21.49
C ASP A 1201 1.26 -18.98 21.53
N VAL A 1202 0.17 -19.04 20.76
CA VAL A 1202 -0.86 -18.00 20.71
C VAL A 1202 -1.65 -17.97 22.02
N GLY A 1203 -1.99 -19.14 22.56
CA GLY A 1203 -2.53 -19.29 23.92
C GLY A 1203 -3.47 -20.48 24.10
N ASN A 1204 -4.12 -20.55 25.26
CA ASN A 1204 -5.06 -21.61 25.59
C ASN A 1204 -6.51 -21.08 25.64
N VAL A 1205 -7.46 -21.93 25.24
CA VAL A 1205 -8.91 -21.65 25.32
C VAL A 1205 -9.58 -22.77 26.08
N GLU A 1206 -10.15 -22.49 27.24
CA GLU A 1206 -10.91 -23.44 28.04
C GLU A 1206 -12.40 -23.34 27.68
N TYR A 1207 -12.93 -24.39 27.05
CA TYR A 1207 -14.37 -24.51 26.76
C TYR A 1207 -15.04 -25.39 27.82
N GLY A 1208 -16.34 -25.16 28.08
CA GLY A 1208 -17.08 -25.88 29.12
C GLY A 1208 -16.88 -25.35 30.55
N GLN A 1209 -17.26 -26.16 31.54
CA GLN A 1209 -17.26 -25.75 32.96
C GLN A 1209 -15.83 -25.51 33.48
N ALA A 1210 -15.57 -24.29 33.93
CA ALA A 1210 -14.50 -24.05 34.89
C ALA A 1210 -14.77 -24.88 36.16
N LEU A 1211 -13.81 -25.69 36.59
CA LEU A 1211 -13.86 -26.35 37.90
C LEU A 1211 -14.14 -25.28 38.97
N PRO A 1212 -15.17 -25.44 39.82
CA PRO A 1212 -15.53 -24.40 40.76
C PRO A 1212 -14.37 -24.20 41.72
N ARG A 1213 -13.98 -22.94 41.98
CA ARG A 1213 -12.88 -22.57 42.89
C ARG A 1213 -13.02 -23.04 44.36
N ASN A 1214 -14.09 -23.78 44.66
CA ASN A 1214 -14.36 -24.44 45.94
C ASN A 1214 -14.87 -25.89 45.71
N SER A 1215 -14.35 -26.64 44.73
CA SER A 1215 -14.52 -28.10 44.75
C SER A 1215 -13.71 -28.70 45.89
N VAL A 1216 -14.29 -29.71 46.55
CA VAL A 1216 -13.83 -30.21 47.85
C VAL A 1216 -13.99 -31.72 47.88
N ARG A 1217 -12.88 -32.42 48.11
CA ARG A 1217 -12.81 -33.88 48.22
C ARG A 1217 -12.68 -34.32 49.67
N ASP A 1218 -13.29 -35.44 49.99
CA ASP A 1218 -13.18 -36.08 51.31
C ASP A 1218 -11.88 -36.92 51.36
N TYR A 1219 -11.09 -36.75 52.42
CA TYR A 1219 -9.80 -37.42 52.62
C TYR A 1219 -9.77 -38.11 53.99
N GLN A 1220 -9.45 -39.40 54.03
CA GLN A 1220 -9.32 -40.14 55.28
C GLN A 1220 -7.88 -40.06 55.82
N VAL A 1221 -7.75 -39.48 57.02
CA VAL A 1221 -6.49 -39.17 57.69
C VAL A 1221 -5.78 -40.45 58.14
N LYS A 1222 -4.50 -40.61 57.80
CA LYS A 1222 -3.73 -41.82 58.11
C LYS A 1222 -3.08 -41.76 59.50
N ALA A 1223 -2.34 -42.81 59.86
CA ALA A 1223 -1.62 -42.89 61.12
C ALA A 1223 -0.50 -41.83 61.19
N GLY A 1224 -0.62 -40.89 62.14
CA GLY A 1224 0.40 -39.85 62.38
C GLY A 1224 0.39 -38.64 61.43
N GLU A 1225 -0.59 -38.50 60.54
CA GLU A 1225 -0.69 -37.34 59.64
C GLU A 1225 -1.23 -36.08 60.35
N THR A 1226 -0.44 -34.99 60.38
CA THR A 1226 -0.86 -33.66 60.85
C THR A 1226 -1.41 -32.78 59.72
N ARG A 1227 -2.10 -31.68 60.04
CA ARG A 1227 -2.60 -30.68 59.06
C ARG A 1227 -1.51 -30.21 58.09
N GLU A 1228 -0.31 -29.93 58.59
CA GLU A 1228 0.84 -29.51 57.79
C GLU A 1228 1.39 -30.65 56.90
N SER A 1229 1.42 -31.89 57.41
CA SER A 1229 1.82 -33.07 56.64
C SER A 1229 0.81 -33.41 55.53
N ILE A 1230 -0.49 -33.20 55.78
CA ILE A 1230 -1.54 -33.39 54.78
C ILE A 1230 -1.47 -32.27 53.73
N ALA A 1231 -1.27 -31.01 54.12
CA ALA A 1231 -1.06 -29.91 53.18
C ALA A 1231 0.20 -30.12 52.32
N GLY A 1232 1.32 -30.54 52.93
CA GLY A 1232 2.56 -30.86 52.21
C GLY A 1232 2.44 -32.04 51.23
N SER A 1233 1.70 -33.10 51.59
CA SER A 1233 1.58 -34.31 50.76
C SER A 1233 0.43 -34.25 49.74
N GLN A 1234 -0.74 -33.73 50.11
CA GLN A 1234 -1.94 -33.71 49.26
C GLN A 1234 -2.12 -32.39 48.49
N LEU A 1235 -1.68 -31.26 49.05
CA LEU A 1235 -1.79 -29.92 48.44
C LEU A 1235 -0.44 -29.36 47.94
N LYS A 1236 0.64 -30.15 48.10
CA LYS A 1236 2.03 -29.89 47.68
C LYS A 1236 2.70 -28.65 48.31
N ASP A 1237 2.10 -28.06 49.34
CA ASP A 1237 2.68 -26.97 50.13
C ASP A 1237 2.15 -27.05 51.58
N GLY A 1238 3.06 -27.25 52.53
CA GLY A 1238 2.73 -27.31 53.96
C GLY A 1238 2.09 -26.03 54.50
N LYS A 1239 2.39 -24.85 53.90
CA LYS A 1239 1.82 -23.56 54.33
C LYS A 1239 0.32 -23.45 54.05
N ARG A 1240 -0.23 -24.30 53.19
CA ARG A 1240 -1.67 -24.36 52.87
C ARG A 1240 -2.52 -25.07 53.94
N ALA A 1241 -1.94 -25.47 55.08
CA ALA A 1241 -2.69 -26.02 56.22
C ALA A 1241 -3.85 -25.12 56.69
N GLY A 1242 -3.75 -23.80 56.52
CA GLY A 1242 -4.84 -22.86 56.79
C GLY A 1242 -6.10 -23.06 55.91
N GLU A 1243 -5.95 -23.58 54.69
CA GLU A 1243 -7.09 -23.93 53.82
C GLU A 1243 -7.83 -25.16 54.33
N ILE A 1244 -7.10 -26.14 54.90
CA ILE A 1244 -7.69 -27.32 55.55
C ILE A 1244 -8.53 -26.89 56.76
N ILE A 1245 -8.04 -25.93 57.56
CA ILE A 1245 -8.80 -25.36 58.68
C ILE A 1245 -10.04 -24.59 58.18
N ARG A 1246 -9.93 -23.84 57.09
CA ARG A 1246 -11.05 -23.11 56.47
C ARG A 1246 -12.16 -24.04 55.99
N LEU A 1247 -11.83 -25.22 55.47
CA LEU A 1247 -12.80 -26.23 55.03
C LEU A 1247 -13.28 -27.16 56.17
N ASN A 1248 -12.53 -27.24 57.28
CA ASN A 1248 -12.87 -28.05 58.46
C ASN A 1248 -12.75 -27.20 59.73
N PRO A 1249 -13.73 -26.34 60.06
CA PRO A 1249 -13.65 -25.46 61.23
C PRO A 1249 -13.40 -26.20 62.56
N ALA A 1250 -13.86 -27.45 62.68
CA ALA A 1250 -13.63 -28.32 63.84
C ALA A 1250 -12.16 -28.79 64.02
N LEU A 1251 -11.27 -28.48 63.06
CA LEU A 1251 -9.83 -28.69 63.09
C LEU A 1251 -9.06 -27.37 63.32
N LYS A 1252 -9.71 -26.30 63.75
CA LYS A 1252 -9.01 -25.05 64.09
C LYS A 1252 -8.11 -25.24 65.33
N ASP A 1253 -8.70 -25.76 66.39
CA ASP A 1253 -8.09 -25.81 67.72
C ASP A 1253 -7.54 -27.22 68.09
N ARG A 1254 -7.43 -28.12 67.10
CA ARG A 1254 -6.83 -29.47 67.23
C ARG A 1254 -6.31 -30.02 65.90
N GLU A 1255 -5.47 -31.05 65.97
CA GLU A 1255 -5.16 -31.91 64.83
C GLU A 1255 -6.31 -32.87 64.48
N PRO A 1256 -6.38 -33.36 63.22
CA PRO A 1256 -7.27 -34.47 62.86
C PRO A 1256 -6.81 -35.79 63.48
N LYS A 1257 -7.75 -36.72 63.66
CA LYS A 1257 -7.50 -38.06 64.19
C LYS A 1257 -7.33 -39.07 63.05
N THR A 1258 -6.51 -40.10 63.25
CA THR A 1258 -6.42 -41.22 62.31
C THR A 1258 -7.79 -41.88 62.10
N GLY A 1259 -8.16 -42.10 60.83
CA GLY A 1259 -9.47 -42.58 60.41
C GLY A 1259 -10.54 -41.49 60.24
N GLU A 1260 -10.29 -40.26 60.70
CA GLU A 1260 -11.20 -39.12 60.51
C GLU A 1260 -11.24 -38.71 59.03
N ILE A 1261 -12.44 -38.41 58.53
CA ILE A 1261 -12.64 -37.91 57.16
C ILE A 1261 -12.66 -36.37 57.22
N ILE A 1262 -11.76 -35.74 56.47
CA ILE A 1262 -11.59 -34.29 56.43
C ILE A 1262 -11.70 -33.79 54.99
N LYS A 1263 -12.20 -32.57 54.82
CA LYS A 1263 -12.44 -31.94 53.53
C LYS A 1263 -11.21 -31.17 53.05
N LEU A 1264 -10.64 -31.57 51.90
CA LEU A 1264 -9.52 -30.91 51.25
C LEU A 1264 -9.99 -30.22 49.96
N PRO A 1265 -9.30 -29.17 49.49
CA PRO A 1265 -9.38 -28.78 48.08
C PRO A 1265 -9.04 -29.98 47.18
N GLU A 1266 -9.60 -30.00 45.96
CA GLU A 1266 -9.13 -30.92 44.91
C GLU A 1266 -7.66 -30.67 44.56
#